data_AF-Q9NYU2-F1
#
_entry.id   AF-Q9NYU2-F1
#
_cell.length_a   1.000
_cell.length_b   1.000
_cell.length_c   1.000
_cell.angle_alpha   90.00
_cell.angle_beta   90.00
_cell.angle_gamma   90.00
#
_symmetry.space_group_name_H-M   'P 1'
#
loop_
_entity.id
_entity.type
_entity.pdbx_description
1 polymer ?
#
loop_
_entity_poly.entity_id
_entity_poly.type
_entity_poly.pdbx_seq_one_letter_code
_entity_poly.pdbx_strand_id
1 'polypeptide(L)'
;MGCKGDASGACAAGALPVTGVCYKMGVLVVLTVLWLFSSVKADSKAITTSLTTKWFSTPLLLEASEFLAEDSQEKFWNFVEASQNIGSSDHDGTDYSYYHAILEAAFQFLSPLQQNLFKFCLSLRSYSATIQAFQQIAADEPPPEGCNSFFSVHGKKTCESDTLEALLLTASERPKPLLFKGDHRYPSSNPESPVVIFYSEIGSEEFSNFHRQLISKSNAGKINYVFRHYIFNPRKEPVYLSGYGVELAIKSTEYKAKDDTQVKGTEVNTTVIGENDPIDEVQGFLFGKLRDLHPDLEGQLKELRKHLVESTNEMAPLKVWQLQDLSFQTAARILASPVELALVVMKDLSQNFPTKARAITKTAVSSELRTEVEENQKYFKGTLGLQPGDSALFINGLHMDLDTQDIFSLFDVLRNEARVMEGLHRLGIEGLSLHNVLKLNIQPSEADYAVDIRSPAISWVNNLEVDSRYNSWPSSLQELLRPTFPGVIRQIRKNLHNMVFIVDPAHETTAELMNTAEMFLSNHIPLRIGFIFVVNDSEDVDGMQDAGVAVLRAYNYVAQEVDDYHAFQTLTHIYNKVRTGEKVKVEHVVSVLEKKYPYVEVNSILGIDSAYDRNRKEARGYYEQTGVGPLPVVLFNGMPFEREQLDPDELETITMHKILETTTFFQRAVYLGELPHDQDVVEYIMNQPNVVPRINSRILTAERDYLDLTASNNFFVDDYARFTILDSQGKTAAVANSMNYLTKKGMSSKEIYDDSFIRPVTFWIVGDFDSPSGRQLLYDAIKHQKSSNNVRISMINNPAKEISYENTQISRAIWAALQTQTSNAAKNFITKMAKEGAAEALAAGADIAEFSVGGMDFSLFKEVFESSKMDFILSHAVYCRDVLKLKKGQRAVISNGRIIGPLEDSELFNQDDFHLLENIILKTSGQKIKSHIQQLRVEEDVASDLVMKVDALLSAQPKGDPRIEYQFFEDRHSAIKLRPKEGETYFDVVAVVDPVTREAQRLAPLLLVLAQLINMNLRVFMNCQSKLSDMPLKSFYRYVLEPEISFTSDNSFAKGPIAKFLDMPQSPLFTLNLNTPESWMVESVRTPYDLDNIYLEEVDSVVAAEYELEYLLLEGHCYDITTGQPPRGLQFTLGTSANPVIVDTIVMANLGYFQLKANPGAWILRLRKGRSEDIYRIYSHDGTDSPPDADEVVIVLNNFKSKIIKVKVQKKADMVNEDLLSDGTSENESGFWDSFKWGFTGQKTEEVKQDKDDIINIFSVASGHLYERFLRIMMLSVLKNTKTPVKFWFLKNYLSPTFKEFIPYMANEYNFQYELVQYKWPRWLHQQTEKQRIIWGYKILFLDVLFPLVVDKFLFVDADQIVRTDLKELRDFNLDGAPYGYTPFCDSRREMDGYRFWKSGYWASHLAGRKYHISALYVVDLKKFRKIAAGDRLRGQYQGLSQDPNSLSNLDQDLPNNMIHQVPIKSLPQEWLWCETWCDDASKKRAKTIDLCNNPMTKEPKLEAAVRIVPEWQDYDQEIKQLQIRFQKEKETGALYKEKTKEPSREGPQKREEL
;
A
#
# COMPACT_ATOMS: atom_id res chain seq x y z
N MET A 1 14.49 -4.70 -87.81
CA MET A 1 15.07 -5.93 -88.42
C MET A 1 16.10 -5.48 -89.43
N GLY A 2 17.34 -5.94 -89.47
CA GLY A 2 18.05 -6.95 -88.70
C GLY A 2 19.49 -7.10 -89.23
N CYS A 3 20.24 -7.97 -88.56
CA CYS A 3 21.43 -8.69 -89.04
C CYS A 3 22.79 -7.97 -89.17
N LYS A 4 23.64 -8.30 -88.18
CA LYS A 4 24.99 -8.88 -88.27
C LYS A 4 25.90 -8.54 -89.47
N GLY A 5 27.09 -8.02 -89.09
CA GLY A 5 28.41 -8.51 -89.53
C GLY A 5 29.05 -7.76 -90.68
N ASP A 6 30.18 -7.08 -90.43
CA ASP A 6 31.46 -7.40 -91.07
C ASP A 6 32.64 -6.59 -90.53
N ALA A 7 33.82 -7.11 -90.83
CA ALA A 7 35.11 -6.92 -90.18
C ALA A 7 35.95 -5.74 -90.69
N SER A 8 36.93 -5.40 -89.85
CA SER A 8 38.29 -4.90 -90.15
C SER A 8 38.48 -3.46 -90.63
N GLY A 9 39.37 -2.75 -89.93
CA GLY A 9 40.28 -1.78 -90.54
C GLY A 9 40.19 -0.31 -90.09
N ALA A 10 41.21 0.08 -89.31
CA ALA A 10 42.04 1.28 -89.52
C ALA A 10 41.46 2.72 -89.35
N CYS A 11 42.09 3.42 -88.38
CA CYS A 11 42.74 4.74 -88.49
C CYS A 11 41.96 6.04 -88.76
N ALA A 12 42.33 7.04 -87.94
CA ALA A 12 42.62 8.44 -88.27
C ALA A 12 41.64 9.56 -87.78
N ALA A 13 42.15 10.29 -86.77
CA ALA A 13 42.37 11.75 -86.69
C ALA A 13 41.23 12.80 -86.88
N GLY A 14 41.16 13.72 -85.91
CA GLY A 14 40.58 15.09 -85.96
C GLY A 14 40.30 15.59 -84.52
N ALA A 15 40.99 16.55 -83.88
CA ALA A 15 41.41 17.94 -84.15
C ALA A 15 40.40 19.04 -83.70
N LEU A 16 40.87 19.91 -82.77
CA LEU A 16 40.53 21.36 -82.53
C LEU A 16 39.29 21.71 -81.62
N PRO A 17 39.06 22.98 -81.16
CA PRO A 17 39.50 23.51 -79.84
C PRO A 17 38.46 24.42 -79.09
N VAL A 18 38.93 25.16 -78.07
CA VAL A 18 38.51 26.51 -77.57
C VAL A 18 37.75 26.63 -76.23
N THR A 19 38.35 27.53 -75.44
CA THR A 19 38.14 28.15 -74.13
C THR A 19 36.74 28.67 -73.78
N GLY A 20 36.32 28.45 -72.52
CA GLY A 20 35.22 29.19 -71.86
C GLY A 20 34.73 28.59 -70.54
N VAL A 21 35.59 28.35 -69.53
CA VAL A 21 35.17 27.69 -68.27
C VAL A 21 35.40 28.52 -66.99
N CYS A 22 36.16 29.62 -67.01
CA CYS A 22 36.53 30.31 -65.76
C CYS A 22 35.38 31.04 -65.04
N TYR A 23 34.28 31.41 -65.69
CA TYR A 23 33.16 32.09 -65.00
C TYR A 23 32.14 31.11 -64.38
N LYS A 24 32.08 29.85 -64.87
CA LYS A 24 31.18 28.83 -64.31
C LYS A 24 31.71 28.20 -63.01
N MET A 25 33.03 28.16 -62.81
CA MET A 25 33.63 27.61 -61.59
C MET A 25 33.36 28.46 -60.34
N GLY A 26 33.30 29.80 -60.45
CA GLY A 26 33.02 30.65 -59.29
C GLY A 26 31.60 30.44 -58.73
N VAL A 27 30.61 30.30 -59.62
CA VAL A 27 29.22 30.02 -59.24
C VAL A 27 29.07 28.58 -58.75
N LEU A 28 29.80 27.62 -59.33
CA LEU A 28 29.76 26.23 -58.88
C LEU A 28 30.40 26.06 -57.50
N VAL A 29 31.48 26.78 -57.18
CA VAL A 29 32.13 26.74 -55.85
C VAL A 29 31.25 27.42 -54.80
N VAL A 30 30.60 28.54 -55.13
CA VAL A 30 29.65 29.16 -54.19
C VAL A 30 28.40 28.30 -54.01
N LEU A 31 27.90 27.65 -55.08
CA LEU A 31 26.80 26.69 -54.99
C LEU A 31 27.20 25.42 -54.25
N THR A 32 28.40 24.87 -54.43
CA THR A 32 28.85 23.68 -53.69
C THR A 32 29.19 24.01 -52.25
N VAL A 33 29.69 25.21 -51.94
CA VAL A 33 29.86 25.67 -50.56
C VAL A 33 28.48 25.90 -49.94
N LEU A 34 27.52 26.52 -50.64
CA LEU A 34 26.11 26.62 -50.19
C LEU A 34 25.40 25.25 -50.11
N TRP A 35 25.78 24.27 -50.94
CA TRP A 35 25.27 22.90 -50.92
C TRP A 35 25.92 22.04 -49.82
N LEU A 36 27.18 22.32 -49.49
CA LEU A 36 27.86 21.75 -48.32
C LEU A 36 27.33 22.40 -47.03
N PHE A 37 26.88 23.66 -47.09
CA PHE A 37 26.11 24.30 -46.01
C PHE A 37 24.63 23.89 -46.00
N SER A 38 24.09 23.27 -47.06
CA SER A 38 22.73 22.74 -47.05
C SER A 38 22.70 21.38 -46.36
N SER A 39 22.63 21.44 -45.03
CA SER A 39 21.72 20.62 -44.23
C SER A 39 21.80 19.09 -44.48
N VAL A 40 22.96 18.49 -44.24
CA VAL A 40 22.92 17.19 -43.56
C VAL A 40 22.54 17.52 -42.11
N LYS A 41 21.23 17.54 -41.82
CA LYS A 41 20.72 17.42 -40.45
C LYS A 41 21.08 16.02 -39.96
N ALA A 42 22.35 15.82 -39.62
CA ALA A 42 22.81 14.60 -38.97
C ALA A 42 22.47 14.75 -37.49
N ASP A 43 21.25 14.34 -37.14
CA ASP A 43 20.84 14.24 -35.75
C ASP A 43 21.79 13.28 -35.01
N SER A 44 22.23 13.66 -33.81
CA SER A 44 22.94 12.74 -32.91
C SER A 44 22.09 11.48 -32.70
N LYS A 45 22.68 10.29 -32.81
CA LYS A 45 21.96 9.04 -32.51
C LYS A 45 21.43 9.11 -31.07
N ALA A 46 20.15 8.80 -30.88
CA ALA A 46 19.47 8.95 -29.60
C ALA A 46 18.69 7.69 -29.24
N ILE A 47 18.53 7.45 -27.94
CA ILE A 47 17.62 6.42 -27.43
C ILE A 47 16.53 7.14 -26.65
N THR A 48 15.27 6.89 -27.03
CA THR A 48 14.10 7.48 -26.38
C THR A 48 13.19 6.40 -25.85
N THR A 49 12.76 6.54 -24.60
CA THR A 49 11.84 5.62 -23.95
C THR A 49 10.61 6.37 -23.48
N SER A 50 9.43 5.80 -23.75
CA SER A 50 8.15 6.30 -23.24
C SER A 50 7.40 5.18 -22.52
N LEU A 51 6.60 5.55 -21.52
CA LEU A 51 5.74 4.64 -20.78
C LEU A 51 4.33 5.22 -20.75
N THR A 52 3.37 4.45 -21.26
CA THR A 52 1.96 4.85 -21.34
C THR A 52 1.05 3.89 -20.59
N THR A 53 -0.20 4.26 -20.32
CA THR A 53 -1.22 3.36 -19.76
C THR A 53 -1.92 2.55 -20.85
N LYS A 54 -2.43 1.38 -20.48
CA LYS A 54 -3.35 0.59 -21.31
C LYS A 54 -4.71 1.26 -21.52
N TRP A 55 -5.15 2.03 -20.52
CA TRP A 55 -6.38 2.81 -20.61
C TRP A 55 -6.13 4.17 -21.27
N PHE A 56 -7.23 4.78 -21.69
CA PHE A 56 -7.26 6.03 -22.41
C PHE A 56 -7.02 7.26 -21.53
N SER A 57 -6.58 8.34 -22.17
CA SER A 57 -6.31 9.62 -21.53
C SER A 57 -7.58 10.20 -20.93
N THR A 58 -7.53 10.42 -19.62
CA THR A 58 -8.62 11.01 -18.83
C THR A 58 -8.57 12.55 -18.92
N PRO A 59 -9.73 13.25 -18.94
CA PRO A 59 -9.73 14.71 -18.97
C PRO A 59 -9.12 15.30 -17.69
N LEU A 60 -8.24 16.30 -17.84
CA LEU A 60 -7.57 16.95 -16.71
C LEU A 60 -8.55 17.62 -15.75
N LEU A 61 -9.72 18.07 -16.23
CA LEU A 61 -10.78 18.64 -15.38
C LEU A 61 -11.29 17.62 -14.35
N LEU A 62 -11.44 16.35 -14.75
CA LEU A 62 -11.91 15.30 -13.84
C LEU A 62 -10.82 14.93 -12.84
N GLU A 63 -9.57 14.80 -13.29
CA GLU A 63 -8.42 14.58 -12.39
C GLU A 63 -8.24 15.73 -11.39
N ALA A 64 -8.52 16.97 -11.81
CA ALA A 64 -8.47 18.12 -10.93
C ALA A 64 -9.56 18.08 -9.84
N SER A 65 -10.76 17.61 -10.19
CA SER A 65 -11.84 17.43 -9.23
C SER A 65 -11.46 16.40 -8.15
N GLU A 66 -10.80 15.29 -8.52
CA GLU A 66 -10.34 14.28 -7.56
C GLU A 66 -9.28 14.80 -6.59
N PHE A 67 -8.35 15.65 -7.07
CA PHE A 67 -7.39 16.31 -6.18
C PHE A 67 -8.08 17.11 -5.07
N LEU A 68 -9.14 17.83 -5.43
CA LEU A 68 -9.92 18.63 -4.47
C LEU A 68 -10.80 17.76 -3.57
N ALA A 69 -11.32 16.65 -4.09
CA ALA A 69 -12.12 15.69 -3.31
C ALA A 69 -11.34 15.02 -2.19
N GLU A 70 -10.07 14.71 -2.43
CA GLU A 70 -9.21 14.10 -1.43
C GLU A 70 -8.79 15.11 -0.34
N ASP A 71 -8.70 16.40 -0.66
CA ASP A 71 -8.52 17.46 0.36
C ASP A 71 -9.82 17.67 1.17
N SER A 72 -10.96 17.81 0.48
CA SER A 72 -12.26 18.01 1.09
C SER A 72 -13.40 17.77 0.09
N GLN A 73 -14.42 17.01 0.52
CA GLN A 73 -15.67 16.86 -0.25
C GLN A 73 -16.37 18.22 -0.51
N GLU A 74 -16.24 19.20 0.39
CA GLU A 74 -16.79 20.55 0.17
C GLU A 74 -16.06 21.27 -0.98
N LYS A 75 -14.72 21.15 -1.03
CA LYS A 75 -13.93 21.72 -2.12
C LYS A 75 -14.23 21.08 -3.47
N PHE A 76 -14.47 19.76 -3.49
CA PHE A 76 -14.93 19.07 -4.69
C PHE A 76 -16.21 19.71 -5.24
N TRP A 77 -17.26 19.84 -4.42
CA TRP A 77 -18.53 20.41 -4.87
C TRP A 77 -18.42 21.89 -5.25
N ASN A 78 -17.63 22.68 -4.51
CA ASN A 78 -17.36 24.08 -4.87
C ASN A 78 -16.66 24.21 -6.23
N PHE A 79 -15.72 23.31 -6.52
CA PHE A 79 -15.04 23.27 -7.82
C PHE A 79 -15.96 22.79 -8.95
N VAL A 80 -16.82 21.81 -8.68
CA VAL A 80 -17.87 21.38 -9.61
C VAL A 80 -18.76 22.57 -10.01
N GLU A 81 -19.16 23.41 -9.06
CA GLU A 81 -19.94 24.62 -9.34
C GLU A 81 -19.13 25.66 -10.13
N ALA A 82 -17.84 25.86 -9.79
CA ALA A 82 -16.96 26.80 -10.50
C ALA A 82 -16.60 26.35 -11.92
N SER A 83 -16.68 25.06 -12.22
CA SER A 83 -16.21 24.47 -13.49
C SER A 83 -17.32 24.20 -14.52
N GLN A 84 -18.58 24.56 -14.23
CA GLN A 84 -19.73 24.28 -15.11
C GLN A 84 -19.56 24.77 -16.55
N ASN A 85 -18.77 25.83 -16.78
CA ASN A 85 -18.57 26.42 -18.11
C ASN A 85 -17.28 25.97 -18.83
N ILE A 86 -16.36 25.27 -18.16
CA ILE A 86 -15.03 24.96 -18.73
C ILE A 86 -15.12 23.93 -19.87
N GLY A 87 -16.08 22.99 -19.77
CA GLY A 87 -16.30 21.97 -20.80
C GLY A 87 -17.13 22.46 -21.99
N SER A 88 -17.71 23.66 -21.92
CA SER A 88 -18.44 24.25 -23.04
C SER A 88 -17.47 24.76 -24.11
N SER A 89 -17.88 24.71 -25.38
CA SER A 89 -17.07 25.08 -26.55
C SER A 89 -16.64 26.57 -26.63
N ASP A 90 -16.74 27.32 -25.53
CA ASP A 90 -16.54 28.77 -25.45
C ASP A 90 -15.10 29.19 -25.11
N HIS A 91 -14.18 28.26 -24.81
CA HIS A 91 -12.75 28.55 -24.79
C HIS A 91 -12.15 28.38 -26.20
N ASP A 92 -11.15 29.18 -26.58
CA ASP A 92 -10.52 29.30 -27.93
C ASP A 92 -9.94 27.99 -28.56
N GLY A 93 -10.35 26.81 -28.09
CA GLY A 93 -10.15 25.50 -28.72
C GLY A 93 -8.77 24.90 -28.47
N THR A 94 -7.89 25.58 -27.73
CA THR A 94 -6.53 25.09 -27.44
C THR A 94 -6.43 24.38 -26.09
N ASP A 95 -5.59 23.35 -26.01
CA ASP A 95 -5.32 22.62 -24.76
C ASP A 95 -4.69 23.52 -23.69
N TYR A 96 -3.88 24.51 -24.09
CA TYR A 96 -3.30 25.51 -23.18
C TYR A 96 -4.37 26.37 -22.49
N SER A 97 -5.33 26.92 -23.23
CA SER A 97 -6.44 27.69 -22.64
C SER A 97 -7.31 26.83 -21.73
N TYR A 98 -7.53 25.57 -22.10
CA TYR A 98 -8.27 24.61 -21.28
C TYR A 98 -7.56 24.32 -19.96
N TYR A 99 -6.24 24.10 -19.99
CA TYR A 99 -5.43 23.90 -18.79
C TYR A 99 -5.49 25.12 -17.85
N HIS A 100 -5.32 26.33 -18.37
CA HIS A 100 -5.39 27.54 -17.54
C HIS A 100 -6.77 27.80 -16.96
N ALA A 101 -7.85 27.52 -17.69
CA ALA A 101 -9.21 27.60 -17.15
C ALA A 101 -9.41 26.66 -15.94
N ILE A 102 -8.86 25.44 -16.01
CA ILE A 102 -8.85 24.50 -14.87
C ILE A 102 -8.06 25.07 -13.69
N LEU A 103 -6.87 25.61 -13.95
CA LEU A 103 -6.05 26.24 -12.90
C LEU A 103 -6.80 27.40 -12.23
N GLU A 104 -7.39 28.31 -13.02
CA GLU A 104 -8.14 29.46 -12.50
C GLU A 104 -9.33 29.05 -11.63
N ALA A 105 -10.04 27.98 -12.00
CA ALA A 105 -11.14 27.45 -11.19
C ALA A 105 -10.65 26.77 -9.90
N ALA A 106 -9.57 26.00 -9.97
CA ALA A 106 -9.03 25.30 -8.80
C ALA A 106 -8.32 26.23 -7.81
N PHE A 107 -7.59 27.23 -8.30
CA PHE A 107 -6.75 28.13 -7.50
C PHE A 107 -7.54 28.98 -6.51
N GLN A 108 -8.84 29.19 -6.74
CA GLN A 108 -9.75 29.87 -5.82
C GLN A 108 -9.86 29.16 -4.45
N PHE A 109 -9.57 27.85 -4.41
CA PHE A 109 -9.75 27.01 -3.22
C PHE A 109 -8.43 26.44 -2.65
N LEU A 110 -7.29 26.80 -3.26
CA LEU A 110 -5.97 26.23 -2.96
C LEU A 110 -4.96 27.31 -2.55
N SER A 111 -4.13 27.00 -1.55
CA SER A 111 -2.99 27.85 -1.16
C SER A 111 -1.88 27.85 -2.23
N PRO A 112 -0.95 28.82 -2.25
CA PRO A 112 0.15 28.84 -3.21
C PRO A 112 1.00 27.55 -3.23
N LEU A 113 1.21 26.92 -2.08
CA LEU A 113 1.91 25.65 -1.97
C LEU A 113 1.06 24.50 -2.55
N GLN A 114 -0.24 24.46 -2.21
CA GLN A 114 -1.17 23.48 -2.79
C GLN A 114 -1.32 23.65 -4.30
N GLN A 115 -1.23 24.87 -4.84
CA GLN A 115 -1.27 25.15 -6.27
C GLN A 115 -0.07 24.52 -7.01
N ASN A 116 1.13 24.58 -6.44
CA ASN A 116 2.31 23.92 -7.00
C ASN A 116 2.18 22.38 -6.94
N LEU A 117 1.70 21.85 -5.82
CA LEU A 117 1.42 20.42 -5.67
C LEU A 117 0.33 19.96 -6.64
N PHE A 118 -0.68 20.77 -6.88
CA PHE A 118 -1.74 20.50 -7.85
C PHE A 118 -1.22 20.42 -9.28
N LYS A 119 -0.42 21.40 -9.71
CA LYS A 119 0.24 21.37 -11.03
C LYS A 119 1.09 20.12 -11.22
N PHE A 120 1.83 19.74 -10.18
CA PHE A 120 2.63 18.52 -10.18
C PHE A 120 1.78 17.26 -10.26
N CYS A 121 0.67 17.21 -9.53
CA CYS A 121 -0.27 16.10 -9.56
C CYS A 121 -0.86 15.89 -10.96
N LEU A 122 -1.22 16.98 -11.65
CA LEU A 122 -1.69 16.94 -13.04
C LEU A 122 -0.57 16.48 -13.99
N SER A 123 0.68 16.87 -13.76
CA SER A 123 1.85 16.38 -14.51
C SER A 123 2.07 14.87 -14.33
N LEU A 124 1.94 14.36 -13.09
CA LEU A 124 2.04 12.94 -12.78
C LEU A 124 0.86 12.11 -13.28
N ARG A 125 -0.26 12.75 -13.63
CA ARG A 125 -1.53 12.10 -13.98
C ARG A 125 -2.05 11.19 -12.87
N SER A 126 -1.81 11.55 -11.60
CA SER A 126 -2.01 10.67 -10.42
C SER A 126 -3.43 10.13 -10.29
N TYR A 127 -4.45 10.93 -10.66
CA TYR A 127 -5.87 10.56 -10.55
C TYR A 127 -6.44 9.92 -11.82
N SER A 128 -5.65 9.74 -12.88
CA SER A 128 -6.10 9.04 -14.09
C SER A 128 -6.58 7.61 -13.77
N ALA A 129 -5.93 6.92 -12.84
CA ALA A 129 -6.36 5.61 -12.34
C ALA A 129 -7.71 5.68 -11.61
N THR A 130 -7.99 6.77 -10.88
CA THR A 130 -9.26 6.98 -10.16
C THR A 130 -10.41 7.15 -11.13
N ILE A 131 -10.23 8.01 -12.14
CA ILE A 131 -11.23 8.22 -13.19
C ILE A 131 -11.45 6.92 -13.98
N GLN A 132 -10.39 6.20 -14.33
CA GLN A 132 -10.50 4.90 -15.00
C GLN A 132 -11.24 3.86 -14.15
N ALA A 133 -11.04 3.86 -12.83
CA ALA A 133 -11.76 2.96 -11.94
C ALA A 133 -13.27 3.24 -11.98
N PHE A 134 -13.69 4.51 -11.99
CA PHE A 134 -15.09 4.87 -12.19
C PHE A 134 -15.63 4.47 -13.57
N GLN A 135 -14.84 4.59 -14.64
CA GLN A 135 -15.24 4.08 -15.97
C GLN A 135 -15.48 2.56 -15.93
N GLN A 136 -14.61 1.81 -15.26
CA GLN A 136 -14.76 0.36 -15.14
C GLN A 136 -15.98 -0.04 -14.30
N ILE A 137 -16.26 0.70 -13.22
CA ILE A 137 -17.49 0.53 -12.42
C ILE A 137 -18.73 0.82 -13.28
N ALA A 138 -18.72 1.88 -14.08
CA ALA A 138 -19.80 2.19 -15.00
C ALA A 138 -19.93 1.14 -16.14
N ALA A 139 -18.85 0.45 -16.51
CA ALA A 139 -18.90 -0.64 -17.49
C ALA A 139 -19.57 -1.91 -16.90
N ASP A 140 -19.38 -2.21 -15.62
CA ASP A 140 -20.09 -3.28 -14.91
C ASP A 140 -21.58 -2.90 -14.68
N GLU A 141 -21.87 -1.60 -14.55
CA GLU A 141 -23.22 -1.04 -14.53
C GLU A 141 -23.57 -0.33 -15.87
N PRO A 142 -23.71 -1.03 -17.02
CA PRO A 142 -23.84 -0.38 -18.33
C PRO A 142 -25.00 0.64 -18.39
N PRO A 143 -24.81 1.81 -19.03
CA PRO A 143 -25.84 2.83 -19.20
C PRO A 143 -27.00 2.32 -20.06
N PRO A 144 -28.19 2.94 -19.98
CA PRO A 144 -29.22 2.74 -20.99
C PRO A 144 -28.73 3.18 -22.38
N GLU A 145 -29.25 2.55 -23.45
CA GLU A 145 -28.77 2.80 -24.82
C GLU A 145 -28.85 4.28 -25.21
N GLY A 146 -27.71 4.86 -25.63
CA GLY A 146 -27.62 6.22 -26.15
C GLY A 146 -27.55 7.34 -25.10
N CYS A 147 -27.48 7.05 -23.81
CA CYS A 147 -27.39 8.07 -22.77
C CYS A 147 -25.93 8.49 -22.52
N ASN A 148 -25.65 9.79 -22.61
CA ASN A 148 -24.34 10.37 -22.25
C ASN A 148 -24.16 10.52 -20.73
N SER A 149 -25.27 10.75 -20.02
CA SER A 149 -25.36 10.83 -18.56
C SER A 149 -26.51 9.94 -18.08
N PHE A 150 -26.37 9.28 -16.93
CA PHE A 150 -27.44 8.43 -16.39
C PHE A 150 -27.44 8.35 -14.86
N PHE A 151 -28.59 7.97 -14.31
CA PHE A 151 -28.81 7.74 -12.89
C PHE A 151 -28.95 6.25 -12.61
N SER A 152 -28.36 5.78 -11.51
CA SER A 152 -28.61 4.45 -10.92
C SER A 152 -29.28 4.64 -9.55
N VAL A 153 -30.51 4.16 -9.43
CA VAL A 153 -31.32 4.19 -8.20
C VAL A 153 -31.54 2.76 -7.76
N HIS A 154 -30.85 2.30 -6.72
CA HIS A 154 -30.98 0.94 -6.17
C HIS A 154 -31.03 -0.14 -7.28
N GLY A 155 -30.02 -0.12 -8.16
CA GLY A 155 -29.81 -1.07 -9.26
C GLY A 155 -30.58 -0.81 -10.58
N LYS A 156 -31.64 0.01 -10.59
CA LYS A 156 -32.32 0.40 -11.84
C LYS A 156 -31.77 1.71 -12.39
N LYS A 157 -31.69 1.82 -13.71
CA LYS A 157 -31.02 2.92 -14.41
C LYS A 157 -31.99 3.72 -15.28
N THR A 158 -31.77 5.02 -15.40
CA THR A 158 -32.49 5.90 -16.33
C THR A 158 -31.64 7.11 -16.70
N CYS A 159 -31.85 7.71 -17.87
CA CYS A 159 -31.29 9.02 -18.22
C CYS A 159 -32.35 10.12 -18.36
N GLU A 160 -33.63 9.83 -18.10
CA GLU A 160 -34.71 10.81 -18.16
C GLU A 160 -35.14 11.27 -16.76
N SER A 161 -35.46 12.56 -16.63
CA SER A 161 -35.91 13.16 -15.37
C SER A 161 -37.25 12.59 -14.88
N ASP A 162 -38.17 12.26 -15.79
CA ASP A 162 -39.52 11.81 -15.41
C ASP A 162 -39.52 10.39 -14.83
N THR A 163 -38.75 9.48 -15.43
CA THR A 163 -38.58 8.12 -14.91
C THR A 163 -37.77 8.08 -13.62
N LEU A 164 -36.89 9.06 -13.38
CA LEU A 164 -36.18 9.20 -12.10
C LEU A 164 -37.18 9.34 -10.93
N GLU A 165 -38.24 10.13 -11.07
CA GLU A 165 -39.27 10.28 -10.03
C GLU A 165 -40.00 8.96 -9.75
N ALA A 166 -40.32 8.20 -10.79
CA ALA A 166 -40.95 6.89 -10.66
C ALA A 166 -40.04 5.86 -9.95
N LEU A 167 -38.73 5.90 -10.22
CA LEU A 167 -37.76 5.03 -9.56
C LEU A 167 -37.55 5.38 -8.08
N LEU A 168 -37.61 6.67 -7.72
CA LEU A 168 -37.51 7.12 -6.33
C LEU A 168 -38.67 6.60 -5.47
N LEU A 169 -39.90 6.58 -6.02
CA LEU A 169 -41.07 6.04 -5.32
C LEU A 169 -40.97 4.54 -5.04
N THR A 170 -40.30 3.77 -5.91
CA THR A 170 -40.13 2.31 -5.79
C THR A 170 -38.77 1.90 -5.22
N ALA A 171 -37.98 2.84 -4.68
CA ALA A 171 -36.63 2.57 -4.21
C ALA A 171 -36.60 1.77 -2.90
N SER A 172 -37.58 1.99 -2.00
CA SER A 172 -37.66 1.31 -0.70
C SER A 172 -37.87 -0.20 -0.79
N GLU A 173 -38.35 -0.71 -1.93
CA GLU A 173 -38.57 -2.14 -2.17
C GLU A 173 -37.27 -2.87 -2.59
N ARG A 174 -36.18 -2.14 -2.84
CA ARG A 174 -34.93 -2.66 -3.41
C ARG A 174 -33.76 -2.44 -2.45
N PRO A 175 -32.78 -3.35 -2.41
CA PRO A 175 -31.61 -3.18 -1.55
C PRO A 175 -30.86 -1.89 -1.91
N LYS A 176 -30.38 -1.18 -0.88
CA LYS A 176 -29.50 0.00 -1.07
C LYS A 176 -28.21 -0.45 -1.79
N PRO A 177 -27.69 0.33 -2.74
CA PRO A 177 -26.45 -0.03 -3.45
C PRO A 177 -25.24 0.05 -2.52
N LEU A 178 -24.20 -0.74 -2.82
CA LEU A 178 -22.90 -0.62 -2.15
C LEU A 178 -22.24 0.70 -2.61
N LEU A 179 -21.94 1.57 -1.66
CA LEU A 179 -21.22 2.81 -1.89
C LEU A 179 -19.74 2.62 -1.55
N PHE A 180 -18.86 3.01 -2.45
CA PHE A 180 -17.42 2.92 -2.28
C PHE A 180 -16.91 4.06 -1.38
N LYS A 181 -15.71 3.90 -0.80
CA LYS A 181 -15.07 4.95 0.01
C LYS A 181 -14.74 6.20 -0.81
N GLY A 182 -14.42 6.03 -2.10
CA GLY A 182 -14.12 7.11 -3.03
C GLY A 182 -15.34 7.78 -3.69
N ASP A 183 -16.57 7.37 -3.38
CA ASP A 183 -17.77 7.97 -3.96
C ASP A 183 -17.98 9.40 -3.45
N HIS A 184 -18.28 10.34 -4.36
CA HIS A 184 -18.54 11.74 -4.00
C HIS A 184 -19.96 11.92 -3.51
N ARG A 185 -20.14 12.21 -2.21
CA ARG A 185 -21.46 12.30 -1.58
C ARG A 185 -21.81 13.75 -1.34
N TYR A 186 -22.91 14.20 -1.93
CA TYR A 186 -23.42 15.54 -1.65
C TYR A 186 -24.03 15.57 -0.23
N PRO A 187 -23.84 16.66 0.55
CA PRO A 187 -24.43 16.77 1.88
C PRO A 187 -25.95 16.55 1.86
N SER A 188 -26.42 15.50 2.54
CA SER A 188 -27.85 15.18 2.68
C SER A 188 -28.30 15.35 4.12
N SER A 189 -29.52 15.86 4.31
CA SER A 189 -30.15 16.02 5.62
C SER A 189 -30.71 14.71 6.19
N ASN A 190 -30.95 13.71 5.34
CA ASN A 190 -31.58 12.44 5.74
C ASN A 190 -30.83 11.23 5.14
N PRO A 191 -30.04 10.50 5.95
CA PRO A 191 -29.32 9.31 5.48
C PRO A 191 -30.24 8.14 5.11
N GLU A 192 -31.52 8.13 5.52
CA GLU A 192 -32.47 7.07 5.14
C GLU A 192 -33.10 7.26 3.77
N SER A 193 -32.89 8.41 3.13
CA SER A 193 -33.45 8.68 1.82
C SER A 193 -32.87 7.76 0.73
N PRO A 194 -33.63 7.49 -0.35
CA PRO A 194 -33.16 6.71 -1.49
C PRO A 194 -31.82 7.22 -2.03
N VAL A 195 -30.92 6.30 -2.36
CA VAL A 195 -29.61 6.61 -2.92
C VAL A 195 -29.73 6.76 -4.43
N VAL A 196 -29.28 7.89 -4.95
CA VAL A 196 -29.21 8.20 -6.38
C VAL A 196 -27.76 8.41 -6.76
N ILE A 197 -27.23 7.50 -7.59
CA ILE A 197 -25.88 7.61 -8.13
C ILE A 197 -25.98 8.24 -9.52
N PHE A 198 -25.34 9.39 -9.72
CA PHE A 198 -25.29 10.08 -11.00
C PHE A 198 -23.95 9.84 -11.68
N TYR A 199 -24.01 9.30 -12.89
CA TYR A 199 -22.87 9.08 -13.77
C TYR A 199 -22.90 10.11 -14.88
N SER A 200 -21.89 11.00 -14.93
CA SER A 200 -21.77 12.03 -15.97
C SER A 200 -20.36 12.61 -16.02
N GLU A 201 -20.08 13.44 -17.03
CA GLU A 201 -18.84 14.17 -17.23
C GLU A 201 -19.00 15.63 -16.75
N ILE A 202 -18.17 16.04 -15.78
CA ILE A 202 -18.15 17.41 -15.25
C ILE A 202 -17.79 18.39 -16.37
N GLY A 203 -18.48 19.54 -16.39
CA GLY A 203 -18.28 20.59 -17.40
C GLY A 203 -19.15 20.44 -18.65
N SER A 204 -19.90 19.34 -18.78
CA SER A 204 -20.92 19.21 -19.81
C SER A 204 -22.19 20.00 -19.47
N GLU A 205 -22.92 20.47 -20.48
CA GLU A 205 -24.19 21.20 -20.29
C GLU A 205 -25.27 20.30 -19.65
N GLU A 206 -25.31 19.03 -20.05
CA GLU A 206 -26.22 18.02 -19.51
C GLU A 206 -25.96 17.76 -18.02
N PHE A 207 -24.67 17.62 -17.63
CA PHE A 207 -24.26 17.54 -16.23
C PHE A 207 -24.82 18.71 -15.43
N SER A 208 -24.58 19.94 -15.88
CA SER A 208 -24.98 21.16 -15.17
C SER A 208 -26.50 21.24 -14.95
N ASN A 209 -27.29 20.78 -15.92
CA ASN A 209 -28.74 20.77 -15.82
C ASN A 209 -29.27 19.73 -14.81
N PHE A 210 -28.75 18.51 -14.85
CA PHE A 210 -29.16 17.46 -13.89
C PHE A 210 -28.61 17.68 -12.48
N HIS A 211 -27.38 18.18 -12.37
CA HIS A 211 -26.73 18.49 -11.11
C HIS A 211 -27.57 19.49 -10.28
N ARG A 212 -28.03 20.60 -10.90
CA ARG A 212 -28.92 21.58 -10.24
C ARG A 212 -30.22 20.94 -9.70
N GLN A 213 -30.79 20.00 -10.43
CA GLN A 213 -32.01 19.29 -9.99
C GLN A 213 -31.73 18.36 -8.79
N LEU A 214 -30.62 17.62 -8.83
CA LEU A 214 -30.24 16.70 -7.77
C LEU A 214 -29.88 17.43 -6.47
N ILE A 215 -29.18 18.57 -6.55
CA ILE A 215 -28.91 19.44 -5.40
C ILE A 215 -30.23 19.88 -4.76
N SER A 216 -31.17 20.38 -5.56
CA SER A 216 -32.47 20.83 -5.04
C SER A 216 -33.21 19.71 -4.30
N LYS A 217 -33.16 18.47 -4.82
CA LYS A 217 -33.77 17.29 -4.17
C LYS A 217 -33.02 16.85 -2.91
N SER A 218 -31.70 16.89 -2.91
CA SER A 218 -30.87 16.49 -1.78
C SER A 218 -30.99 17.49 -0.62
N ASN A 219 -30.98 18.80 -0.91
CA ASN A 219 -31.27 19.86 0.06
C ASN A 219 -32.68 19.74 0.66
N ALA A 220 -33.65 19.29 -0.13
CA ALA A 220 -35.00 18.98 0.36
C ALA A 220 -35.09 17.67 1.18
N GLY A 221 -33.97 16.97 1.40
CA GLY A 221 -33.90 15.71 2.14
C GLY A 221 -34.54 14.51 1.42
N LYS A 222 -34.87 14.63 0.13
CA LYS A 222 -35.58 13.58 -0.62
C LYS A 222 -34.68 12.45 -1.12
N ILE A 223 -33.40 12.74 -1.34
CA ILE A 223 -32.43 11.79 -1.91
C ILE A 223 -31.06 11.92 -1.25
N ASN A 224 -30.32 10.82 -1.24
CA ASN A 224 -28.88 10.81 -1.03
C ASN A 224 -28.20 10.85 -2.39
N TYR A 225 -27.67 12.03 -2.75
CA TYR A 225 -27.03 12.26 -4.03
C TYR A 225 -25.56 11.85 -3.97
N VAL A 226 -25.19 10.90 -4.84
CA VAL A 226 -23.82 10.42 -5.04
C VAL A 226 -23.42 10.68 -6.50
N PHE A 227 -22.19 11.11 -6.74
CA PHE A 227 -21.65 11.32 -8.08
C PHE A 227 -20.48 10.38 -8.36
N ARG A 228 -20.45 9.83 -9.59
CA ARG A 228 -19.37 9.02 -10.14
C ARG A 228 -19.02 9.54 -11.54
N HIS A 229 -17.73 9.60 -11.86
CA HIS A 229 -17.29 10.03 -13.18
C HIS A 229 -17.68 9.04 -14.26
N TYR A 230 -18.20 9.55 -15.38
CA TYR A 230 -18.52 8.75 -16.56
C TYR A 230 -18.23 9.55 -17.83
N ILE A 231 -17.51 8.93 -18.76
CA ILE A 231 -17.13 9.56 -20.04
C ILE A 231 -17.69 8.68 -21.14
N PHE A 232 -18.68 9.20 -21.87
CA PHE A 232 -19.35 8.44 -22.93
C PHE A 232 -18.42 8.12 -24.11
N ASN A 233 -17.61 9.10 -24.54
CA ASN A 233 -16.64 8.96 -25.64
C ASN A 233 -15.21 9.28 -25.17
N PRO A 234 -14.48 8.33 -24.58
CA PRO A 234 -13.09 8.57 -24.19
C PRO A 234 -12.20 8.82 -25.42
N ARG A 235 -11.21 9.72 -25.28
CA ARG A 235 -10.18 9.93 -26.31
C ARG A 235 -9.40 8.62 -26.53
N LYS A 236 -8.97 8.31 -27.76
CA LYS A 236 -8.27 7.04 -28.04
C LYS A 236 -6.76 7.06 -27.75
N GLU A 237 -6.25 8.18 -27.24
CA GLU A 237 -4.84 8.37 -26.90
C GLU A 237 -4.57 7.82 -25.50
N PRO A 238 -3.44 7.14 -25.25
CA PRO A 238 -3.12 6.64 -23.92
C PRO A 238 -2.56 7.76 -23.01
N VAL A 239 -2.59 7.55 -21.69
CA VAL A 239 -1.94 8.47 -20.74
C VAL A 239 -0.43 8.22 -20.76
N TYR A 240 0.37 9.27 -20.89
CA TYR A 240 1.81 9.18 -20.66
C TYR A 240 2.10 9.35 -19.17
N LEU A 241 2.85 8.41 -18.62
CA LEU A 241 3.14 8.35 -17.19
C LEU A 241 4.47 9.02 -16.85
N SER A 242 4.60 9.46 -15.61
CA SER A 242 5.83 10.01 -15.04
C SER A 242 6.22 9.22 -13.77
N GLY A 243 7.40 9.47 -13.21
CA GLY A 243 7.84 8.86 -11.95
C GLY A 243 8.63 7.56 -12.08
N TYR A 244 9.11 7.22 -13.27
CA TYR A 244 9.92 6.02 -13.54
C TYR A 244 11.35 6.37 -13.97
N GLY A 245 12.26 5.41 -13.78
CA GLY A 245 13.64 5.48 -14.24
C GLY A 245 13.89 4.63 -15.48
N VAL A 246 14.81 5.06 -16.33
CA VAL A 246 15.32 4.27 -17.45
C VAL A 246 16.83 4.12 -17.27
N GLU A 247 17.30 2.89 -17.32
CA GLU A 247 18.72 2.55 -17.24
C GLU A 247 19.20 1.99 -18.59
N LEU A 248 20.34 2.49 -19.07
CA LEU A 248 21.11 1.88 -20.15
C LEU A 248 22.39 1.28 -19.56
N ALA A 249 22.36 -0.02 -19.31
CA ALA A 249 23.48 -0.77 -18.79
C ALA A 249 24.48 -1.12 -19.90
N ILE A 250 25.77 -0.92 -19.64
CA ILE A 250 26.84 -1.29 -20.57
C ILE A 250 27.13 -2.78 -20.41
N LYS A 251 27.00 -3.56 -21.50
CA LYS A 251 27.36 -4.97 -21.51
C LYS A 251 28.87 -5.17 -21.63
N SER A 252 29.43 -6.04 -20.79
CA SER A 252 30.80 -6.52 -20.94
C SER A 252 30.96 -7.31 -22.25
N THR A 253 31.86 -6.87 -23.12
CA THR A 253 32.02 -7.38 -24.50
C THR A 253 32.62 -8.80 -24.62
N GLU A 254 32.83 -9.52 -23.51
CA GLU A 254 33.43 -10.86 -23.53
C GLU A 254 32.55 -11.92 -24.21
N TYR A 255 31.22 -11.74 -24.21
CA TYR A 255 30.26 -12.63 -24.86
C TYR A 255 29.44 -11.85 -25.88
N LYS A 256 29.86 -11.84 -27.15
CA LYS A 256 29.08 -11.26 -28.25
C LYS A 256 27.90 -12.19 -28.60
N ALA A 257 26.77 -12.00 -27.92
CA ALA A 257 25.49 -12.60 -28.29
C ALA A 257 24.75 -11.67 -29.26
N LYS A 258 25.17 -11.65 -30.52
CA LYS A 258 24.61 -10.77 -31.55
C LYS A 258 23.74 -11.56 -32.53
N ASP A 259 22.54 -11.05 -32.83
CA ASP A 259 21.75 -11.53 -33.96
C ASP A 259 22.23 -10.86 -35.26
N ASP A 260 22.28 -11.62 -36.36
CA ASP A 260 22.76 -11.15 -37.66
C ASP A 260 21.64 -10.56 -38.55
N THR A 261 20.40 -10.49 -38.04
CA THR A 261 19.28 -9.87 -38.75
C THR A 261 19.39 -8.33 -38.76
N GLN A 262 19.42 -7.76 -39.97
CA GLN A 262 19.40 -6.31 -40.17
C GLN A 262 17.99 -5.75 -39.95
N VAL A 263 17.81 -4.93 -38.92
CA VAL A 263 16.54 -4.25 -38.62
C VAL A 263 16.55 -2.86 -39.27
N LYS A 264 15.64 -2.60 -40.20
CA LYS A 264 15.39 -1.24 -40.69
C LYS A 264 14.46 -0.51 -39.73
N GLY A 265 14.94 0.57 -39.13
CA GLY A 265 14.12 1.46 -38.30
C GLY A 265 13.03 2.14 -39.12
N THR A 266 11.92 2.49 -38.47
CA THR A 266 10.97 3.46 -39.02
C THR A 266 11.54 4.86 -38.80
N GLU A 267 11.51 5.74 -39.79
CA GLU A 267 11.88 7.15 -39.61
C GLU A 267 10.88 7.81 -38.64
N VAL A 268 11.23 7.87 -37.36
CA VAL A 268 10.46 8.63 -36.37
C VAL A 268 10.90 10.09 -36.50
N ASN A 269 9.97 10.97 -36.92
CA ASN A 269 10.15 12.43 -36.93
C ASN A 269 10.19 12.97 -35.49
N THR A 270 11.23 12.65 -34.73
CA THR A 270 11.56 13.34 -33.48
C THR A 270 12.76 14.23 -33.74
N THR A 271 12.54 15.53 -33.88
CA THR A 271 13.61 16.53 -33.75
C THR A 271 14.12 16.46 -32.30
N VAL A 272 15.23 15.76 -32.08
CA VAL A 272 15.68 15.39 -30.71
C VAL A 272 16.49 16.51 -30.03
N ILE A 273 16.89 17.57 -30.73
CA ILE A 273 17.72 18.62 -30.13
C ILE A 273 16.83 19.66 -29.44
N GLY A 274 16.70 19.56 -28.12
CA GLY A 274 16.30 20.71 -27.32
C GLY A 274 17.41 21.76 -27.37
N GLU A 275 17.26 22.79 -28.21
CA GLU A 275 18.23 23.90 -28.31
C GLU A 275 18.43 24.66 -26.98
N ASN A 276 17.59 24.39 -25.98
CA ASN A 276 17.53 25.08 -24.69
C ASN A 276 18.17 24.36 -23.50
N ASP A 277 19.00 23.31 -23.66
CA ASP A 277 19.73 22.77 -22.50
C ASP A 277 20.89 23.71 -22.09
N PRO A 278 20.84 24.35 -20.90
CA PRO A 278 21.88 25.29 -20.46
C PRO A 278 23.22 24.62 -20.13
N ILE A 279 23.25 23.30 -19.87
CA ILE A 279 24.46 22.56 -19.45
C ILE A 279 24.92 21.58 -20.55
N ASP A 280 24.78 21.98 -21.81
CA ASP A 280 25.34 21.24 -22.94
C ASP A 280 26.89 21.20 -22.86
N GLU A 281 27.46 20.43 -21.93
CA GLU A 281 28.88 20.33 -21.65
C GLU A 281 29.50 19.13 -22.36
N VAL A 282 30.32 19.38 -23.37
CA VAL A 282 31.11 18.34 -24.05
C VAL A 282 32.61 18.62 -23.82
N GLN A 283 33.32 17.67 -23.20
CA GLN A 283 34.78 17.77 -22.91
C GLN A 283 35.18 19.06 -22.14
N GLY A 284 34.31 19.62 -21.31
CA GLY A 284 34.58 20.85 -20.55
C GLY A 284 34.09 22.15 -21.22
N PHE A 285 33.55 22.09 -22.44
CA PHE A 285 32.96 23.25 -23.12
C PHE A 285 31.46 23.33 -22.86
N LEU A 286 30.99 24.41 -22.24
CA LEU A 286 29.57 24.71 -22.01
C LEU A 286 28.92 25.29 -23.28
N PHE A 287 28.45 24.45 -24.19
CA PHE A 287 27.82 24.85 -25.45
C PHE A 287 26.56 25.70 -25.24
N GLY A 288 25.76 25.46 -24.20
CA GLY A 288 24.61 26.30 -23.86
C GLY A 288 25.02 27.76 -23.67
N LYS A 289 26.00 28.00 -22.80
CA LYS A 289 26.54 29.34 -22.55
C LYS A 289 27.33 29.91 -23.74
N LEU A 290 28.00 29.08 -24.52
CA LEU A 290 28.67 29.52 -25.75
C LEU A 290 27.67 29.99 -26.81
N ARG A 291 26.51 29.32 -26.95
CA ARG A 291 25.40 29.78 -27.81
C ARG A 291 24.85 31.13 -27.34
N ASP A 292 24.68 31.31 -26.03
CA ASP A 292 24.19 32.58 -25.45
C ASP A 292 25.18 33.74 -25.67
N LEU A 293 26.48 33.48 -25.49
CA LEU A 293 27.54 34.49 -25.61
C LEU A 293 27.91 34.80 -27.07
N HIS A 294 27.79 33.81 -27.96
CA HIS A 294 28.20 33.90 -29.36
C HIS A 294 27.09 33.39 -30.31
N PRO A 295 25.94 34.08 -30.37
CA PRO A 295 24.84 33.70 -31.25
C PRO A 295 25.21 33.76 -32.75
N ASP A 296 26.25 34.52 -33.12
CA ASP A 296 26.81 34.61 -34.47
C ASP A 296 27.61 33.37 -34.89
N LEU A 297 28.11 32.57 -33.94
CA LEU A 297 28.93 31.38 -34.19
C LEU A 297 28.12 30.07 -34.09
N GLU A 298 26.79 30.13 -34.10
CA GLU A 298 25.91 28.98 -33.83
C GLU A 298 26.25 27.75 -34.70
N GLY A 299 26.48 27.94 -36.00
CA GLY A 299 26.84 26.85 -36.93
C GLY A 299 28.21 26.23 -36.63
N GLN A 300 29.21 27.04 -36.25
CA GLN A 300 30.57 26.58 -35.94
C GLN A 300 30.62 25.92 -34.57
N LEU A 301 29.85 26.42 -33.61
CA LEU A 301 29.65 25.78 -32.31
C LEU A 301 28.97 24.43 -32.48
N LYS A 302 27.96 24.30 -33.36
CA LYS A 302 27.35 23.01 -33.73
C LYS A 302 28.39 22.03 -34.31
N GLU A 303 29.29 22.48 -35.18
CA GLU A 303 30.35 21.63 -35.76
C GLU A 303 31.45 21.24 -34.75
N LEU A 304 31.92 22.18 -33.92
CA LEU A 304 32.89 21.90 -32.85
C LEU A 304 32.32 20.92 -31.82
N ARG A 305 31.07 21.14 -31.41
CA ARG A 305 30.33 20.24 -30.52
C ARG A 305 30.32 18.82 -31.07
N LYS A 306 29.94 18.68 -32.35
CA LYS A 306 29.93 17.39 -33.06
C LYS A 306 31.29 16.70 -33.00
N HIS A 307 32.37 17.40 -33.36
CA HIS A 307 33.71 16.83 -33.33
C HIS A 307 34.09 16.35 -31.91
N LEU A 308 33.74 17.10 -30.87
CA LEU A 308 34.02 16.71 -29.49
C LEU A 308 33.22 15.47 -29.06
N VAL A 309 31.93 15.37 -29.41
CA VAL A 309 31.10 14.18 -29.13
C VAL A 309 31.68 12.96 -29.84
N GLU A 310 31.97 13.07 -31.13
CA GLU A 310 32.54 11.97 -31.93
C GLU A 310 33.90 11.51 -31.39
N SER A 311 34.74 12.43 -30.89
CA SER A 311 36.03 12.13 -30.26
C SER A 311 35.91 11.49 -28.87
N THR A 312 34.76 11.61 -28.21
CA THR A 312 34.51 11.07 -26.85
C THR A 312 34.16 9.57 -26.86
N ASN A 313 33.95 8.98 -28.04
CA ASN A 313 33.53 7.58 -28.23
C ASN A 313 34.50 6.50 -27.71
N GLU A 314 35.69 6.87 -27.20
CA GLU A 314 36.59 5.92 -26.55
C GLU A 314 36.38 5.90 -25.02
N MET A 315 35.49 5.02 -24.56
CA MET A 315 35.43 4.60 -23.15
C MET A 315 36.66 3.75 -22.79
N ALA A 316 37.82 4.39 -22.60
CA ALA A 316 39.02 3.70 -22.15
C ALA A 316 38.86 3.24 -20.68
N PRO A 317 39.19 1.98 -20.34
CA PRO A 317 39.05 1.46 -18.98
C PRO A 317 39.96 2.21 -18.00
N LEU A 318 39.43 2.55 -16.82
CA LEU A 318 40.18 3.18 -15.74
C LEU A 318 41.04 2.16 -15.00
N LYS A 319 42.23 2.58 -14.55
CA LYS A 319 43.09 1.76 -13.70
C LYS A 319 42.58 1.80 -12.25
N VAL A 320 42.78 0.70 -11.50
CA VAL A 320 42.29 0.56 -10.10
C VAL A 320 42.69 1.73 -9.20
N TRP A 321 43.92 2.25 -9.29
CA TRP A 321 44.35 3.40 -8.48
C TRP A 321 43.61 4.71 -8.83
N GLN A 322 43.08 4.84 -10.04
CA GLN A 322 42.26 5.99 -10.46
C GLN A 322 40.83 5.91 -9.90
N LEU A 323 40.37 4.73 -9.49
CA LEU A 323 39.04 4.53 -8.93
C LEU A 323 38.98 4.87 -7.43
N GLN A 324 40.11 4.81 -6.72
CA GLN A 324 40.15 4.85 -5.25
C GLN A 324 39.44 6.04 -4.61
N ASP A 325 39.62 7.24 -5.17
CA ASP A 325 39.06 8.49 -4.63
C ASP A 325 37.93 9.06 -5.51
N LEU A 326 37.34 8.25 -6.39
CA LEU A 326 36.39 8.74 -7.40
C LEU A 326 35.11 9.34 -6.79
N SER A 327 34.59 8.78 -5.69
CA SER A 327 33.47 9.36 -4.93
C SER A 327 33.82 10.76 -4.41
N PHE A 328 34.97 10.91 -3.75
CA PHE A 328 35.43 12.19 -3.21
C PHE A 328 35.70 13.23 -4.30
N GLN A 329 36.28 12.80 -5.43
CA GLN A 329 36.54 13.67 -6.58
C GLN A 329 35.24 14.15 -7.22
N THR A 330 34.23 13.28 -7.31
CA THR A 330 32.90 13.64 -7.82
C THR A 330 32.24 14.64 -6.88
N ALA A 331 32.25 14.38 -5.57
CA ALA A 331 31.72 15.31 -4.57
C ALA A 331 32.43 16.67 -4.59
N ALA A 332 33.75 16.70 -4.68
CA ALA A 332 34.53 17.93 -4.79
C ALA A 332 34.14 18.74 -6.05
N ARG A 333 33.89 18.08 -7.18
CA ARG A 333 33.45 18.74 -8.42
C ARG A 333 32.07 19.37 -8.26
N ILE A 334 31.14 18.69 -7.59
CA ILE A 334 29.79 19.18 -7.31
C ILE A 334 29.84 20.37 -6.36
N LEU A 335 30.54 20.24 -5.24
CA LEU A 335 30.63 21.28 -4.20
C LEU A 335 31.41 22.52 -4.64
N ALA A 336 32.29 22.39 -5.65
CA ALA A 336 32.99 23.52 -6.26
C ALA A 336 32.10 24.32 -7.24
N SER A 337 30.95 23.79 -7.66
CA SER A 337 30.02 24.50 -8.53
C SER A 337 29.17 25.53 -7.76
N PRO A 338 28.64 26.57 -8.43
CA PRO A 338 27.69 27.50 -7.80
C PRO A 338 26.51 26.74 -7.20
N VAL A 339 26.02 27.21 -6.05
CA VAL A 339 25.00 26.54 -5.25
C VAL A 339 23.72 26.28 -6.06
N GLU A 340 23.35 27.20 -6.95
CA GLU A 340 22.17 27.12 -7.82
C GLU A 340 22.30 26.03 -8.89
N LEU A 341 23.53 25.68 -9.29
CA LEU A 341 23.82 24.67 -10.30
C LEU A 341 24.24 23.32 -9.69
N ALA A 342 24.54 23.27 -8.39
CA ALA A 342 25.12 22.10 -7.74
C ALA A 342 24.28 20.83 -7.91
N LEU A 343 22.95 20.91 -7.76
CA LEU A 343 22.06 19.77 -7.99
C LEU A 343 22.01 19.33 -9.46
N VAL A 344 22.10 20.27 -10.40
CA VAL A 344 22.10 19.95 -11.83
C VAL A 344 23.42 19.30 -12.24
N VAL A 345 24.55 19.78 -11.70
CA VAL A 345 25.86 19.14 -11.86
C VAL A 345 25.85 17.74 -11.24
N MET A 346 25.27 17.57 -10.05
CA MET A 346 25.14 16.26 -9.42
C MET A 346 24.32 15.29 -10.30
N LYS A 347 23.21 15.76 -10.88
CA LYS A 347 22.40 14.98 -11.84
C LYS A 347 23.22 14.57 -13.05
N ASP A 348 23.94 15.49 -13.70
CA ASP A 348 24.75 15.16 -14.89
C ASP A 348 25.84 14.14 -14.57
N LEU A 349 26.58 14.34 -13.47
CA LEU A 349 27.70 13.47 -13.10
C LEU A 349 27.23 12.06 -12.70
N SER A 350 26.12 11.93 -11.95
CA SER A 350 25.61 10.62 -11.56
C SER A 350 24.94 9.89 -12.74
N GLN A 351 24.14 10.58 -13.55
CA GLN A 351 23.37 9.97 -14.63
C GLN A 351 24.20 9.68 -15.90
N ASN A 352 25.30 10.41 -16.13
CA ASN A 352 26.22 10.22 -17.25
C ASN A 352 27.61 9.72 -16.81
N PHE A 353 27.70 9.18 -15.60
CA PHE A 353 28.95 8.83 -14.92
C PHE A 353 29.98 8.09 -15.80
N PRO A 354 29.62 7.08 -16.61
CA PRO A 354 30.63 6.34 -17.38
C PRO A 354 31.42 7.21 -18.37
N THR A 355 30.81 8.26 -18.95
CA THR A 355 31.51 9.22 -19.83
C THR A 355 32.27 10.30 -19.06
N LYS A 356 31.80 10.65 -17.86
CA LYS A 356 32.36 11.73 -17.04
C LYS A 356 33.51 11.24 -16.15
N ALA A 357 33.56 9.96 -15.80
CA ALA A 357 34.49 9.38 -14.84
C ALA A 357 35.96 9.75 -15.09
N ARG A 358 36.44 9.67 -16.34
CA ARG A 358 37.81 10.03 -16.69
C ARG A 358 38.12 11.50 -16.44
N ALA A 359 37.17 12.41 -16.71
CA ALA A 359 37.35 13.82 -16.42
C ALA A 359 37.38 14.08 -14.91
N ILE A 360 36.55 13.37 -14.14
CA ILE A 360 36.47 13.49 -12.68
C ILE A 360 37.80 13.11 -12.01
N THR A 361 38.53 12.11 -12.53
CA THR A 361 39.83 11.68 -11.96
C THR A 361 40.88 12.78 -11.85
N LYS A 362 40.72 13.88 -12.59
CA LYS A 362 41.62 15.04 -12.57
C LYS A 362 41.25 16.07 -11.50
N THR A 363 40.13 15.90 -10.80
CA THR A 363 39.64 16.83 -9.79
C THR A 363 40.45 16.68 -8.51
N ALA A 364 40.99 17.78 -7.99
CA ALA A 364 41.69 17.79 -6.71
C ALA A 364 40.68 17.79 -5.55
N VAL A 365 40.90 16.92 -4.57
CA VAL A 365 40.09 16.85 -3.33
C VAL A 365 40.86 17.59 -2.24
N SER A 366 40.25 18.63 -1.66
CA SER A 366 40.81 19.37 -0.53
C SER A 366 40.84 18.52 0.75
N SER A 367 41.85 18.70 1.60
CA SER A 367 41.95 18.01 2.90
C SER A 367 40.77 18.29 3.82
N GLU A 368 40.29 19.54 3.81
CA GLU A 368 39.20 20.02 4.65
C GLU A 368 37.89 19.28 4.34
N LEU A 369 37.54 19.17 3.04
CA LEU A 369 36.41 18.37 2.57
C LEU A 369 36.51 16.93 3.06
N ARG A 370 37.67 16.30 2.89
CA ARG A 370 37.87 14.90 3.26
C ARG A 370 37.68 14.68 4.76
N THR A 371 38.30 15.51 5.59
CA THR A 371 38.16 15.43 7.05
C THR A 371 36.73 15.69 7.50
N GLU A 372 36.05 16.69 6.93
CA GLU A 372 34.65 16.98 7.28
C GLU A 372 33.70 15.81 6.92
N VAL A 373 33.86 15.22 5.73
CA VAL A 373 33.09 14.03 5.32
C VAL A 373 33.38 12.84 6.24
N GLU A 374 34.64 12.56 6.55
CA GLU A 374 35.04 11.44 7.42
C GLU A 374 34.52 11.62 8.87
N GLU A 375 34.46 12.85 9.40
CA GLU A 375 33.85 13.11 10.71
C GLU A 375 32.32 13.00 10.67
N ASN A 376 31.66 13.56 9.65
CA ASN A 376 30.20 13.43 9.46
C ASN A 376 29.77 11.96 9.35
N GLN A 377 30.55 11.12 8.66
CA GLN A 377 30.33 9.68 8.56
C GLN A 377 30.26 8.98 9.93
N LYS A 378 31.04 9.43 10.92
CA LYS A 378 30.98 8.87 12.28
C LYS A 378 29.65 9.20 12.96
N TYR A 379 29.15 10.42 12.79
CA TYR A 379 27.85 10.82 13.30
C TYR A 379 26.72 10.07 12.60
N PHE A 380 26.75 9.96 11.27
CA PHE A 380 25.74 9.23 10.51
C PHE A 380 25.70 7.75 10.88
N LYS A 381 26.87 7.12 11.07
CA LYS A 381 26.94 5.73 11.54
C LYS A 381 26.36 5.54 12.95
N GLY A 382 26.61 6.48 13.86
CA GLY A 382 26.14 6.40 15.24
C GLY A 382 24.65 6.73 15.42
N THR A 383 24.13 7.70 14.64
CA THR A 383 22.76 8.22 14.81
C THR A 383 21.76 7.66 13.79
N LEU A 384 22.18 7.48 12.54
CA LEU A 384 21.33 7.03 11.42
C LEU A 384 21.63 5.58 10.98
N GLY A 385 22.72 4.98 11.47
CA GLY A 385 23.15 3.64 11.05
C GLY A 385 23.79 3.55 9.66
N LEU A 386 24.00 4.70 8.99
CA LEU A 386 24.50 4.76 7.62
C LEU A 386 25.99 4.43 7.53
N GLN A 387 26.38 3.55 6.60
CA GLN A 387 27.78 3.31 6.24
C GLN A 387 28.23 4.28 5.13
N PRO A 388 29.56 4.43 4.91
CA PRO A 388 30.07 5.17 3.76
C PRO A 388 29.56 4.59 2.44
N GLY A 389 28.99 5.44 1.58
CA GLY A 389 28.34 5.04 0.33
C GLY A 389 26.81 4.93 0.43
N ASP A 390 26.25 4.73 1.62
CA ASP A 390 24.80 4.65 1.79
C ASP A 390 24.14 6.01 1.54
N SER A 391 22.91 5.98 1.02
CA SER A 391 22.12 7.17 0.74
C SER A 391 20.82 7.17 1.55
N ALA A 392 20.38 8.34 1.99
CA ALA A 392 19.13 8.53 2.72
C ALA A 392 18.54 9.91 2.41
N LEU A 393 17.21 9.99 2.35
CA LEU A 393 16.47 11.24 2.21
C LEU A 393 15.56 11.42 3.42
N PHE A 394 15.51 12.63 3.97
CA PHE A 394 14.63 12.97 5.06
C PHE A 394 13.86 14.26 4.77
N ILE A 395 12.56 14.26 5.09
CA ILE A 395 11.66 15.42 4.93
C ILE A 395 10.98 15.69 6.28
N ASN A 396 11.23 16.85 6.87
CA ASN A 396 10.70 17.25 8.18
C ASN A 396 10.89 16.21 9.31
N GLY A 397 11.95 15.42 9.28
CA GLY A 397 12.20 14.32 10.24
C GLY A 397 11.94 12.93 9.68
N LEU A 398 11.12 12.80 8.64
CA LEU A 398 10.64 11.52 8.12
C LEU A 398 11.66 10.90 7.16
N HIS A 399 12.05 9.65 7.40
CA HIS A 399 12.94 8.91 6.50
C HIS A 399 12.19 8.41 5.27
N MET A 400 12.63 8.85 4.08
CA MET A 400 12.11 8.43 2.80
C MET A 400 13.05 7.39 2.19
N ASP A 401 12.62 6.14 2.18
CA ASP A 401 13.37 5.04 1.57
C ASP A 401 13.31 5.14 0.03
N LEU A 402 14.47 5.43 -0.57
CA LEU A 402 14.61 5.65 -2.01
C LEU A 402 14.49 4.36 -2.85
N ASP A 403 14.50 3.18 -2.24
CA ASP A 403 14.34 1.91 -2.96
C ASP A 403 12.88 1.46 -2.97
N THR A 404 12.17 1.62 -1.85
CA THR A 404 10.80 1.11 -1.70
C THR A 404 9.71 2.14 -1.97
N GLN A 405 9.93 3.42 -1.64
CA GLN A 405 8.91 4.46 -1.81
C GLN A 405 8.87 4.96 -3.26
N ASP A 406 7.66 5.12 -3.79
CA ASP A 406 7.41 5.71 -5.10
C ASP A 406 7.13 7.22 -5.00
N ILE A 407 7.09 7.90 -6.17
CA ILE A 407 6.83 9.34 -6.21
C ILE A 407 5.43 9.71 -5.72
N PHE A 408 4.46 8.80 -5.84
CA PHE A 408 3.08 9.01 -5.42
C PHE A 408 2.96 9.00 -3.89
N SER A 409 3.66 8.08 -3.23
CA SER A 409 3.76 8.03 -1.76
C SER A 409 4.48 9.25 -1.22
N LEU A 410 5.56 9.69 -1.89
CA LEU A 410 6.26 10.93 -1.54
C LEU A 410 5.34 12.15 -1.70
N PHE A 411 4.54 12.21 -2.76
CA PHE A 411 3.56 13.28 -2.97
C PHE A 411 2.53 13.35 -1.84
N ASP A 412 2.01 12.22 -1.37
CA ASP A 412 1.09 12.19 -0.22
C ASP A 412 1.75 12.70 1.06
N VAL A 413 3.00 12.32 1.31
CA VAL A 413 3.77 12.84 2.46
C VAL A 413 3.91 14.35 2.35
N LEU A 414 4.30 14.87 1.17
CA LEU A 414 4.43 16.32 0.95
C LEU A 414 3.12 17.07 1.15
N ARG A 415 2.00 16.52 0.66
CA ARG A 415 0.67 17.11 0.81
C ARG A 415 0.21 17.12 2.27
N ASN A 416 0.38 16.01 2.99
CA ASN A 416 0.02 15.92 4.40
C ASN A 416 0.87 16.86 5.25
N GLU A 417 2.19 16.88 5.03
CA GLU A 417 3.09 17.82 5.71
C GLU A 417 2.76 19.28 5.36
N ALA A 418 2.47 19.61 4.10
CA ALA A 418 2.03 20.94 3.70
C ALA A 418 0.80 21.39 4.48
N ARG A 419 -0.23 20.52 4.58
CA ARG A 419 -1.47 20.80 5.31
C ARG A 419 -1.20 21.11 6.78
N VAL A 420 -0.36 20.33 7.46
CA VAL A 420 -0.02 20.55 8.87
C VAL A 420 0.79 21.83 9.04
N MET A 421 1.79 22.06 8.19
CA MET A 421 2.64 23.25 8.27
C MET A 421 1.86 24.54 8.04
N GLU A 422 1.02 24.58 7.02
CA GLU A 422 0.13 25.72 6.80
C GLU A 422 -0.86 25.90 7.94
N GLY A 423 -1.41 24.80 8.47
CA GLY A 423 -2.27 24.84 9.64
C GLY A 423 -1.57 25.47 10.85
N LEU A 424 -0.34 25.05 11.17
CA LEU A 424 0.46 25.62 12.26
C LEU A 424 0.80 27.10 12.00
N HIS A 425 1.14 27.45 10.77
CA HIS A 425 1.43 28.82 10.36
C HIS A 425 0.21 29.74 10.51
N ARG A 426 -1.00 29.29 10.12
CA ARG A 426 -2.26 30.03 10.34
C ARG A 426 -2.59 30.21 11.82
N LEU A 427 -2.09 29.33 12.68
CA LEU A 427 -2.18 29.43 14.14
C LEU A 427 -1.09 30.34 14.76
N GLY A 428 -0.24 30.97 13.94
CA GLY A 428 0.82 31.89 14.40
C GLY A 428 2.11 31.19 14.86
N ILE A 429 2.27 29.89 14.59
CA ILE A 429 3.50 29.14 14.90
C ILE A 429 4.39 29.15 13.67
N GLU A 430 5.50 29.88 13.74
CA GLU A 430 6.40 30.11 12.61
C GLU A 430 7.85 29.69 12.90
N GLY A 431 8.65 29.51 11.84
CA GLY A 431 10.08 29.25 11.92
C GLY A 431 10.46 27.92 12.61
N LEU A 432 11.52 27.94 13.41
CA LEU A 432 12.03 26.74 14.10
C LEU A 432 11.00 26.12 15.07
N SER A 433 10.13 26.95 15.67
CA SER A 433 9.07 26.49 16.55
C SER A 433 8.07 25.57 15.84
N LEU A 434 7.74 25.88 14.58
CA LEU A 434 6.87 25.04 13.75
C LEU A 434 7.47 23.65 13.56
N HIS A 435 8.76 23.57 13.21
CA HIS A 435 9.44 22.28 13.06
C HIS A 435 9.59 21.49 14.38
N ASN A 436 9.76 22.19 15.51
CA ASN A 436 9.80 21.53 16.82
C ASN A 436 8.43 20.93 17.18
N VAL A 437 7.34 21.64 16.87
CA VAL A 437 5.97 21.15 17.08
C VAL A 437 5.65 19.96 16.17
N LEU A 438 6.06 19.99 14.90
CA LEU A 438 5.91 18.85 13.97
C LEU A 438 6.61 17.58 14.47
N LYS A 439 7.77 17.72 15.15
CA LYS A 439 8.56 16.60 15.69
C LYS A 439 7.92 15.91 16.89
N LEU A 440 6.84 16.46 17.44
CA LEU A 440 6.14 15.85 18.55
C LEU A 440 5.48 14.52 18.13
N ASN A 441 5.93 13.41 18.72
CA ASN A 441 5.24 12.13 18.57
C ASN A 441 3.94 12.14 19.39
N ILE A 442 2.83 12.49 18.73
CA ILE A 442 1.50 12.71 19.31
C ILE A 442 0.54 11.54 19.04
N GLN A 443 0.92 10.61 18.18
CA GLN A 443 0.03 9.56 17.73
C GLN A 443 -0.24 8.52 18.83
N PRO A 444 -1.50 8.08 19.00
CA PRO A 444 -1.84 7.01 19.93
C PRO A 444 -1.18 5.70 19.49
N SER A 445 -0.60 4.95 20.42
CA SER A 445 -0.26 3.55 20.12
C SER A 445 -1.55 2.79 19.83
N GLU A 446 -1.62 2.09 18.69
CA GLU A 446 -2.57 0.98 18.51
C GLU A 446 -2.22 -0.07 19.56
N ALA A 447 -2.81 0.05 20.73
CA ALA A 447 -2.65 -0.91 21.80
C ALA A 447 -4.02 -1.47 22.11
N ASP A 448 -4.12 -2.79 22.16
CA ASP A 448 -5.19 -3.46 22.85
C ASP A 448 -5.20 -2.91 24.29
N TYR A 449 -6.23 -2.12 24.60
CA TYR A 449 -6.37 -1.51 25.91
C TYR A 449 -6.75 -2.58 26.92
N ALA A 450 -6.11 -2.54 28.09
CA ALA A 450 -6.34 -3.48 29.17
C ALA A 450 -6.95 -2.78 30.37
N VAL A 451 -7.72 -3.49 31.19
CA VAL A 451 -8.17 -3.01 32.50
C VAL A 451 -7.30 -3.53 33.63
N ASP A 452 -7.26 -2.80 34.74
CA ASP A 452 -6.46 -3.20 35.91
C ASP A 452 -7.06 -4.43 36.60
N ILE A 453 -6.35 -5.56 36.53
CA ILE A 453 -6.77 -6.83 37.15
C ILE A 453 -6.31 -6.98 38.61
N ARG A 454 -5.77 -5.93 39.26
CA ARG A 454 -5.40 -5.95 40.70
C ARG A 454 -6.59 -5.72 41.64
N SER A 455 -7.82 -5.92 41.16
CA SER A 455 -9.05 -5.69 41.93
C SER A 455 -9.30 -6.83 42.94
N PRO A 456 -9.70 -6.51 44.19
CA PRO A 456 -10.11 -7.52 45.17
C PRO A 456 -11.41 -8.25 44.79
N ALA A 457 -12.15 -7.73 43.78
CA ALA A 457 -13.35 -8.37 43.25
C ALA A 457 -13.06 -9.69 42.51
N ILE A 458 -11.81 -9.92 42.07
CA ILE A 458 -11.42 -11.10 41.30
C ILE A 458 -11.11 -12.27 42.24
N SER A 459 -11.87 -13.36 42.11
CA SER A 459 -11.61 -14.62 42.80
C SER A 459 -10.69 -15.50 41.95
N TRP A 460 -9.43 -15.65 42.35
CA TRP A 460 -8.43 -16.46 41.63
C TRP A 460 -8.55 -17.94 41.97
N VAL A 461 -8.63 -18.83 40.97
CA VAL A 461 -8.78 -20.28 41.14
C VAL A 461 -7.44 -21.00 41.35
N ASN A 462 -6.40 -20.50 40.71
CA ASN A 462 -5.04 -21.03 40.81
C ASN A 462 -4.02 -19.90 40.89
N ASN A 463 -2.85 -20.21 41.43
CA ASN A 463 -1.70 -19.31 41.44
C ASN A 463 -0.45 -20.08 41.02
N LEU A 464 0.09 -19.75 39.83
CA LEU A 464 1.22 -20.47 39.25
C LEU A 464 2.48 -20.36 40.10
N GLU A 465 2.62 -19.33 40.94
CA GLU A 465 3.82 -19.10 41.75
C GLU A 465 3.83 -19.85 43.09
N VAL A 466 2.65 -20.13 43.64
CA VAL A 466 2.48 -20.61 45.03
C VAL A 466 1.86 -22.01 45.10
N ASP A 467 0.97 -22.38 44.17
CA ASP A 467 0.27 -23.66 44.23
C ASP A 467 1.23 -24.84 44.08
N SER A 468 1.04 -25.86 44.92
CA SER A 468 1.88 -27.07 44.93
C SER A 468 1.89 -27.83 43.59
N ARG A 469 0.84 -27.66 42.78
CA ARG A 469 0.65 -28.28 41.46
C ARG A 469 1.72 -27.87 40.44
N TYR A 470 2.29 -26.66 40.56
CA TYR A 470 3.26 -26.13 39.61
C TYR A 470 4.71 -26.18 40.12
N ASN A 471 4.96 -26.92 41.21
CA ASN A 471 6.30 -27.04 41.81
C ASN A 471 7.38 -27.63 40.89
N SER A 472 6.99 -28.40 39.88
CA SER A 472 7.92 -28.97 38.89
C SER A 472 8.40 -27.95 37.86
N TRP A 473 7.76 -26.78 37.76
CA TRP A 473 8.08 -25.77 36.75
C TRP A 473 9.23 -24.85 37.20
N PRO A 474 10.13 -24.45 36.28
CA PRO A 474 11.20 -23.49 36.57
C PRO A 474 10.63 -22.11 36.92
N SER A 475 11.18 -21.45 37.95
CA SER A 475 10.75 -20.10 38.37
C SER A 475 11.50 -18.95 37.69
N SER A 476 12.56 -19.24 36.94
CA SER A 476 13.42 -18.21 36.33
C SER A 476 12.81 -17.62 35.07
N LEU A 477 12.70 -16.28 35.00
CA LEU A 477 12.29 -15.56 33.79
C LEU A 477 13.32 -15.67 32.65
N GLN A 478 14.58 -15.98 32.97
CA GLN A 478 15.60 -16.28 31.96
C GLN A 478 15.21 -17.47 31.07
N GLU A 479 14.33 -18.35 31.55
CA GLU A 479 13.82 -19.47 30.75
C GLU A 479 13.01 -18.99 29.55
N LEU A 480 12.53 -17.74 29.50
CA LEU A 480 11.91 -17.13 28.31
C LEU A 480 12.89 -16.96 27.14
N LEU A 481 14.19 -16.73 27.43
CA LEU A 481 15.22 -16.48 26.43
C LEU A 481 15.85 -17.76 25.87
N ARG A 482 15.58 -18.93 26.47
CA ARG A 482 16.13 -20.20 26.02
C ARG A 482 15.61 -20.54 24.61
N PRO A 483 16.42 -21.03 23.66
CA PRO A 483 15.88 -21.45 22.36
C PRO A 483 14.87 -22.60 22.50
N THR A 484 13.64 -22.43 21.98
CA THR A 484 12.61 -23.49 21.90
C THR A 484 12.04 -23.54 20.48
N PHE A 485 11.43 -24.67 20.10
CA PHE A 485 10.71 -24.75 18.82
C PHE A 485 9.54 -23.74 18.80
N PRO A 486 9.31 -23.03 17.68
CA PRO A 486 8.15 -22.15 17.53
C PRO A 486 6.83 -22.88 17.82
N GLY A 487 5.92 -22.23 18.54
CA GLY A 487 4.62 -22.79 18.95
C GLY A 487 4.61 -23.56 20.28
N VAL A 488 5.78 -23.91 20.85
CA VAL A 488 5.84 -24.56 22.16
C VAL A 488 5.63 -23.53 23.27
N ILE A 489 4.59 -23.74 24.08
CA ILE A 489 4.28 -22.92 25.25
C ILE A 489 5.22 -23.27 26.40
N ARG A 490 5.84 -22.26 27.01
CA ARG A 490 6.79 -22.44 28.10
C ARG A 490 6.08 -22.53 29.44
N GLN A 491 6.32 -23.61 30.16
CA GLN A 491 5.86 -23.79 31.53
C GLN A 491 6.81 -23.09 32.49
N ILE A 492 6.48 -21.87 32.89
CA ILE A 492 7.26 -21.06 33.84
C ILE A 492 6.40 -20.83 35.07
N ARG A 493 6.98 -21.01 36.25
CA ARG A 493 6.32 -20.82 37.55
C ARG A 493 6.22 -19.33 37.91
N LYS A 494 5.57 -18.55 37.04
CA LYS A 494 5.33 -17.09 37.11
C LYS A 494 3.97 -16.75 36.50
N ASN A 495 3.27 -15.77 37.08
CA ASN A 495 1.94 -15.35 36.63
C ASN A 495 1.98 -14.45 35.37
N LEU A 496 2.59 -14.94 34.29
CA LEU A 496 2.78 -14.21 33.01
C LEU A 496 1.47 -13.98 32.23
N HIS A 497 0.56 -14.96 32.31
CA HIS A 497 -0.70 -14.95 31.57
C HIS A 497 -1.86 -15.14 32.55
N ASN A 498 -2.72 -14.12 32.63
CA ASN A 498 -3.83 -14.04 33.58
C ASN A 498 -5.14 -13.96 32.80
N MET A 499 -6.08 -14.86 33.06
CA MET A 499 -7.37 -14.95 32.38
C MET A 499 -8.49 -14.71 33.39
N VAL A 500 -9.27 -13.65 33.23
CA VAL A 500 -10.34 -13.27 34.16
C VAL A 500 -11.69 -13.34 33.45
N PHE A 501 -12.58 -14.19 33.95
CA PHE A 501 -13.93 -14.36 33.44
C PHE A 501 -14.89 -13.48 34.22
N ILE A 502 -15.49 -12.50 33.56
CA ILE A 502 -16.55 -11.65 34.10
C ILE A 502 -17.87 -12.21 33.58
N VAL A 503 -18.63 -12.85 34.45
CA VAL A 503 -19.83 -13.60 34.06
C VAL A 503 -20.98 -13.33 35.00
N ASP A 504 -22.18 -13.36 34.44
CA ASP A 504 -23.39 -13.60 35.23
C ASP A 504 -23.56 -15.14 35.36
N PRO A 505 -23.53 -15.71 36.58
CA PRO A 505 -23.72 -17.14 36.78
C PRO A 505 -25.06 -17.68 36.26
N ALA A 506 -26.09 -16.84 36.11
CA ALA A 506 -27.39 -17.23 35.59
C ALA A 506 -27.48 -17.17 34.05
N HIS A 507 -26.47 -16.63 33.37
CA HIS A 507 -26.44 -16.51 31.91
C HIS A 507 -26.23 -17.87 31.23
N GLU A 508 -26.91 -18.09 30.10
CA GLU A 508 -27.00 -19.40 29.42
C GLU A 508 -25.63 -19.91 28.92
N THR A 509 -24.79 -19.01 28.40
CA THR A 509 -23.44 -19.35 27.87
C THR A 509 -22.38 -19.53 28.96
N THR A 510 -22.66 -19.17 30.22
CA THR A 510 -21.67 -19.27 31.31
C THR A 510 -21.26 -20.72 31.56
N ALA A 511 -22.18 -21.68 31.40
CA ALA A 511 -21.89 -23.10 31.59
C ALA A 511 -20.77 -23.59 30.64
N GLU A 512 -20.77 -23.13 29.39
CA GLU A 512 -19.78 -23.52 28.38
C GLU A 512 -18.40 -22.91 28.69
N LEU A 513 -18.37 -21.63 29.06
CA LEU A 513 -17.12 -20.95 29.49
C LEU A 513 -16.49 -21.62 30.71
N MET A 514 -17.30 -22.14 31.64
CA MET A 514 -16.81 -22.88 32.81
C MET A 514 -16.14 -24.21 32.43
N ASN A 515 -16.71 -24.92 31.45
CA ASN A 515 -16.10 -26.14 30.92
C ASN A 515 -14.76 -25.84 30.25
N THR A 516 -14.65 -24.75 29.47
CA THR A 516 -13.38 -24.32 28.86
C THR A 516 -12.34 -23.93 29.91
N ALA A 517 -12.74 -23.22 30.98
CA ALA A 517 -11.86 -22.90 32.09
C ALA A 517 -11.36 -24.15 32.84
N GLU A 518 -12.23 -25.15 33.05
CA GLU A 518 -11.85 -26.44 33.65
C GLU A 518 -10.86 -27.20 32.75
N MET A 519 -11.07 -27.18 31.44
CA MET A 519 -10.17 -27.78 30.46
C MET A 519 -8.76 -27.16 30.55
N PHE A 520 -8.64 -25.83 30.59
CA PHE A 520 -7.34 -25.16 30.74
C PHE A 520 -6.63 -25.52 32.04
N LEU A 521 -7.38 -25.58 33.15
CA LEU A 521 -6.82 -25.92 34.45
C LEU A 521 -6.35 -27.38 34.52
N SER A 522 -7.14 -28.31 33.99
CA SER A 522 -6.83 -29.75 33.97
C SER A 522 -5.66 -30.11 33.04
N ASN A 523 -5.53 -29.42 31.91
CA ASN A 523 -4.41 -29.59 30.97
C ASN A 523 -3.11 -28.88 31.39
N HIS A 524 -3.07 -28.26 32.58
CA HIS A 524 -1.89 -27.56 33.13
C HIS A 524 -1.31 -26.51 32.17
N ILE A 525 -2.18 -25.76 31.48
CA ILE A 525 -1.77 -24.60 30.67
C ILE A 525 -1.23 -23.52 31.64
N PRO A 526 -0.15 -22.78 31.30
CA PRO A 526 0.40 -21.72 32.16
C PRO A 526 -0.48 -20.45 32.16
N LEU A 527 -1.70 -20.60 32.66
CA LEU A 527 -2.71 -19.56 32.82
C LEU A 527 -3.13 -19.45 34.28
N ARG A 528 -3.17 -18.22 34.80
CA ARG A 528 -3.79 -17.90 36.08
C ARG A 528 -5.25 -17.52 35.83
N ILE A 529 -6.20 -18.34 36.27
CA ILE A 529 -7.63 -18.19 36.00
C ILE A 529 -8.29 -17.49 37.20
N GLY A 530 -9.11 -16.48 36.92
CA GLY A 530 -9.92 -15.77 37.92
C GLY A 530 -11.36 -15.54 37.46
N PHE A 531 -12.27 -15.35 38.40
CA PHE A 531 -13.70 -15.12 38.15
C PHE A 531 -14.19 -13.86 38.86
N ILE A 532 -15.09 -13.14 38.18
CA ILE A 532 -15.92 -12.08 38.74
C ILE A 532 -17.36 -12.45 38.44
N PHE A 533 -18.14 -12.67 39.50
CA PHE A 533 -19.56 -12.97 39.38
C PHE A 533 -20.36 -11.68 39.50
N VAL A 534 -20.93 -11.23 38.38
CA VAL A 534 -21.80 -10.04 38.34
C VAL A 534 -23.24 -10.52 38.52
N VAL A 535 -23.76 -10.33 39.72
CA VAL A 535 -25.13 -10.72 40.10
C VAL A 535 -25.96 -9.48 40.45
N ASN A 536 -27.26 -9.67 40.69
CA ASN A 536 -28.11 -8.62 41.23
C ASN A 536 -27.53 -8.13 42.58
N ASP A 537 -27.31 -6.83 42.77
CA ASP A 537 -26.70 -6.23 43.96
C ASP A 537 -27.73 -5.66 44.96
N SER A 538 -29.02 -5.79 44.68
CA SER A 538 -30.09 -5.37 45.60
C SER A 538 -30.07 -6.16 46.91
N GLU A 539 -30.18 -5.46 48.04
CA GLU A 539 -30.22 -6.05 49.38
C GLU A 539 -31.49 -6.88 49.63
N ASP A 540 -32.55 -6.68 48.84
CA ASP A 540 -33.84 -7.38 48.96
C ASP A 540 -33.82 -8.80 48.38
N VAL A 541 -32.79 -9.15 47.60
CA VAL A 541 -32.73 -10.41 46.85
C VAL A 541 -31.78 -11.40 47.55
N ASP A 542 -32.33 -12.55 47.92
CA ASP A 542 -31.61 -13.65 48.58
C ASP A 542 -31.15 -14.75 47.59
N GLY A 543 -30.26 -15.63 48.05
CA GLY A 543 -29.76 -16.77 47.26
C GLY A 543 -30.76 -17.94 47.12
N MET A 544 -31.94 -17.86 47.73
CA MET A 544 -33.02 -18.84 47.52
C MET A 544 -33.97 -18.40 46.40
N GLN A 545 -34.01 -17.11 46.08
CA GLN A 545 -34.81 -16.48 45.04
C GLN A 545 -34.03 -16.34 43.73
N ASP A 546 -32.76 -15.94 43.82
CA ASP A 546 -31.91 -15.66 42.65
C ASP A 546 -30.80 -16.70 42.52
N ALA A 547 -30.76 -17.38 41.36
CA ALA A 547 -29.79 -18.42 41.08
C ALA A 547 -28.34 -17.89 40.98
N GLY A 548 -28.14 -16.66 40.50
CA GLY A 548 -26.83 -16.04 40.44
C GLY A 548 -26.25 -15.79 41.84
N VAL A 549 -27.07 -15.22 42.73
CA VAL A 549 -26.71 -15.01 44.15
C VAL A 549 -26.46 -16.35 44.85
N ALA A 550 -27.27 -17.38 44.54
CA ALA A 550 -27.09 -18.72 45.07
C ALA A 550 -25.70 -19.31 44.74
N VAL A 551 -25.28 -19.19 43.48
CA VAL A 551 -23.99 -19.68 42.99
C VAL A 551 -22.84 -18.92 43.64
N LEU A 552 -22.93 -17.58 43.73
CA LEU A 552 -21.90 -16.75 44.37
C LEU A 552 -21.68 -17.15 45.84
N ARG A 553 -22.77 -17.29 46.62
CA ARG A 553 -22.69 -17.68 48.04
C ARG A 553 -22.17 -19.10 48.22
N ALA A 554 -22.60 -20.04 47.38
CA ALA A 554 -22.09 -21.40 47.38
C ALA A 554 -20.59 -21.47 47.06
N TYR A 555 -20.12 -20.68 46.08
CA TYR A 555 -18.71 -20.56 45.73
C TYR A 555 -17.90 -19.99 46.91
N ASN A 556 -18.35 -18.87 47.49
CA ASN A 556 -17.69 -18.22 48.62
C ASN A 556 -17.60 -19.12 49.86
N TYR A 557 -18.64 -19.91 50.14
CA TYR A 557 -18.63 -20.89 51.23
C TYR A 557 -17.50 -21.91 51.06
N VAL A 558 -17.42 -22.56 49.89
CA VAL A 558 -16.39 -23.58 49.65
C VAL A 558 -14.99 -22.96 49.60
N ALA A 559 -14.86 -21.74 49.07
CA ALA A 559 -13.58 -21.04 48.99
C ALA A 559 -13.02 -20.70 50.38
N GLN A 560 -13.89 -20.34 51.34
CA GLN A 560 -13.50 -20.01 52.71
C GLN A 560 -13.26 -21.25 53.58
N GLU A 561 -14.09 -22.28 53.45
CA GLU A 561 -14.04 -23.47 54.31
C GLU A 561 -13.06 -24.55 53.83
N VAL A 562 -12.76 -24.59 52.52
CA VAL A 562 -11.88 -25.61 51.91
C VAL A 562 -10.69 -24.95 51.22
N ASP A 563 -10.88 -24.51 49.97
CA ASP A 563 -9.93 -23.74 49.17
C ASP A 563 -10.61 -23.27 47.86
N ASP A 564 -9.97 -22.34 47.14
CA ASP A 564 -10.48 -21.78 45.88
C ASP A 564 -10.61 -22.83 44.76
N TYR A 565 -9.80 -23.88 44.80
CA TYR A 565 -9.83 -24.95 43.80
C TYR A 565 -11.06 -25.85 43.96
N HIS A 566 -11.39 -26.26 45.18
CA HIS A 566 -12.59 -27.04 45.48
C HIS A 566 -13.85 -26.18 45.29
N ALA A 567 -13.76 -24.85 45.47
CA ALA A 567 -14.83 -23.94 45.10
C ALA A 567 -15.11 -23.97 43.60
N PHE A 568 -14.05 -23.86 42.78
CA PHE A 568 -14.18 -24.02 41.33
C PHE A 568 -14.69 -25.40 40.93
N GLN A 569 -14.18 -26.49 41.52
CA GLN A 569 -14.73 -27.82 41.26
C GLN A 569 -16.21 -27.90 41.62
N THR A 570 -16.63 -27.32 42.74
CA THR A 570 -18.05 -27.31 43.14
C THR A 570 -18.90 -26.51 42.16
N LEU A 571 -18.39 -25.41 41.64
CA LEU A 571 -19.00 -24.66 40.54
C LEU A 571 -19.20 -25.54 39.30
N THR A 572 -18.17 -26.27 38.86
CA THR A 572 -18.29 -27.22 37.74
C THR A 572 -19.35 -28.31 38.02
N HIS A 573 -19.43 -28.82 39.25
CA HIS A 573 -20.45 -29.80 39.62
C HIS A 573 -21.88 -29.24 39.57
N ILE A 574 -22.06 -27.93 39.81
CA ILE A 574 -23.34 -27.24 39.64
C ILE A 574 -23.69 -27.18 38.15
N TYR A 575 -22.76 -26.70 37.31
CA TYR A 575 -23.00 -26.58 35.86
C TYR A 575 -23.18 -27.94 35.16
N ASN A 576 -22.50 -29.00 35.61
CA ASN A 576 -22.69 -30.37 35.09
C ASN A 576 -24.10 -30.94 35.34
N LYS A 577 -24.90 -30.35 36.26
CA LYS A 577 -26.32 -30.71 36.44
C LYS A 577 -27.27 -29.94 35.52
N VAL A 578 -26.80 -28.86 34.90
CA VAL A 578 -27.57 -28.02 33.98
C VAL A 578 -27.53 -28.66 32.61
N ARG A 579 -28.67 -28.76 31.92
CA ARG A 579 -28.70 -29.21 30.53
C ARG A 579 -28.16 -28.11 29.63
N THR A 580 -27.50 -28.47 28.53
CA THR A 580 -26.97 -27.51 27.54
C THR A 580 -28.08 -26.55 27.08
N GLY A 581 -27.87 -25.24 27.26
CA GLY A 581 -28.82 -24.17 26.95
C GLY A 581 -29.84 -23.81 28.04
N GLU A 582 -29.89 -24.51 29.18
CA GLU A 582 -30.74 -24.11 30.31
C GLU A 582 -30.01 -23.15 31.26
N LYS A 583 -30.75 -22.23 31.89
CA LYS A 583 -30.20 -21.37 32.96
C LYS A 583 -30.02 -22.16 34.25
N VAL A 584 -29.02 -21.78 35.05
CA VAL A 584 -28.84 -22.32 36.40
C VAL A 584 -30.07 -21.98 37.24
N LYS A 585 -30.62 -22.97 37.93
CA LYS A 585 -31.70 -22.81 38.91
C LYS A 585 -31.15 -23.02 40.31
N VAL A 586 -31.78 -22.40 41.30
CA VAL A 586 -31.45 -22.56 42.72
C VAL A 586 -31.45 -24.05 43.13
N GLU A 587 -32.37 -24.85 42.59
CA GLU A 587 -32.46 -26.30 42.82
C GLU A 587 -31.17 -27.07 42.46
N HIS A 588 -30.46 -26.63 41.41
CA HIS A 588 -29.20 -27.24 41.02
C HIS A 588 -28.11 -26.99 42.07
N VAL A 589 -28.05 -25.76 42.60
CA VAL A 589 -27.10 -25.36 43.65
C VAL A 589 -27.38 -26.12 44.95
N VAL A 590 -28.64 -26.11 45.41
CA VAL A 590 -29.09 -26.80 46.62
C VAL A 590 -28.72 -28.28 46.56
N SER A 591 -29.07 -28.96 45.46
CA SER A 591 -28.83 -30.39 45.33
C SER A 591 -27.34 -30.77 45.24
N VAL A 592 -26.44 -29.86 44.85
CA VAL A 592 -24.98 -30.09 44.91
C VAL A 592 -24.45 -29.91 46.32
N LEU A 593 -24.90 -28.85 47.01
CA LEU A 593 -24.53 -28.58 48.40
C LEU A 593 -24.97 -29.73 49.33
N GLU A 594 -26.21 -30.19 49.23
CA GLU A 594 -26.72 -31.32 50.04
C GLU A 594 -25.92 -32.62 49.80
N LYS A 595 -25.48 -32.85 48.56
CA LYS A 595 -24.76 -34.07 48.19
C LYS A 595 -23.30 -34.06 48.65
N LYS A 596 -22.59 -32.94 48.47
CA LYS A 596 -21.16 -32.82 48.81
C LYS A 596 -20.92 -32.45 50.27
N TYR A 597 -21.81 -31.63 50.84
CA TYR A 597 -21.69 -31.07 52.18
C TYR A 597 -22.95 -31.39 53.02
N PRO A 598 -23.29 -32.69 53.22
CA PRO A 598 -24.51 -33.09 53.91
C PRO A 598 -24.57 -32.69 55.39
N TYR A 599 -23.45 -32.21 55.93
CA TYR A 599 -23.30 -31.78 57.33
C TYR A 599 -23.63 -30.29 57.55
N VAL A 600 -23.92 -29.51 56.49
CA VAL A 600 -24.27 -28.09 56.59
C VAL A 600 -25.69 -27.84 56.11
N GLU A 601 -26.42 -27.01 56.85
CA GLU A 601 -27.76 -26.59 56.47
C GLU A 601 -27.67 -25.59 55.30
N VAL A 602 -28.31 -25.91 54.17
CA VAL A 602 -28.25 -25.08 52.94
C VAL A 602 -28.74 -23.66 53.17
N ASN A 603 -29.74 -23.46 54.03
CA ASN A 603 -30.23 -22.13 54.40
C ASN A 603 -29.17 -21.26 55.09
N SER A 604 -28.23 -21.85 55.83
CA SER A 604 -27.12 -21.09 56.43
C SER A 604 -26.13 -20.54 55.39
N ILE A 605 -26.09 -21.15 54.20
CA ILE A 605 -25.23 -20.75 53.09
C ILE A 605 -25.98 -19.82 52.13
N LEU A 606 -27.23 -20.12 51.79
CA LEU A 606 -27.98 -19.41 50.73
C LEU A 606 -29.00 -18.39 51.25
N GLY A 607 -29.45 -18.53 52.50
CA GLY A 607 -30.52 -17.70 53.09
C GLY A 607 -30.11 -16.26 53.37
N ILE A 608 -31.07 -15.46 53.85
CA ILE A 608 -30.91 -14.01 54.08
C ILE A 608 -29.72 -13.68 55.00
N ASP A 609 -29.52 -14.45 56.07
CA ASP A 609 -28.45 -14.25 57.07
C ASP A 609 -27.11 -14.91 56.70
N SER A 610 -26.88 -15.22 55.42
CA SER A 610 -25.65 -15.86 54.96
C SER A 610 -24.42 -14.96 55.18
N ALA A 611 -23.39 -15.50 55.84
CA ALA A 611 -22.09 -14.84 55.98
C ALA A 611 -21.27 -14.81 54.68
N TYR A 612 -21.72 -15.50 53.63
CA TYR A 612 -20.95 -15.79 52.41
C TYR A 612 -21.30 -14.85 51.23
N ASP A 613 -21.85 -13.66 51.49
CA ASP A 613 -22.27 -12.68 50.46
C ASP A 613 -21.16 -11.67 50.08
N ARG A 614 -19.89 -12.03 50.31
CA ARG A 614 -18.72 -11.18 50.01
C ARG A 614 -18.59 -10.93 48.49
N ASN A 615 -18.02 -9.79 48.13
CA ASN A 615 -17.74 -9.34 46.75
C ASN A 615 -18.97 -9.03 45.88
N ARG A 616 -20.22 -9.16 46.36
CA ARG A 616 -21.43 -8.90 45.55
C ARG A 616 -21.48 -7.47 44.98
N LYS A 617 -21.41 -6.45 45.85
CA LYS A 617 -21.39 -5.02 45.45
C LYS A 617 -20.08 -4.63 44.76
N GLU A 618 -18.96 -5.19 45.20
CA GLU A 618 -17.63 -4.89 44.66
C GLU A 618 -17.45 -5.43 43.23
N ALA A 619 -17.96 -6.63 42.94
CA ALA A 619 -17.94 -7.24 41.61
C ALA A 619 -18.77 -6.42 40.61
N ARG A 620 -19.97 -6.00 41.01
CA ARG A 620 -20.81 -5.13 40.17
C ARG A 620 -20.19 -3.74 40.00
N GLY A 621 -19.67 -3.15 41.07
CA GLY A 621 -18.97 -1.87 41.00
C GLY A 621 -17.75 -1.91 40.08
N TYR A 622 -16.95 -2.99 40.13
CA TYR A 622 -15.81 -3.19 39.23
C TYR A 622 -16.26 -3.36 37.77
N TYR A 623 -17.32 -4.12 37.51
CA TYR A 623 -17.89 -4.28 36.17
C TYR A 623 -18.37 -2.93 35.59
N GLU A 624 -19.10 -2.14 36.39
CA GLU A 624 -19.59 -0.81 35.99
C GLU A 624 -18.45 0.20 35.80
N GLN A 625 -17.42 0.14 36.65
CA GLN A 625 -16.23 1.00 36.56
C GLN A 625 -15.43 0.70 35.29
N THR A 626 -15.14 -0.58 35.03
CA THR A 626 -14.29 -1.02 33.92
C THR A 626 -14.95 -0.86 32.56
N GLY A 627 -16.29 -0.91 32.47
CA GLY A 627 -17.01 -0.62 31.22
C GLY A 627 -16.75 -1.63 30.08
N VAL A 628 -16.28 -2.84 30.40
CA VAL A 628 -15.83 -3.88 29.45
C VAL A 628 -16.90 -4.39 28.47
N GLY A 629 -18.12 -3.84 28.51
CA GLY A 629 -19.22 -4.18 27.64
C GLY A 629 -20.19 -5.19 28.25
N PRO A 630 -21.13 -5.71 27.44
CA PRO A 630 -22.17 -6.64 27.90
C PRO A 630 -21.62 -8.02 28.25
N LEU A 631 -22.13 -8.63 29.33
CA LEU A 631 -21.72 -9.96 29.82
C LEU A 631 -22.15 -11.11 28.87
N PRO A 632 -21.43 -12.25 28.85
CA PRO A 632 -20.16 -12.50 29.53
C PRO A 632 -18.95 -11.86 28.82
N VAL A 633 -17.89 -11.57 29.57
CA VAL A 633 -16.62 -11.03 29.05
C VAL A 633 -15.43 -11.80 29.61
N VAL A 634 -14.44 -12.09 28.78
CA VAL A 634 -13.19 -12.73 29.20
C VAL A 634 -12.05 -11.75 28.98
N LEU A 635 -11.22 -11.55 30.00
CA LEU A 635 -10.05 -10.68 29.97
C LEU A 635 -8.77 -11.52 29.93
N PHE A 636 -7.87 -11.25 29.00
CA PHE A 636 -6.52 -11.82 28.97
C PHE A 636 -5.48 -10.73 29.29
N ASN A 637 -4.78 -10.86 30.42
CA ASN A 637 -3.91 -9.82 30.97
C ASN A 637 -4.59 -8.44 31.05
N GLY A 638 -5.90 -8.43 31.31
CA GLY A 638 -6.74 -7.23 31.36
C GLY A 638 -7.37 -6.82 30.02
N MET A 639 -6.95 -7.37 28.88
CA MET A 639 -7.53 -7.06 27.57
C MET A 639 -8.82 -7.86 27.34
N PRO A 640 -9.97 -7.23 27.03
CA PRO A 640 -11.20 -7.95 26.75
C PRO A 640 -11.15 -8.66 25.39
N PHE A 641 -11.63 -9.89 25.37
CA PHE A 641 -11.93 -10.60 24.13
C PHE A 641 -13.23 -10.08 23.51
N GLU A 642 -13.28 -10.08 22.18
CA GLU A 642 -14.47 -9.75 21.41
C GLU A 642 -15.52 -10.85 21.55
N ARG A 643 -16.79 -10.56 21.27
CA ARG A 643 -17.88 -11.52 21.49
C ARG A 643 -17.75 -12.77 20.63
N GLU A 644 -17.27 -12.59 19.42
CA GLU A 644 -17.01 -13.64 18.45
C GLU A 644 -15.95 -14.62 18.98
N GLN A 645 -14.97 -14.10 19.73
CA GLN A 645 -13.85 -14.85 20.30
C GLN A 645 -14.22 -15.67 21.56
N LEU A 646 -15.44 -15.51 22.08
CA LEU A 646 -15.93 -16.22 23.27
C LEU A 646 -16.56 -17.59 22.96
N ASP A 647 -16.68 -17.96 21.68
CA ASP A 647 -17.14 -19.29 21.29
C ASP A 647 -16.22 -20.37 21.90
N PRO A 648 -16.74 -21.44 22.55
CA PRO A 648 -15.89 -22.40 23.26
C PRO A 648 -14.79 -23.03 22.41
N ASP A 649 -15.08 -23.31 21.13
CA ASP A 649 -14.12 -23.88 20.17
C ASP A 649 -13.05 -22.84 19.74
N GLU A 650 -13.41 -21.55 19.67
CA GLU A 650 -12.49 -20.46 19.32
C GLU A 650 -11.63 -20.01 20.51
N LEU A 651 -12.21 -20.01 21.72
CA LEU A 651 -11.60 -19.47 22.93
C LEU A 651 -10.29 -20.19 23.29
N GLU A 652 -10.21 -21.52 23.11
CA GLU A 652 -8.97 -22.28 23.28
C GLU A 652 -7.87 -21.77 22.36
N THR A 653 -8.18 -21.71 21.08
CA THR A 653 -7.24 -21.34 20.02
C THR A 653 -6.73 -19.91 20.18
N ILE A 654 -7.64 -18.97 20.42
CA ILE A 654 -7.33 -17.55 20.61
C ILE A 654 -6.48 -17.35 21.86
N THR A 655 -6.79 -18.07 22.94
CA THR A 655 -5.99 -18.03 24.17
C THR A 655 -4.56 -18.53 23.90
N MET A 656 -4.40 -19.62 23.14
CA MET A 656 -3.06 -20.12 22.78
C MET A 656 -2.29 -19.11 21.92
N HIS A 657 -2.96 -18.46 20.97
CA HIS A 657 -2.35 -17.40 20.16
C HIS A 657 -1.90 -16.21 21.02
N LYS A 658 -2.75 -15.73 21.93
CA LYS A 658 -2.43 -14.58 22.80
C LYS A 658 -1.29 -14.90 23.78
N ILE A 659 -1.17 -16.15 24.23
CA ILE A 659 0.00 -16.63 24.99
C ILE A 659 1.28 -16.48 24.17
N LEU A 660 1.29 -16.96 22.92
CA LEU A 660 2.47 -16.87 22.05
C LEU A 660 2.84 -15.43 21.71
N GLU A 661 1.85 -14.59 21.40
CA GLU A 661 2.03 -13.15 21.13
C GLU A 661 2.64 -12.42 22.32
N THR A 662 2.03 -12.56 23.51
CA THR A 662 2.52 -11.90 24.74
C THR A 662 3.85 -12.47 25.23
N THR A 663 4.19 -13.71 24.91
CA THR A 663 5.52 -14.27 25.21
C THR A 663 6.64 -13.45 24.55
N THR A 664 6.44 -12.96 23.32
CA THR A 664 7.44 -12.12 22.62
C THR A 664 7.64 -10.76 23.31
N PHE A 665 6.56 -10.18 23.84
CA PHE A 665 6.61 -8.95 24.65
C PHE A 665 7.45 -9.16 25.90
N PHE A 666 7.25 -10.24 26.64
CA PHE A 666 8.05 -10.54 27.83
C PHE A 666 9.50 -10.90 27.49
N GLN A 667 9.76 -11.62 26.38
CA GLN A 667 11.12 -11.89 25.92
C GLN A 667 11.90 -10.60 25.67
N ARG A 668 11.27 -9.62 25.01
CA ARG A 668 11.87 -8.29 24.79
C ARG A 668 12.12 -7.55 26.10
N ALA A 669 11.14 -7.51 27.01
CA ALA A 669 11.27 -6.85 28.30
C ALA A 669 12.41 -7.46 29.15
N VAL A 670 12.53 -8.80 29.17
CA VAL A 670 13.62 -9.50 29.87
C VAL A 670 14.96 -9.26 29.18
N TYR A 671 15.02 -9.25 27.85
CA TYR A 671 16.24 -8.97 27.09
C TYR A 671 16.78 -7.55 27.31
N LEU A 672 15.88 -6.55 27.37
CA LEU A 672 16.22 -5.15 27.65
C LEU A 672 16.45 -4.88 29.14
N GLY A 673 16.16 -5.83 30.03
CA GLY A 673 16.30 -5.68 31.48
C GLY A 673 15.18 -4.85 32.13
N GLU A 674 14.06 -4.63 31.45
CA GLU A 674 12.88 -3.91 31.94
C GLU A 674 12.09 -4.72 32.98
N LEU A 675 12.16 -6.06 32.90
CA LEU A 675 11.52 -6.99 33.84
C LEU A 675 12.58 -7.84 34.58
N PRO A 676 13.03 -7.42 35.78
CA PRO A 676 13.95 -8.20 36.62
C PRO A 676 13.24 -9.39 37.29
N HIS A 677 14.04 -10.32 37.84
CA HIS A 677 13.55 -11.61 38.34
C HIS A 677 12.67 -11.51 39.60
N ASP A 678 12.92 -10.50 40.43
CA ASP A 678 12.29 -10.24 41.74
C ASP A 678 11.03 -9.37 41.67
N GLN A 679 10.75 -8.73 40.52
CA GLN A 679 9.54 -7.93 40.33
C GLN A 679 8.31 -8.82 40.13
N ASP A 680 7.16 -8.39 40.68
CA ASP A 680 5.87 -9.00 40.38
C ASP A 680 5.49 -8.73 38.92
N VAL A 681 5.30 -9.81 38.17
CA VAL A 681 4.95 -9.75 36.75
C VAL A 681 3.59 -9.06 36.56
N VAL A 682 2.63 -9.29 37.45
CA VAL A 682 1.31 -8.66 37.34
C VAL A 682 1.43 -7.15 37.54
N GLU A 683 2.27 -6.70 38.47
CA GLU A 683 2.56 -5.28 38.67
C GLU A 683 3.22 -4.66 37.43
N TYR A 684 4.15 -5.37 36.79
CA TYR A 684 4.76 -4.93 35.55
C TYR A 684 3.77 -4.80 34.40
N ILE A 685 2.87 -5.79 34.21
CA ILE A 685 1.82 -5.75 33.18
C ILE A 685 0.85 -4.59 33.45
N MET A 686 0.44 -4.40 34.71
CA MET A 686 -0.56 -3.39 35.08
C MET A 686 -0.02 -1.95 35.09
N ASN A 687 1.30 -1.77 35.11
CA ASN A 687 1.95 -0.47 34.96
C ASN A 687 2.21 -0.08 33.49
N GLN A 688 1.84 -0.94 32.52
CA GLN A 688 1.97 -0.63 31.11
C GLN A 688 1.03 0.51 30.69
N PRO A 689 1.42 1.36 29.72
CA PRO A 689 0.65 2.55 29.34
C PRO A 689 -0.71 2.25 28.70
N ASN A 690 -0.92 1.05 28.16
CA ASN A 690 -2.18 0.59 27.58
C ASN A 690 -3.23 0.18 28.63
N VAL A 691 -2.85 0.13 29.91
CA VAL A 691 -3.77 -0.18 31.01
C VAL A 691 -4.57 1.07 31.37
N VAL A 692 -5.88 0.97 31.20
CA VAL A 692 -6.86 2.05 31.40
C VAL A 692 -7.84 1.67 32.52
N PRO A 693 -8.36 2.66 33.28
CA PRO A 693 -9.32 2.38 34.35
C PRO A 693 -10.69 1.93 33.81
N ARG A 694 -11.00 2.26 32.56
CA ARG A 694 -12.28 2.02 31.89
C ARG A 694 -12.06 1.81 30.39
N ILE A 695 -12.82 0.89 29.80
CA ILE A 695 -12.86 0.64 28.37
C ILE A 695 -14.16 1.23 27.84
N ASN A 696 -14.03 2.20 26.93
CA ASN A 696 -15.15 2.73 26.17
C ASN A 696 -14.73 2.72 24.70
N SER A 697 -15.44 1.94 23.87
CA SER A 697 -15.09 1.75 22.47
C SER A 697 -15.05 3.08 21.72
N ARG A 698 -15.99 4.01 21.96
CA ARG A 698 -16.03 5.35 21.32
C ARG A 698 -14.76 6.16 21.59
N ILE A 699 -14.25 6.09 22.82
CA ILE A 699 -13.06 6.82 23.25
C ILE A 699 -11.79 6.14 22.72
N LEU A 700 -11.76 4.81 22.71
CA LEU A 700 -10.57 4.02 22.40
C LEU A 700 -10.45 3.65 20.91
N THR A 701 -11.43 3.97 20.07
CA THR A 701 -11.43 3.70 18.62
C THR A 701 -10.18 4.28 17.93
N ALA A 702 -9.65 3.54 16.95
CA ALA A 702 -8.52 3.94 16.12
C ALA A 702 -8.90 5.01 15.08
N GLU A 703 -10.07 4.87 14.44
CA GLU A 703 -10.67 5.89 13.58
C GLU A 703 -11.20 7.06 14.43
N ARG A 704 -10.72 8.27 14.14
CA ARG A 704 -10.98 9.48 14.93
C ARG A 704 -11.27 10.66 14.02
N ASP A 705 -12.46 11.23 14.18
CA ASP A 705 -12.84 12.45 13.47
C ASP A 705 -12.40 13.68 14.26
N TYR A 706 -11.72 14.61 13.59
CA TYR A 706 -11.28 15.87 14.19
C TYR A 706 -11.82 17.06 13.42
N LEU A 707 -12.13 18.12 14.17
CA LEU A 707 -12.47 19.43 13.63
C LEU A 707 -11.23 20.14 13.08
N ASP A 708 -11.41 20.80 11.94
CA ASP A 708 -10.40 21.74 11.43
C ASP A 708 -10.53 23.08 12.15
N LEU A 709 -9.66 23.29 13.14
CA LEU A 709 -9.60 24.51 13.95
C LEU A 709 -8.52 25.50 13.47
N THR A 710 -8.01 25.34 12.24
CA THR A 710 -6.89 26.14 11.72
C THR A 710 -7.29 27.51 11.18
N ALA A 711 -8.57 27.69 10.84
CA ALA A 711 -9.08 28.96 10.34
C ALA A 711 -9.13 30.02 11.45
N SER A 712 -8.71 31.24 11.10
CA SER A 712 -8.78 32.42 11.95
C SER A 712 -9.64 33.47 11.27
N ASN A 713 -10.82 33.75 11.83
CA ASN A 713 -11.68 34.84 11.40
C ASN A 713 -12.09 35.69 12.61
N ASN A 714 -12.67 36.87 12.37
CA ASN A 714 -13.19 37.75 13.43
C ASN A 714 -14.72 37.65 13.53
N PHE A 715 -15.29 36.50 13.16
CA PHE A 715 -16.73 36.27 13.19
C PHE A 715 -17.12 35.53 14.48
N PHE A 716 -18.38 35.70 14.87
CA PHE A 716 -18.95 35.20 16.11
C PHE A 716 -20.34 34.63 15.85
N VAL A 717 -20.89 33.85 16.79
CA VAL A 717 -22.17 33.14 16.65
C VAL A 717 -23.41 34.00 16.83
N ASP A 718 -23.24 35.24 17.28
CA ASP A 718 -24.31 36.21 17.53
C ASP A 718 -24.90 36.83 16.25
N ASP A 719 -24.18 36.81 15.13
CA ASP A 719 -24.66 37.21 13.80
C ASP A 719 -25.07 35.99 12.96
N TYR A 720 -26.27 35.45 13.21
CA TYR A 720 -26.78 34.27 12.52
C TYR A 720 -26.85 34.42 10.99
N ALA A 721 -27.27 35.60 10.51
CA ALA A 721 -27.41 35.86 9.08
C ALA A 721 -26.06 35.73 8.35
N ARG A 722 -24.98 36.20 8.98
CA ARG A 722 -23.63 36.05 8.44
C ARG A 722 -23.05 34.65 8.68
N PHE A 723 -23.34 34.04 9.82
CA PHE A 723 -22.87 32.69 10.18
C PHE A 723 -23.33 31.61 9.19
N THR A 724 -24.56 31.73 8.68
CA THR A 724 -25.14 30.77 7.72
C THR A 724 -24.44 30.71 6.37
N ILE A 725 -23.76 31.80 5.96
CA ILE A 725 -23.07 31.93 4.67
C ILE A 725 -21.61 31.44 4.76
N LEU A 726 -21.09 31.25 5.97
CA LEU A 726 -19.72 30.76 6.17
C LEU A 726 -19.57 29.29 5.71
N ASP A 727 -18.37 28.96 5.23
CA ASP A 727 -17.93 27.59 4.96
C ASP A 727 -17.72 26.82 6.27
N SER A 728 -17.47 25.51 6.19
CA SER A 728 -17.32 24.66 7.39
C SER A 728 -16.17 25.14 8.30
N GLN A 729 -15.05 25.58 7.72
CA GLN A 729 -13.91 26.12 8.46
C GLN A 729 -14.27 27.45 9.15
N GLY A 730 -14.90 28.37 8.43
CA GLY A 730 -15.35 29.65 8.96
C GLY A 730 -16.39 29.51 10.07
N LYS A 731 -17.33 28.57 9.95
CA LYS A 731 -18.30 28.22 11.00
C LYS A 731 -17.59 27.72 12.25
N THR A 732 -16.63 26.82 12.10
CA THR A 732 -15.85 26.25 13.22
C THR A 732 -15.05 27.34 13.95
N ALA A 733 -14.39 28.23 13.21
CA ALA A 733 -13.67 29.37 13.78
C ALA A 733 -14.60 30.34 14.53
N ALA A 734 -15.76 30.68 13.96
CA ALA A 734 -16.73 31.57 14.59
C ALA A 734 -17.31 30.99 15.89
N VAL A 735 -17.57 29.67 15.91
CA VAL A 735 -17.93 28.93 17.12
C VAL A 735 -16.81 29.02 18.14
N ALA A 736 -15.57 28.69 17.77
CA ALA A 736 -14.41 28.73 18.67
C ALA A 736 -14.18 30.12 19.29
N ASN A 737 -14.31 31.19 18.50
CA ASN A 737 -14.15 32.57 18.96
C ASN A 737 -15.23 33.02 19.96
N SER A 738 -16.39 32.37 19.95
CA SER A 738 -17.53 32.73 20.80
C SER A 738 -17.60 31.91 22.09
N MET A 739 -16.64 31.00 22.32
CA MET A 739 -16.65 30.08 23.46
C MET A 739 -16.10 30.72 24.73
N ASN A 740 -16.90 30.69 25.80
CA ASN A 740 -16.46 31.00 27.15
C ASN A 740 -16.33 29.71 27.96
N TYR A 741 -15.19 29.53 28.65
CA TYR A 741 -14.86 28.26 29.29
C TYR A 741 -15.06 28.24 30.81
N LEU A 742 -15.67 27.15 31.30
CA LEU A 742 -15.75 26.81 32.71
C LEU A 742 -14.47 26.12 33.16
N THR A 743 -13.87 26.63 34.25
CA THR A 743 -12.60 26.11 34.78
C THR A 743 -12.63 25.92 36.30
N LYS A 744 -11.65 25.17 36.81
CA LYS A 744 -11.44 24.93 38.23
C LYS A 744 -10.56 26.06 38.76
N LYS A 745 -10.97 26.68 39.86
CA LYS A 745 -10.13 27.66 40.57
C LYS A 745 -9.01 26.89 41.29
N GLY A 746 -7.76 27.21 40.98
CA GLY A 746 -6.61 26.65 41.68
C GLY A 746 -6.67 27.04 43.16
N MET A 747 -6.63 26.05 44.05
CA MET A 747 -6.36 26.25 45.47
C MET A 747 -4.86 25.97 45.70
N SER A 748 -3.97 26.74 45.07
CA SER A 748 -2.53 26.66 45.38
C SER A 748 -2.08 27.86 46.20
N SER A 749 -1.38 27.54 47.27
CA SER A 749 -0.71 28.39 48.26
C SER A 749 -0.39 29.83 47.85
N LYS A 750 -1.12 30.76 48.46
CA LYS A 750 -0.80 32.16 48.85
C LYS A 750 -0.10 33.15 47.90
N GLU A 751 0.41 32.81 46.71
CA GLU A 751 1.15 33.80 45.90
C GLU A 751 0.82 33.88 44.40
N ILE A 752 -0.13 33.12 43.85
CA ILE A 752 -0.59 33.35 42.46
C ILE A 752 -2.11 33.16 42.37
N TYR A 753 -2.84 34.29 42.31
CA TYR A 753 -4.31 34.41 42.25
C TYR A 753 -4.87 34.28 40.82
N ASP A 754 -4.25 33.45 39.99
CA ASP A 754 -4.21 33.79 38.58
C ASP A 754 -4.92 32.72 37.76
N ASP A 755 -5.89 33.16 36.95
CA ASP A 755 -6.60 32.32 35.97
C ASP A 755 -5.66 31.81 34.85
N SER A 756 -4.38 32.22 34.91
CA SER A 756 -3.22 32.00 34.03
C SER A 756 -2.74 30.55 33.81
N PHE A 757 -3.39 29.54 34.38
CA PHE A 757 -2.97 28.16 34.15
C PHE A 757 -3.38 27.67 32.74
N ILE A 758 -2.40 27.37 31.89
CA ILE A 758 -2.62 26.76 30.57
C ILE A 758 -3.21 25.36 30.75
N ARG A 759 -4.43 25.16 30.26
CA ARG A 759 -5.18 23.92 30.38
C ARG A 759 -5.01 23.09 29.12
N PRO A 760 -4.40 21.89 29.20
CA PRO A 760 -4.13 21.07 28.03
C PRO A 760 -5.36 20.34 27.47
N VAL A 761 -6.47 20.27 28.21
CA VAL A 761 -7.68 19.53 27.80
C VAL A 761 -8.88 20.46 27.72
N THR A 762 -9.53 20.49 26.56
CA THR A 762 -10.74 21.26 26.27
C THR A 762 -11.87 20.33 25.85
N PHE A 763 -13.01 20.40 26.55
CA PHE A 763 -14.23 19.72 26.15
C PHE A 763 -15.29 20.72 25.65
N TRP A 764 -15.89 20.48 24.48
CA TRP A 764 -17.17 21.08 24.12
C TRP A 764 -18.27 20.03 24.24
N ILE A 765 -19.24 20.28 25.10
CA ILE A 765 -20.38 19.40 25.30
C ILE A 765 -21.47 19.81 24.33
N VAL A 766 -21.92 18.88 23.49
CA VAL A 766 -22.96 19.11 22.49
C VAL A 766 -24.22 18.38 22.91
N GLY A 767 -25.35 19.09 22.98
CA GLY A 767 -26.63 18.48 23.27
C GLY A 767 -27.75 19.50 23.49
N ASP A 768 -28.95 18.98 23.72
CA ASP A 768 -30.09 19.79 24.16
C ASP A 768 -30.07 19.91 25.70
N PHE A 769 -29.64 21.06 26.23
CA PHE A 769 -29.59 21.27 27.69
C PHE A 769 -30.96 21.57 28.32
N ASP A 770 -32.01 21.71 27.50
CA ASP A 770 -33.39 21.73 27.97
C ASP A 770 -33.96 20.29 28.07
N SER A 771 -33.28 19.29 27.50
CA SER A 771 -33.58 17.86 27.67
C SER A 771 -32.88 17.23 28.90
N PRO A 772 -33.46 16.20 29.55
CA PRO A 772 -32.82 15.51 30.68
C PRO A 772 -31.47 14.86 30.34
N SER A 773 -31.38 14.21 29.17
CA SER A 773 -30.16 13.50 28.74
C SER A 773 -29.00 14.45 28.42
N GLY A 774 -29.29 15.63 27.85
CA GLY A 774 -28.30 16.67 27.62
C GLY A 774 -27.84 17.35 28.92
N ARG A 775 -28.76 17.57 29.88
CA ARG A 775 -28.40 18.06 31.23
C ARG A 775 -27.51 17.08 31.99
N GLN A 776 -27.82 15.79 31.95
CA GLN A 776 -27.03 14.76 32.62
C GLN A 776 -25.60 14.73 32.08
N LEU A 777 -25.43 14.76 30.76
CA LEU A 777 -24.10 14.82 30.13
C LEU A 777 -23.31 16.07 30.58
N LEU A 778 -23.96 17.24 30.59
CA LEU A 778 -23.35 18.48 31.07
C LEU A 778 -23.00 18.40 32.56
N TYR A 779 -23.86 17.80 33.38
CA TYR A 779 -23.63 17.63 34.81
C TYR A 779 -22.41 16.75 35.10
N ASP A 780 -22.29 15.60 34.43
CA ASP A 780 -21.16 14.69 34.58
C ASP A 780 -19.84 15.32 34.08
N ALA A 781 -19.90 16.09 33.00
CA ALA A 781 -18.77 16.87 32.50
C ALA A 781 -18.29 17.89 33.55
N ILE A 782 -19.20 18.67 34.14
CA ILE A 782 -18.88 19.66 35.19
C ILE A 782 -18.38 18.96 36.46
N LYS A 783 -18.92 17.80 36.81
CA LYS A 783 -18.47 17.00 37.96
C LYS A 783 -17.01 16.58 37.78
N HIS A 784 -16.64 16.10 36.59
CA HIS A 784 -15.26 15.78 36.24
C HIS A 784 -14.33 17.00 36.22
N GLN A 785 -14.80 18.10 35.61
CA GLN A 785 -14.10 19.39 35.59
C GLN A 785 -13.75 19.89 37.00
N LYS A 786 -14.62 19.66 37.99
CA LYS A 786 -14.34 20.00 39.40
C LYS A 786 -13.27 19.12 40.05
N SER A 787 -13.07 17.89 39.57
CA SER A 787 -11.96 17.05 40.04
C SER A 787 -10.61 17.45 39.44
N SER A 788 -10.55 17.86 38.17
CA SER A 788 -9.27 18.16 37.48
C SER A 788 -8.97 19.65 37.29
N ASN A 789 -7.68 20.03 37.42
CA ASN A 789 -7.19 21.37 37.05
C ASN A 789 -6.81 21.48 35.56
N ASN A 790 -6.67 20.36 34.84
CA ASN A 790 -6.21 20.34 33.45
C ASN A 790 -7.32 20.56 32.42
N VAL A 791 -8.58 20.51 32.87
CA VAL A 791 -9.77 20.49 32.01
C VAL A 791 -10.49 21.85 32.04
N ARG A 792 -10.90 22.30 30.86
CA ARG A 792 -11.87 23.39 30.66
C ARG A 792 -13.03 22.94 29.78
N ILE A 793 -14.23 23.46 30.03
CA ILE A 793 -15.46 23.00 29.36
C ILE A 793 -16.25 24.16 28.80
N SER A 794 -16.80 23.99 27.59
CA SER A 794 -17.82 24.87 27.00
C SER A 794 -18.99 24.05 26.43
N MET A 795 -20.03 24.71 25.94
CA MET A 795 -21.31 24.12 25.56
C MET A 795 -21.79 24.58 24.18
N ILE A 796 -22.24 23.63 23.36
CA ILE A 796 -22.88 23.85 22.05
C ILE A 796 -24.30 23.31 22.11
N ASN A 797 -25.28 24.14 21.75
CA ASN A 797 -26.70 23.79 21.83
C ASN A 797 -27.14 23.03 20.58
N ASN A 798 -27.67 21.83 20.75
CA ASN A 798 -28.31 21.05 19.68
C ASN A 798 -29.78 20.74 20.03
N PRO A 799 -30.69 21.71 19.92
CA PRO A 799 -32.07 21.56 20.39
C PRO A 799 -32.83 20.46 19.64
N ALA A 800 -33.59 19.64 20.37
CA ALA A 800 -34.45 18.60 19.79
C ALA A 800 -35.76 19.19 19.23
N LYS A 801 -36.33 20.18 19.94
CA LYS A 801 -37.57 20.87 19.59
C LYS A 801 -37.31 22.11 18.74
N GLU A 802 -38.37 22.65 18.14
CA GLU A 802 -38.29 23.97 17.49
C GLU A 802 -37.94 25.07 18.50
N ILE A 803 -37.05 25.95 18.06
CA ILE A 803 -36.45 26.98 18.88
C ILE A 803 -37.51 28.05 19.20
N SER A 804 -37.91 28.11 20.47
CA SER A 804 -38.81 29.13 21.01
C SER A 804 -38.26 29.62 22.35
N TYR A 805 -38.72 30.79 22.81
CA TYR A 805 -38.32 31.32 24.12
C TYR A 805 -38.68 30.39 25.28
N GLU A 806 -39.77 29.62 25.15
CA GLU A 806 -40.23 28.65 26.15
C GLU A 806 -39.39 27.37 26.15
N ASN A 807 -39.02 26.86 24.97
CA ASN A 807 -38.29 25.59 24.83
C ASN A 807 -36.77 25.71 25.09
N THR A 808 -36.24 26.93 25.27
CA THR A 808 -34.79 27.20 25.36
C THR A 808 -34.39 27.95 26.62
N GLN A 809 -35.23 27.90 27.66
CA GLN A 809 -35.05 28.68 28.88
C GLN A 809 -33.71 28.36 29.57
N ILE A 810 -33.34 27.08 29.67
CA ILE A 810 -32.09 26.65 30.31
C ILE A 810 -30.90 27.00 29.43
N SER A 811 -30.97 26.72 28.12
CA SER A 811 -29.89 27.05 27.18
C SER A 811 -29.57 28.56 27.15
N ARG A 812 -30.60 29.43 27.19
CA ARG A 812 -30.42 30.89 27.29
C ARG A 812 -29.84 31.33 28.63
N ALA A 813 -30.27 30.68 29.72
CA ALA A 813 -29.75 30.96 31.05
C ALA A 813 -28.26 30.62 31.16
N ILE A 814 -27.87 29.47 30.62
CA ILE A 814 -26.47 29.03 30.56
C ILE A 814 -25.63 30.05 29.77
N TRP A 815 -26.11 30.46 28.59
CA TRP A 815 -25.41 31.46 27.77
C TRP A 815 -25.26 32.81 28.48
N ALA A 816 -26.34 33.34 29.05
CA ALA A 816 -26.30 34.60 29.79
C ALA A 816 -25.34 34.52 30.99
N ALA A 817 -25.29 33.38 31.69
CA ALA A 817 -24.36 33.18 32.79
C ALA A 817 -22.90 33.16 32.32
N LEU A 818 -22.61 32.53 31.18
CA LEU A 818 -21.28 32.51 30.58
C LEU A 818 -20.79 33.90 30.13
N GLN A 819 -21.69 34.78 29.71
CA GLN A 819 -21.33 36.12 29.20
C GLN A 819 -21.20 37.18 30.31
N THR A 820 -21.95 37.04 31.40
CA THR A 820 -22.07 38.10 32.42
C THR A 820 -21.35 37.80 33.72
N GLN A 821 -21.08 36.53 34.02
CA GLN A 821 -20.61 36.10 35.34
C GLN A 821 -19.15 35.66 35.33
N THR A 822 -18.50 35.80 36.49
CA THR A 822 -17.18 35.18 36.69
C THR A 822 -17.24 33.67 36.51
N SER A 823 -16.15 33.03 36.05
CA SER A 823 -16.13 31.58 35.77
C SER A 823 -16.64 30.71 36.93
N ASN A 824 -16.37 31.09 38.19
CA ASN A 824 -16.89 30.36 39.36
C ASN A 824 -18.38 30.57 39.60
N ALA A 825 -18.88 31.80 39.46
CA ALA A 825 -20.31 32.09 39.61
C ALA A 825 -21.10 31.40 38.48
N ALA A 826 -20.63 31.51 37.22
CA ALA A 826 -21.18 30.81 36.08
C ALA A 826 -21.22 29.29 36.30
N LYS A 827 -20.09 28.68 36.69
CA LYS A 827 -20.01 27.23 36.97
C LYS A 827 -20.98 26.78 38.05
N ASN A 828 -21.07 27.50 39.17
CA ASN A 828 -21.97 27.13 40.27
C ASN A 828 -23.44 27.25 39.86
N PHE A 829 -23.79 28.28 39.09
CA PHE A 829 -25.13 28.47 38.55
C PHE A 829 -25.49 27.37 37.54
N ILE A 830 -24.63 27.13 36.55
CA ILE A 830 -24.84 26.10 35.52
C ILE A 830 -24.92 24.70 36.16
N THR A 831 -24.13 24.42 37.21
CA THR A 831 -24.27 23.17 37.98
C THR A 831 -25.67 23.02 38.57
N LYS A 832 -26.27 24.09 39.12
CA LYS A 832 -27.65 24.04 39.64
C LYS A 832 -28.64 23.81 38.50
N MET A 833 -28.48 24.52 37.38
CA MET A 833 -29.36 24.40 36.20
C MET A 833 -29.32 23.02 35.55
N ALA A 834 -28.19 22.32 35.62
CA ALA A 834 -28.05 20.97 35.09
C ALA A 834 -28.70 19.88 35.97
N LYS A 835 -29.15 20.19 37.20
CA LYS A 835 -29.86 19.23 38.06
C LYS A 835 -31.33 19.12 37.69
N GLU A 836 -31.86 17.91 37.73
CA GLU A 836 -33.25 17.63 37.36
C GLU A 836 -34.28 18.43 38.16
N GLY A 837 -34.10 18.54 39.49
CA GLY A 837 -35.01 19.31 40.34
C GLY A 837 -35.07 20.82 40.02
N ALA A 838 -34.03 21.41 39.43
CA ALA A 838 -34.08 22.80 38.97
C ALA A 838 -34.90 22.94 37.67
N ALA A 839 -34.74 21.98 36.75
CA ALA A 839 -35.51 21.95 35.51
C ALA A 839 -37.00 21.70 35.76
N GLU A 840 -37.35 20.80 36.69
CA GLU A 840 -38.74 20.55 37.12
C GLU A 840 -39.39 21.81 37.72
N ALA A 841 -38.64 22.54 38.56
CA ALA A 841 -39.12 23.77 39.17
C ALA A 841 -39.30 24.91 38.15
N LEU A 842 -38.38 25.06 37.18
CA LEU A 842 -38.53 26.02 36.08
C LEU A 842 -39.71 25.68 35.18
N ALA A 843 -39.92 24.39 34.86
CA ALA A 843 -41.08 23.93 34.13
C ALA A 843 -42.40 24.17 34.90
N ALA A 844 -42.36 24.18 36.23
CA ALA A 844 -43.49 24.55 37.09
C ALA A 844 -43.71 26.08 37.21
N GLY A 845 -42.86 26.91 36.58
CA GLY A 845 -43.01 28.37 36.55
C GLY A 845 -42.19 29.13 37.60
N ALA A 846 -41.18 28.52 38.23
CA ALA A 846 -40.27 29.22 39.13
C ALA A 846 -39.50 30.33 38.41
N ASP A 847 -39.26 31.46 39.09
CA ASP A 847 -38.42 32.53 38.56
C ASP A 847 -36.95 32.10 38.57
N ILE A 848 -36.22 32.44 37.50
CA ILE A 848 -34.80 32.13 37.37
C ILE A 848 -33.94 32.77 38.48
N ALA A 849 -34.45 33.84 39.10
CA ALA A 849 -33.85 34.49 40.26
C ALA A 849 -33.65 33.56 41.46
N GLU A 850 -34.50 32.55 41.64
CA GLU A 850 -34.42 31.60 42.76
C GLU A 850 -33.16 30.72 42.68
N PHE A 851 -32.61 30.53 41.49
CA PHE A 851 -31.42 29.69 41.26
C PHE A 851 -30.11 30.46 41.37
N SER A 852 -30.15 31.77 41.66
CA SER A 852 -28.96 32.61 41.82
C SER A 852 -27.95 32.01 42.83
N VAL A 853 -26.67 32.32 42.61
CA VAL A 853 -25.55 31.85 43.44
C VAL A 853 -24.78 33.05 43.98
N GLY A 854 -24.16 32.88 45.15
CA GLY A 854 -23.37 33.97 45.75
C GLY A 854 -22.23 34.44 44.84
N GLY A 855 -22.11 35.76 44.66
CA GLY A 855 -21.10 36.39 43.80
C GLY A 855 -21.55 36.67 42.36
N MET A 856 -22.83 36.43 42.03
CA MET A 856 -23.40 36.73 40.73
C MET A 856 -23.86 38.19 40.60
N ASP A 857 -23.52 38.88 39.51
CA ASP A 857 -24.17 40.14 39.10
C ASP A 857 -25.51 39.81 38.43
N PHE A 858 -26.53 39.66 39.27
CA PHE A 858 -27.85 39.23 38.80
C PHE A 858 -28.54 40.30 37.93
N SER A 859 -28.25 41.58 38.13
CA SER A 859 -28.77 42.67 37.29
C SER A 859 -28.31 42.53 35.85
N LEU A 860 -27.00 42.40 35.64
CA LEU A 860 -26.41 42.23 34.32
C LEU A 860 -26.85 40.89 33.69
N PHE A 861 -26.89 39.82 34.49
CA PHE A 861 -27.39 38.52 34.05
C PHE A 861 -28.83 38.61 33.52
N LYS A 862 -29.74 39.23 34.28
CA LYS A 862 -31.15 39.32 33.92
C LYS A 862 -31.36 40.17 32.67
N GLU A 863 -30.64 41.29 32.55
CA GLU A 863 -30.65 42.13 31.36
C GLU A 863 -30.23 41.35 30.11
N VAL A 864 -29.11 40.61 30.18
CA VAL A 864 -28.64 39.79 29.06
C VAL A 864 -29.58 38.61 28.79
N PHE A 865 -30.12 37.95 29.82
CA PHE A 865 -31.04 36.82 29.66
C PHE A 865 -32.37 37.22 28.98
N GLU A 866 -32.90 38.40 29.31
CA GLU A 866 -34.13 38.95 28.73
C GLU A 866 -33.90 39.54 27.32
N SER A 867 -32.74 40.16 27.09
CA SER A 867 -32.38 40.76 25.79
C SER A 867 -31.70 39.79 24.81
N SER A 868 -31.33 38.59 25.26
CA SER A 868 -30.58 37.61 24.47
C SER A 868 -31.33 37.25 23.18
N LYS A 869 -30.72 37.59 22.04
CA LYS A 869 -31.18 37.13 20.73
C LYS A 869 -30.96 35.62 20.62
N MET A 870 -31.87 34.95 19.91
CA MET A 870 -31.79 33.50 19.70
C MET A 870 -30.72 33.08 18.68
N ASP A 871 -30.02 34.06 18.11
CA ASP A 871 -29.07 33.92 17.00
C ASP A 871 -27.96 32.91 17.32
N PHE A 872 -27.42 32.89 18.55
CA PHE A 872 -26.39 31.92 18.95
C PHE A 872 -26.91 30.47 18.98
N ILE A 873 -28.16 30.23 19.40
CA ILE A 873 -28.76 28.89 19.39
C ILE A 873 -29.01 28.43 17.95
N LEU A 874 -29.47 29.35 17.09
CA LEU A 874 -29.66 29.08 15.67
C LEU A 874 -28.33 28.77 14.99
N SER A 875 -27.27 29.52 15.28
CA SER A 875 -25.90 29.28 14.80
C SER A 875 -25.36 27.94 15.28
N HIS A 876 -25.52 27.60 16.57
CA HIS A 876 -25.14 26.29 17.10
C HIS A 876 -25.91 25.13 16.43
N ALA A 877 -27.22 25.27 16.24
CA ALA A 877 -28.04 24.26 15.57
C ALA A 877 -27.61 24.04 14.10
N VAL A 878 -27.28 25.13 13.39
CA VAL A 878 -26.72 25.05 12.03
C VAL A 878 -25.33 24.40 12.03
N TYR A 879 -24.47 24.73 13.00
CA TYR A 879 -23.15 24.11 13.15
C TYR A 879 -23.25 22.60 13.42
N CYS A 880 -24.14 22.18 14.31
CA CYS A 880 -24.38 20.77 14.59
C CYS A 880 -24.84 20.01 13.35
N ARG A 881 -25.72 20.60 12.54
CA ARG A 881 -26.21 19.99 11.29
C ARG A 881 -25.15 19.97 10.18
N ASP A 882 -24.50 21.11 9.93
CA ASP A 882 -23.66 21.31 8.75
C ASP A 882 -22.24 20.78 8.95
N VAL A 883 -21.66 20.94 10.14
CA VAL A 883 -20.26 20.59 10.43
C VAL A 883 -20.17 19.28 11.19
N LEU A 884 -20.87 19.17 12.33
CA LEU A 884 -20.83 17.95 13.16
C LEU A 884 -21.68 16.80 12.61
N LYS A 885 -22.50 17.07 11.59
CA LYS A 885 -23.43 16.11 10.96
C LYS A 885 -24.37 15.40 11.95
N LEU A 886 -24.75 16.10 13.02
CA LEU A 886 -25.67 15.61 14.06
C LEU A 886 -27.13 15.90 13.71
N LYS A 887 -28.02 14.95 14.01
CA LYS A 887 -29.47 15.18 13.99
C LYS A 887 -29.86 16.05 15.19
N LYS A 888 -31.02 16.71 15.10
CA LYS A 888 -31.60 17.51 16.20
C LYS A 888 -31.68 16.67 17.48
N GLY A 889 -31.23 17.24 18.61
CA GLY A 889 -31.28 16.60 19.93
C GLY A 889 -30.16 15.57 20.20
N GLN A 890 -29.41 15.12 19.19
CA GLN A 890 -28.30 14.19 19.40
C GLN A 890 -27.19 14.82 20.24
N ARG A 891 -26.59 13.99 21.10
CA ARG A 891 -25.53 14.39 22.03
C ARG A 891 -24.17 13.99 21.48
N ALA A 892 -23.14 14.79 21.75
CA ALA A 892 -21.75 14.46 21.43
C ALA A 892 -20.81 15.18 22.39
N VAL A 893 -19.59 14.66 22.51
CA VAL A 893 -18.50 15.31 23.26
C VAL A 893 -17.39 15.61 22.26
N ILE A 894 -16.96 16.86 22.19
CA ILE A 894 -15.79 17.24 21.39
C ILE A 894 -14.62 17.45 22.34
N SER A 895 -13.49 16.81 22.08
CA SER A 895 -12.34 16.78 22.97
C SER A 895 -11.07 17.19 22.23
N ASN A 896 -10.54 18.39 22.52
CA ASN A 896 -9.45 18.99 21.74
C ASN A 896 -9.66 18.87 20.21
N GLY A 897 -10.88 19.15 19.76
CA GLY A 897 -11.29 19.02 18.35
C GLY A 897 -11.74 17.62 17.92
N ARG A 898 -11.44 16.55 18.67
CA ARG A 898 -11.94 15.19 18.38
C ARG A 898 -13.44 15.09 18.61
N ILE A 899 -14.20 14.60 17.64
CA ILE A 899 -15.66 14.38 17.77
C ILE A 899 -15.92 12.98 18.35
N ILE A 900 -16.67 12.90 19.44
CA ILE A 900 -17.08 11.65 20.10
C ILE A 900 -18.61 11.64 20.13
N GLY A 901 -19.20 10.95 19.17
CA GLY A 901 -20.66 10.85 19.01
C GLY A 901 -21.04 10.58 17.55
N PRO A 902 -22.35 10.64 17.21
CA PRO A 902 -23.48 10.89 18.11
C PRO A 902 -23.63 9.78 19.16
N LEU A 903 -23.88 10.17 20.42
CA LEU A 903 -24.20 9.25 21.51
C LEU A 903 -25.65 8.79 21.37
N GLU A 904 -25.90 7.49 21.59
CA GLU A 904 -27.26 6.94 21.57
C GLU A 904 -28.09 7.45 22.75
N ASP A 905 -29.42 7.40 22.67
CA ASP A 905 -30.29 7.92 23.73
C ASP A 905 -30.12 7.16 25.06
N SER A 906 -29.82 5.85 25.00
CA SER A 906 -29.53 5.00 26.16
C SER A 906 -28.05 4.99 26.60
N GLU A 907 -27.15 5.56 25.79
CA GLU A 907 -25.72 5.57 26.06
C GLU A 907 -25.40 6.63 27.13
N LEU A 908 -24.92 6.19 28.29
CA LEU A 908 -24.51 7.07 29.39
C LEU A 908 -23.01 7.33 29.29
N PHE A 909 -22.64 8.61 29.16
CA PHE A 909 -21.26 9.07 29.16
C PHE A 909 -20.99 9.78 30.50
N ASN A 910 -20.32 9.09 31.42
CA ASN A 910 -20.24 9.49 32.83
C ASN A 910 -18.90 10.17 33.20
N GLN A 911 -18.69 10.44 34.49
CA GLN A 911 -17.46 11.07 34.99
C GLN A 911 -16.18 10.26 34.69
N ASP A 912 -16.25 8.93 34.69
CA ASP A 912 -15.11 8.04 34.44
C ASP A 912 -14.72 8.05 32.96
N ASP A 913 -15.71 8.19 32.05
CA ASP A 913 -15.46 8.40 30.62
C ASP A 913 -14.72 9.72 30.35
N PHE A 914 -15.10 10.81 31.03
CA PHE A 914 -14.35 12.07 30.95
C PHE A 914 -12.94 11.94 31.55
N HIS A 915 -12.78 11.18 32.63
CA HIS A 915 -11.46 10.92 33.21
C HIS A 915 -10.57 10.08 32.29
N LEU A 916 -11.14 9.09 31.61
CA LEU A 916 -10.45 8.30 30.58
C LEU A 916 -9.96 9.22 29.45
N LEU A 917 -10.83 10.09 28.94
CA LEU A 917 -10.47 11.06 27.90
C LEU A 917 -9.34 11.99 28.33
N GLU A 918 -9.45 12.57 29.53
CA GLU A 918 -8.42 13.44 30.09
C GLU A 918 -7.07 12.71 30.16
N ASN A 919 -7.06 11.50 30.75
CA ASN A 919 -5.84 10.73 30.92
C ASN A 919 -5.17 10.37 29.60
N ILE A 920 -5.95 9.97 28.59
CA ILE A 920 -5.42 9.65 27.26
C ILE A 920 -4.75 10.89 26.67
N ILE A 921 -5.46 12.02 26.62
CA ILE A 921 -4.95 13.25 26.00
C ILE A 921 -3.71 13.76 26.72
N LEU A 922 -3.72 13.79 28.06
CA LEU A 922 -2.57 14.22 28.85
C LEU A 922 -1.33 13.36 28.57
N LYS A 923 -1.49 12.05 28.45
CA LYS A 923 -0.39 11.11 28.18
C LYS A 923 0.10 11.17 26.72
N THR A 924 -0.80 11.27 25.75
CA THR A 924 -0.45 11.20 24.32
C THR A 924 0.10 12.52 23.80
N SER A 925 -0.63 13.62 24.01
CA SER A 925 -0.45 14.86 23.26
C SER A 925 -0.46 16.12 24.12
N GLY A 926 -1.47 16.28 24.98
CA GLY A 926 -1.77 17.52 25.70
C GLY A 926 -0.61 18.08 26.51
N GLN A 927 0.15 17.25 27.25
CA GLN A 927 1.31 17.74 28.02
C GLN A 927 2.49 18.14 27.13
N LYS A 928 2.75 17.39 26.06
CA LYS A 928 3.86 17.68 25.13
C LYS A 928 3.60 18.97 24.35
N ILE A 929 2.37 19.19 23.92
CA ILE A 929 1.97 20.40 23.20
C ILE A 929 2.00 21.60 24.15
N LYS A 930 1.44 21.46 25.36
CA LYS A 930 1.49 22.48 26.41
C LYS A 930 2.92 22.94 26.70
N SER A 931 3.87 22.01 26.85
CA SER A 931 5.26 22.37 27.18
C SER A 931 5.94 23.17 26.07
N HIS A 932 5.62 22.91 24.80
CA HIS A 932 6.14 23.68 23.66
C HIS A 932 5.46 25.04 23.53
N ILE A 933 4.14 25.12 23.69
CA ILE A 933 3.40 26.40 23.63
C ILE A 933 3.82 27.34 24.76
N GLN A 934 4.11 26.80 25.95
CA GLN A 934 4.68 27.58 27.06
C GLN A 934 5.99 28.29 26.69
N GLN A 935 6.80 27.72 25.78
CA GLN A 935 8.05 28.34 25.33
C GLN A 935 7.82 29.50 24.35
N LEU A 936 6.65 29.57 23.70
CA LEU A 936 6.31 30.60 22.72
C LEU A 936 5.94 31.96 23.36
N ARG A 937 5.81 32.03 24.70
CA ARG A 937 5.42 33.26 25.44
C ARG A 937 4.13 33.91 24.94
N VAL A 938 3.16 33.08 24.53
CA VAL A 938 1.82 33.51 24.12
C VAL A 938 1.02 33.93 25.35
N GLU A 939 0.09 34.87 25.18
CA GLU A 939 -0.88 35.24 26.22
C GLU A 939 -1.63 34.00 26.74
N GLU A 940 -1.78 33.89 28.06
CA GLU A 940 -2.19 32.63 28.72
C GLU A 940 -3.64 32.22 28.39
N ASP A 941 -4.52 33.20 28.18
CA ASP A 941 -5.91 32.98 27.74
C ASP A 941 -5.94 32.34 26.33
N VAL A 942 -5.06 32.80 25.44
CA VAL A 942 -4.93 32.31 24.06
C VAL A 942 -4.14 30.99 24.02
N ALA A 943 -3.23 30.76 24.96
CA ALA A 943 -2.36 29.59 24.99
C ALA A 943 -3.15 28.27 25.16
N SER A 944 -4.22 28.25 25.95
CA SER A 944 -5.07 27.06 26.08
C SER A 944 -5.85 26.76 24.80
N ASP A 945 -6.32 27.80 24.09
CA ASP A 945 -6.91 27.67 22.76
C ASP A 945 -5.90 27.16 21.75
N LEU A 946 -4.68 27.67 21.79
CA LEU A 946 -3.62 27.20 20.91
C LEU A 946 -3.29 25.72 21.15
N VAL A 947 -3.27 25.26 22.42
CA VAL A 947 -3.10 23.82 22.73
C VAL A 947 -4.21 22.99 22.09
N MET A 948 -5.47 23.42 22.23
CA MET A 948 -6.62 22.75 21.64
C MET A 948 -6.52 22.67 20.11
N LYS A 949 -6.20 23.79 19.45
CA LYS A 949 -6.12 23.90 17.99
C LYS A 949 -4.95 23.09 17.42
N VAL A 950 -3.78 23.15 18.07
CA VAL A 950 -2.59 22.39 17.67
C VAL A 950 -2.80 20.89 17.88
N ASP A 951 -3.41 20.49 18.99
CA ASP A 951 -3.72 19.09 19.26
C ASP A 951 -4.70 18.52 18.23
N ALA A 952 -5.76 19.26 17.89
CA ALA A 952 -6.70 18.86 16.84
C ALA A 952 -5.98 18.65 15.49
N LEU A 953 -5.10 19.58 15.11
CA LEU A 953 -4.38 19.52 13.84
C LEU A 953 -3.39 18.34 13.77
N LEU A 954 -2.60 18.14 14.83
CA LEU A 954 -1.56 17.10 14.86
C LEU A 954 -2.16 15.71 15.08
N SER A 955 -3.21 15.60 15.90
CA SER A 955 -3.88 14.34 16.18
C SER A 955 -4.82 13.88 15.04
N ALA A 956 -5.21 14.78 14.13
CA ALA A 956 -5.93 14.44 12.90
C ALA A 956 -5.06 13.75 11.84
N GLN A 957 -3.73 13.77 11.99
CA GLN A 957 -2.85 13.13 11.02
C GLN A 957 -2.92 11.60 11.13
N PRO A 958 -2.86 10.87 10.00
CA PRO A 958 -2.75 9.42 10.03
C PRO A 958 -1.47 8.98 10.73
N LYS A 959 -1.45 7.76 11.26
CA LYS A 959 -0.25 7.18 11.89
C LYS A 959 0.91 7.20 10.89
N GLY A 960 2.03 7.80 11.26
CA GLY A 960 3.18 8.02 10.40
C GLY A 960 4.46 7.50 11.05
N ASP A 961 5.52 7.41 10.25
CA ASP A 961 6.82 6.96 10.73
C ASP A 961 7.38 7.92 11.79
N PRO A 962 8.12 7.40 12.80
CA PRO A 962 8.74 8.24 13.80
C PRO A 962 9.75 9.20 13.15
N ARG A 963 9.66 10.48 13.51
CA ARG A 963 10.60 11.51 13.04
C ARG A 963 11.95 11.34 13.74
N ILE A 964 13.02 11.37 12.96
CA ILE A 964 14.40 11.24 13.43
C ILE A 964 15.02 12.62 13.59
N GLU A 965 15.72 12.84 14.71
CA GLU A 965 16.54 14.02 14.90
C GLU A 965 17.95 13.75 14.36
N TYR A 966 18.39 14.57 13.42
CA TYR A 966 19.68 14.39 12.76
C TYR A 966 20.75 15.23 13.45
N GLN A 967 21.87 14.60 13.80
CA GLN A 967 23.08 15.27 14.27
C GLN A 967 24.20 15.09 13.26
N PHE A 968 24.98 16.14 13.04
CA PHE A 968 26.13 16.16 12.15
C PHE A 968 27.25 17.00 12.77
N PHE A 969 28.47 16.83 12.28
CA PHE A 969 29.64 17.55 12.78
C PHE A 969 29.66 18.99 12.26
N GLU A 970 29.86 19.16 10.95
CA GLU A 970 29.88 20.45 10.27
C GLU A 970 29.30 20.29 8.85
N ASP A 971 28.84 21.39 8.23
CA ASP A 971 28.25 21.39 6.88
C ASP A 971 28.92 22.42 5.94
N ARG A 972 30.15 22.83 6.27
CA ARG A 972 30.82 23.97 5.62
C ARG A 972 31.42 23.59 4.28
N HIS A 973 32.08 22.44 4.21
CA HIS A 973 32.78 21.94 3.03
C HIS A 973 32.11 20.71 2.44
N SER A 974 31.32 19.96 3.19
CA SER A 974 30.78 18.65 2.79
C SER A 974 29.33 18.65 2.31
N ALA A 975 28.64 19.80 2.34
CA ALA A 975 27.21 19.87 2.05
C ALA A 975 26.80 20.97 1.06
N ILE A 976 25.81 20.66 0.20
CA ILE A 976 25.06 21.65 -0.61
C ILE A 976 23.97 22.25 0.27
N LYS A 977 23.82 23.58 0.26
CA LYS A 977 22.84 24.30 1.10
C LYS A 977 21.97 25.24 0.27
N LEU A 978 20.69 24.91 0.10
CA LEU A 978 19.70 25.84 -0.47
C LEU A 978 18.88 26.43 0.67
N ARG A 979 18.86 27.76 0.74
CA ARG A 979 18.09 28.48 1.76
C ARG A 979 16.64 28.62 1.31
N PRO A 980 15.68 28.52 2.24
CA PRO A 980 14.28 28.78 1.95
C PRO A 980 14.03 30.28 1.72
N LYS A 981 12.89 30.60 1.11
CA LYS A 981 12.35 31.96 1.08
C LYS A 981 11.90 32.37 2.48
N GLU A 982 12.32 33.55 2.92
CA GLU A 982 11.99 34.08 4.24
C GLU A 982 10.51 34.54 4.30
N GLY A 983 9.85 34.30 5.44
CA GLY A 983 8.45 34.72 5.69
C GLY A 983 7.37 33.76 5.16
N GLU A 984 7.76 32.69 4.48
CA GLU A 984 6.86 31.61 4.05
C GLU A 984 7.15 30.32 4.84
N THR A 985 6.18 29.40 4.90
CA THR A 985 6.45 28.04 5.39
C THR A 985 7.47 27.36 4.49
N TYR A 986 8.36 26.58 5.09
CA TYR A 986 9.36 25.82 4.36
C TYR A 986 9.47 24.39 4.90
N PHE A 987 9.83 23.46 4.01
CA PHE A 987 10.16 22.08 4.37
C PHE A 987 11.63 21.99 4.75
N ASP A 988 11.97 21.27 5.83
CA ASP A 988 13.35 20.92 6.14
C ASP A 988 13.70 19.62 5.43
N VAL A 989 14.56 19.69 4.41
CA VAL A 989 14.94 18.55 3.57
C VAL A 989 16.41 18.25 3.76
N VAL A 990 16.72 17.06 4.26
CA VAL A 990 18.09 16.60 4.48
C VAL A 990 18.34 15.37 3.63
N ALA A 991 19.34 15.40 2.78
CA ALA A 991 19.79 14.25 2.01
C ALA A 991 21.23 13.90 2.40
N VAL A 992 21.50 12.60 2.55
CA VAL A 992 22.84 12.05 2.72
C VAL A 992 23.07 11.16 1.50
N VAL A 993 24.11 11.42 0.70
CA VAL A 993 24.27 10.71 -0.58
C VAL A 993 25.74 10.60 -0.98
N ASP A 994 26.14 9.46 -1.55
CA ASP A 994 27.36 9.39 -2.35
C ASP A 994 26.99 9.64 -3.83
N PRO A 995 27.51 10.69 -4.49
CA PRO A 995 27.13 11.04 -5.85
C PRO A 995 27.41 9.96 -6.91
N VAL A 996 28.20 8.93 -6.59
CA VAL A 996 28.52 7.83 -7.51
C VAL A 996 27.73 6.55 -7.24
N THR A 997 26.53 6.65 -6.67
CA THR A 997 25.64 5.48 -6.44
C THR A 997 24.35 5.55 -7.25
N ARG A 998 23.61 4.44 -7.31
CA ARG A 998 22.35 4.34 -8.09
C ARG A 998 21.28 5.25 -7.50
N GLU A 999 21.25 5.36 -6.18
CA GLU A 999 20.33 6.19 -5.43
C GLU A 999 20.54 7.66 -5.80
N ALA A 1000 21.79 8.10 -6.00
CA ALA A 1000 22.11 9.45 -6.46
C ALA A 1000 21.55 9.77 -7.85
N GLN A 1001 21.50 8.77 -8.76
CA GLN A 1001 20.94 8.94 -10.11
C GLN A 1001 19.44 9.25 -10.10
N ARG A 1002 18.71 8.73 -9.10
CA ARG A 1002 17.29 9.02 -8.84
C ARG A 1002 17.09 10.26 -7.98
N LEU A 1003 17.91 10.44 -6.94
CA LEU A 1003 17.76 11.51 -5.95
C LEU A 1003 18.04 12.90 -6.53
N ALA A 1004 19.06 13.06 -7.37
CA ALA A 1004 19.41 14.37 -7.95
C ALA A 1004 18.27 15.04 -8.74
N PRO A 1005 17.64 14.38 -9.74
CA PRO A 1005 16.49 14.96 -10.45
C PRO A 1005 15.26 15.11 -9.54
N LEU A 1006 15.08 14.24 -8.55
CA LEU A 1006 14.01 14.38 -7.57
C LEU A 1006 14.16 15.67 -6.77
N LEU A 1007 15.34 15.95 -6.21
CA LEU A 1007 15.61 17.17 -5.46
C LEU A 1007 15.44 18.44 -6.32
N LEU A 1008 15.79 18.38 -7.61
CA LEU A 1008 15.57 19.49 -8.54
C LEU A 1008 14.08 19.80 -8.72
N VAL A 1009 13.25 18.76 -8.87
CA VAL A 1009 11.80 18.93 -8.99
C VAL A 1009 11.23 19.44 -7.66
N LEU A 1010 11.60 18.83 -6.54
CA LEU A 1010 11.14 19.27 -5.22
C LEU A 1010 11.47 20.74 -4.95
N ALA A 1011 12.68 21.22 -5.31
CA ALA A 1011 13.07 22.62 -5.15
C ALA A 1011 12.22 23.61 -5.96
N GLN A 1012 11.52 23.15 -7.00
CA GLN A 1012 10.56 23.95 -7.77
C GLN A 1012 9.14 23.87 -7.19
N LEU A 1013 8.77 22.72 -6.62
CA LEU A 1013 7.42 22.48 -6.09
C LEU A 1013 7.18 23.14 -4.74
N ILE A 1014 8.16 23.03 -3.83
CA ILE A 1014 8.03 23.42 -2.44
C ILE A 1014 9.12 24.40 -2.03
N ASN A 1015 8.78 25.33 -1.13
CA ASN A 1015 9.78 26.14 -0.44
C ASN A 1015 10.53 25.22 0.54
N MET A 1016 11.84 25.07 0.41
CA MET A 1016 12.61 24.15 1.25
C MET A 1016 13.93 24.73 1.75
N ASN A 1017 14.32 24.30 2.95
CA ASN A 1017 15.68 24.38 3.45
C ASN A 1017 16.38 23.06 3.13
N LEU A 1018 17.12 23.03 2.02
CA LEU A 1018 17.78 21.81 1.54
C LEU A 1018 19.22 21.74 2.05
N ARG A 1019 19.59 20.61 2.67
CA ARG A 1019 20.97 20.24 3.00
C ARG A 1019 21.31 18.88 2.42
N VAL A 1020 22.24 18.83 1.47
CA VAL A 1020 22.71 17.57 0.85
C VAL A 1020 24.13 17.29 1.31
N PHE A 1021 24.31 16.37 2.25
CA PHE A 1021 25.60 15.92 2.77
C PHE A 1021 26.20 14.84 1.87
N MET A 1022 27.49 15.01 1.54
CA MET A 1022 28.25 14.03 0.76
C MET A 1022 28.72 12.88 1.67
N ASN A 1023 28.35 11.64 1.35
CA ASN A 1023 28.72 10.43 2.10
C ASN A 1023 29.68 9.53 1.32
N CYS A 1024 30.78 10.10 0.84
CA CYS A 1024 31.67 9.45 -0.12
C CYS A 1024 32.34 8.17 0.40
N GLN A 1025 32.33 7.11 -0.41
CA GLN A 1025 33.14 5.92 -0.17
C GLN A 1025 34.60 6.11 -0.62
N SER A 1026 35.56 5.58 0.16
CA SER A 1026 36.98 5.56 -0.22
C SER A 1026 37.41 4.16 -0.66
N LYS A 1027 38.50 4.08 -1.44
CA LYS A 1027 39.15 2.83 -1.86
C LYS A 1027 38.25 1.92 -2.70
N LEU A 1028 37.50 2.49 -3.64
CA LEU A 1028 36.72 1.72 -4.61
C LEU A 1028 37.61 0.74 -5.39
N SER A 1029 37.18 -0.53 -5.47
CA SER A 1029 37.89 -1.60 -6.18
C SER A 1029 37.47 -1.75 -7.63
N ASP A 1030 36.24 -1.33 -7.96
CA ASP A 1030 35.62 -1.41 -9.27
C ASP A 1030 34.85 -0.10 -9.56
N MET A 1031 34.46 0.09 -10.81
CA MET A 1031 33.64 1.22 -11.24
C MET A 1031 32.28 1.18 -10.52
N PRO A 1032 31.90 2.23 -9.76
CA PRO A 1032 30.69 2.20 -8.94
C PRO A 1032 29.40 2.29 -9.79
N LEU A 1033 29.42 3.02 -10.92
CA LEU A 1033 28.32 3.11 -11.88
C LEU A 1033 28.79 2.68 -13.27
N LYS A 1034 28.13 1.67 -13.83
CA LYS A 1034 28.41 1.08 -15.17
C LYS A 1034 27.26 1.29 -16.15
N SER A 1035 26.35 2.21 -15.84
CA SER A 1035 25.14 2.48 -16.62
C SER A 1035 24.88 3.98 -16.72
N PHE A 1036 24.14 4.35 -17.77
CA PHE A 1036 23.54 5.66 -17.91
C PHE A 1036 22.11 5.57 -17.38
N TYR A 1037 21.64 6.64 -16.76
CA TYR A 1037 20.31 6.64 -16.12
C TYR A 1037 19.54 7.91 -16.42
N ARG A 1038 18.22 7.81 -16.53
CA ARG A 1038 17.32 8.97 -16.63
C ARG A 1038 16.11 8.73 -15.75
N TYR A 1039 15.90 9.58 -14.76
CA TYR A 1039 14.64 9.63 -14.02
C TYR A 1039 13.68 10.57 -14.73
N VAL A 1040 12.53 10.03 -15.15
CA VAL A 1040 11.49 10.76 -15.87
C VAL A 1040 10.55 11.39 -14.83
N LEU A 1041 10.74 12.68 -14.58
CA LEU A 1041 9.92 13.45 -13.66
C LEU A 1041 9.81 14.90 -14.15
N GLU A 1042 8.58 15.37 -14.37
CA GLU A 1042 8.29 16.74 -14.81
C GLU A 1042 7.46 17.48 -13.74
N PRO A 1043 7.82 18.72 -13.38
CA PRO A 1043 7.14 19.48 -12.33
C PRO A 1043 5.75 19.99 -12.74
N GLU A 1044 5.52 20.23 -14.03
CA GLU A 1044 4.28 20.76 -14.60
C GLU A 1044 4.11 20.22 -16.04
N ILE A 1045 2.87 20.19 -16.53
CA ILE A 1045 2.55 19.77 -17.90
C ILE A 1045 3.23 20.69 -18.91
N SER A 1046 3.87 20.10 -19.91
CA SER A 1046 4.50 20.81 -21.02
C SER A 1046 3.56 20.93 -22.23
N PHE A 1047 3.73 22.04 -22.97
CA PHE A 1047 2.97 22.35 -24.18
C PHE A 1047 3.90 22.43 -25.38
N THR A 1048 3.40 22.05 -26.54
CA THR A 1048 4.09 22.24 -27.82
C THR A 1048 3.95 23.68 -28.32
N SER A 1049 4.68 24.03 -29.38
CA SER A 1049 4.64 25.37 -29.99
C SER A 1049 3.26 25.76 -30.56
N ASP A 1050 2.39 24.78 -30.82
CA ASP A 1050 1.01 24.96 -31.29
C ASP A 1050 -0.02 25.01 -30.15
N ASN A 1051 0.41 25.13 -28.88
CA ASN A 1051 -0.44 25.17 -27.69
C ASN A 1051 -1.28 23.90 -27.46
N SER A 1052 -0.91 22.78 -28.10
CA SER A 1052 -1.44 21.46 -27.77
C SER A 1052 -0.63 20.83 -26.62
N PHE A 1053 -1.21 19.83 -25.95
CA PHE A 1053 -0.45 19.08 -24.96
C PHE A 1053 0.79 18.44 -25.61
N ALA A 1054 1.95 18.56 -24.96
CA ALA A 1054 3.08 17.74 -25.35
C ALA A 1054 2.69 16.25 -25.26
N LYS A 1055 3.27 15.41 -26.13
CA LYS A 1055 2.99 13.97 -26.13
C LYS A 1055 3.16 13.36 -24.74
N GLY A 1056 4.04 13.90 -23.91
CA GLY A 1056 4.20 13.53 -22.51
C GLY A 1056 5.67 13.36 -22.15
N PRO A 1057 5.94 13.04 -20.87
CA PRO A 1057 7.29 12.89 -20.37
C PRO A 1057 7.97 11.64 -20.96
N ILE A 1058 9.19 11.82 -21.48
CA ILE A 1058 9.98 10.77 -22.12
C ILE A 1058 11.43 10.80 -21.64
N ALA A 1059 12.02 9.62 -21.48
CA ALA A 1059 13.46 9.53 -21.23
C ALA A 1059 14.22 9.75 -22.54
N LYS A 1060 15.21 10.65 -22.52
CA LYS A 1060 16.07 10.95 -23.67
C LYS A 1060 17.53 10.71 -23.30
N PHE A 1061 18.18 9.83 -24.06
CA PHE A 1061 19.62 9.62 -24.03
C PHE A 1061 20.21 10.20 -25.32
N LEU A 1062 20.94 11.31 -25.17
CA LEU A 1062 21.58 12.04 -26.25
C LEU A 1062 23.08 11.80 -26.21
N ASP A 1063 23.74 11.90 -27.37
CA ASP A 1063 25.21 11.85 -27.50
C ASP A 1063 25.83 10.60 -26.85
N MET A 1064 25.17 9.45 -26.96
CA MET A 1064 25.60 8.18 -26.37
C MET A 1064 26.81 7.58 -27.12
N PRO A 1065 27.75 6.91 -26.42
CA PRO A 1065 28.88 6.27 -27.07
C PRO A 1065 28.40 5.13 -27.98
N GLN A 1066 28.93 5.06 -29.20
CA GLN A 1066 28.37 4.16 -30.24
C GLN A 1066 28.97 2.75 -30.24
N SER A 1067 30.19 2.59 -29.72
CA SER A 1067 30.96 1.34 -29.71
C SER A 1067 30.54 0.27 -28.70
N PRO A 1068 30.01 0.57 -27.49
CA PRO A 1068 29.54 -0.45 -26.57
C PRO A 1068 28.15 -0.98 -26.94
N LEU A 1069 27.84 -2.19 -26.45
CA LEU A 1069 26.48 -2.75 -26.46
C LEU A 1069 25.73 -2.31 -25.21
N PHE A 1070 24.48 -1.89 -25.38
CA PHE A 1070 23.62 -1.50 -24.26
C PHE A 1070 22.44 -2.45 -24.06
N THR A 1071 22.03 -2.57 -22.81
CA THR A 1071 20.77 -3.19 -22.40
C THR A 1071 19.90 -2.14 -21.74
N LEU A 1072 18.67 -2.00 -22.24
CA LEU A 1072 17.70 -1.06 -21.72
C LEU A 1072 16.84 -1.72 -20.64
N ASN A 1073 16.86 -1.15 -19.44
CA ASN A 1073 16.04 -1.56 -18.31
C ASN A 1073 15.11 -0.41 -17.89
N LEU A 1074 13.91 -0.77 -17.42
CA LEU A 1074 12.92 0.17 -16.93
C LEU A 1074 12.72 -0.05 -15.42
N ASN A 1075 13.01 0.98 -14.63
CA ASN A 1075 12.84 0.99 -13.18
C ASN A 1075 11.52 1.69 -12.86
N THR A 1076 10.46 0.91 -12.66
CA THR A 1076 9.11 1.42 -12.39
C THR A 1076 8.74 1.21 -10.93
N PRO A 1077 7.74 1.94 -10.39
CA PRO A 1077 7.13 1.61 -9.11
C PRO A 1077 6.78 0.12 -8.99
N GLU A 1078 6.97 -0.46 -7.81
CA GLU A 1078 6.78 -1.91 -7.62
C GLU A 1078 5.35 -2.37 -7.88
N SER A 1079 4.35 -1.50 -7.66
CA SER A 1079 2.94 -1.75 -7.98
C SER A 1079 2.63 -1.91 -9.47
N TRP A 1080 3.57 -1.56 -10.35
CA TRP A 1080 3.35 -1.52 -11.80
C TRP A 1080 3.83 -2.79 -12.48
N MET A 1081 2.97 -3.35 -13.35
CA MET A 1081 3.35 -4.39 -14.31
C MET A 1081 3.43 -3.80 -15.70
N VAL A 1082 4.65 -3.63 -16.18
CA VAL A 1082 4.96 -3.00 -17.46
C VAL A 1082 5.47 -4.00 -18.49
N GLU A 1083 5.17 -3.73 -19.75
CA GLU A 1083 5.71 -4.49 -20.88
C GLU A 1083 6.14 -3.60 -22.04
N SER A 1084 7.08 -4.08 -22.86
CA SER A 1084 7.40 -3.43 -24.14
C SER A 1084 6.31 -3.75 -25.16
N VAL A 1085 5.77 -2.73 -25.82
CA VAL A 1085 4.68 -2.88 -26.80
C VAL A 1085 5.09 -2.52 -28.21
N ARG A 1086 6.03 -1.58 -28.42
CA ARG A 1086 6.55 -1.25 -29.75
C ARG A 1086 8.04 -0.93 -29.73
N THR A 1087 8.78 -1.71 -30.51
CA THR A 1087 10.16 -1.44 -30.92
C THR A 1087 10.55 -2.49 -31.96
N PRO A 1088 11.19 -2.11 -33.07
CA PRO A 1088 11.78 -3.07 -33.99
C PRO A 1088 13.18 -3.52 -33.54
N TYR A 1089 13.81 -2.79 -32.62
CA TYR A 1089 15.18 -3.02 -32.15
C TYR A 1089 15.22 -3.97 -30.95
N ASP A 1090 16.30 -4.75 -30.86
CA ASP A 1090 16.61 -5.59 -29.69
C ASP A 1090 17.04 -4.71 -28.51
N LEU A 1091 16.13 -4.47 -27.56
CA LEU A 1091 16.39 -3.66 -26.37
C LEU A 1091 17.43 -4.28 -25.43
N ASP A 1092 17.73 -5.58 -25.60
CA ASP A 1092 18.79 -6.24 -24.83
C ASP A 1092 20.18 -6.03 -25.42
N ASN A 1093 20.29 -5.81 -26.73
CA ASN A 1093 21.57 -5.71 -27.45
C ASN A 1093 21.58 -4.49 -28.38
N ILE A 1094 21.32 -3.30 -27.82
CA ILE A 1094 21.31 -2.06 -28.59
C ILE A 1094 22.74 -1.74 -29.00
N TYR A 1095 23.03 -1.80 -30.30
CA TYR A 1095 24.32 -1.42 -30.89
C TYR A 1095 24.17 -0.16 -31.74
N LEU A 1096 24.52 0.98 -31.17
CA LEU A 1096 24.26 2.27 -31.81
C LEU A 1096 25.04 2.46 -33.11
N GLU A 1097 26.19 1.81 -33.31
CA GLU A 1097 26.91 1.82 -34.60
C GLU A 1097 26.04 1.38 -35.79
N GLU A 1098 25.10 0.43 -35.59
CA GLU A 1098 24.23 -0.12 -36.64
C GLU A 1098 22.85 0.53 -36.73
N VAL A 1099 22.58 1.51 -35.86
CA VAL A 1099 21.34 2.29 -35.90
C VAL A 1099 21.53 3.51 -36.78
N ASP A 1100 20.61 3.75 -37.71
CA ASP A 1100 20.68 4.90 -38.63
C ASP A 1100 20.40 6.25 -37.92
N SER A 1101 19.43 6.30 -36.99
CA SER A 1101 19.02 7.53 -36.29
C SER A 1101 18.65 7.32 -34.82
N VAL A 1102 17.38 7.00 -34.52
CA VAL A 1102 16.82 6.99 -33.16
C VAL A 1102 16.24 5.62 -32.81
N VAL A 1103 16.62 5.10 -31.65
CA VAL A 1103 15.99 3.92 -31.05
C VAL A 1103 14.82 4.38 -30.18
N ALA A 1104 13.60 4.18 -30.65
CA ALA A 1104 12.38 4.46 -29.90
C ALA A 1104 11.83 3.19 -29.25
N ALA A 1105 11.72 3.18 -27.93
CA ALA A 1105 11.12 2.11 -27.14
C ALA A 1105 9.82 2.60 -26.48
N GLU A 1106 8.70 1.97 -26.82
CA GLU A 1106 7.39 2.24 -26.21
C GLU A 1106 7.04 1.11 -25.24
N TYR A 1107 6.77 1.49 -23.98
CA TYR A 1107 6.30 0.61 -22.92
C TYR A 1107 4.87 0.96 -22.52
N GLU A 1108 4.15 -0.03 -22.02
CA GLU A 1108 2.79 0.12 -21.52
C GLU A 1108 2.65 -0.44 -20.10
N LEU A 1109 1.97 0.28 -19.22
CA LEU A 1109 1.47 -0.20 -17.94
C LEU A 1109 0.23 -1.04 -18.18
N GLU A 1110 0.39 -2.36 -18.08
CA GLU A 1110 -0.67 -3.32 -18.37
C GLU A 1110 -1.59 -3.54 -17.18
N TYR A 1111 -1.05 -3.68 -15.97
CA TYR A 1111 -1.81 -3.92 -14.73
C TYR A 1111 -1.20 -3.23 -13.52
N LEU A 1112 -2.04 -2.98 -12.52
CA LEU A 1112 -1.66 -2.65 -11.15
C LEU A 1112 -1.69 -3.90 -10.28
N LEU A 1113 -0.84 -3.95 -9.26
CA LEU A 1113 -0.76 -5.06 -8.31
C LEU A 1113 -1.70 -4.86 -7.11
N LEU A 1114 -2.41 -5.94 -6.80
CA LEU A 1114 -3.09 -6.15 -5.53
C LEU A 1114 -2.27 -7.17 -4.72
N GLU A 1115 -1.68 -6.73 -3.63
CA GLU A 1115 -0.88 -7.57 -2.74
C GLU A 1115 -1.67 -7.89 -1.47
N GLY A 1116 -1.37 -9.00 -0.80
CA GLY A 1116 -2.00 -9.28 0.48
C GLY A 1116 -1.34 -10.38 1.29
N HIS A 1117 -1.74 -10.42 2.57
CA HIS A 1117 -1.32 -11.43 3.53
C HIS A 1117 -2.52 -12.22 4.03
N CYS A 1118 -2.42 -13.53 4.02
CA CYS A 1118 -3.47 -14.43 4.47
C CYS A 1118 -3.01 -15.30 5.63
N TYR A 1119 -3.82 -15.36 6.69
CA TYR A 1119 -3.56 -16.16 7.88
C TYR A 1119 -4.80 -16.97 8.26
N ASP A 1120 -4.59 -18.22 8.66
CA ASP A 1120 -5.62 -19.05 9.26
C ASP A 1120 -5.72 -18.69 10.75
N ILE A 1121 -6.90 -18.25 11.18
CA ILE A 1121 -7.17 -17.86 12.57
C ILE A 1121 -6.99 -19.06 13.50
N THR A 1122 -7.32 -20.26 13.03
CA THR A 1122 -7.27 -21.46 13.87
C THR A 1122 -5.85 -21.91 14.21
N THR A 1123 -4.88 -21.61 13.33
CA THR A 1123 -3.49 -22.05 13.52
C THR A 1123 -2.51 -20.89 13.72
N GLY A 1124 -2.93 -19.65 13.41
CA GLY A 1124 -2.06 -18.48 13.29
C GLY A 1124 -1.04 -18.57 12.14
N GLN A 1125 -1.06 -19.66 11.37
CA GLN A 1125 -0.14 -19.90 10.27
C GLN A 1125 -0.77 -19.48 8.94
N PRO A 1126 0.06 -19.14 7.94
CA PRO A 1126 -0.40 -19.00 6.56
C PRO A 1126 -1.14 -20.26 6.05
N PRO A 1127 -2.36 -20.14 5.49
CA PRO A 1127 -3.09 -21.23 4.88
C PRO A 1127 -2.45 -21.58 3.53
N ARG A 1128 -1.34 -22.31 3.62
CA ARG A 1128 -0.47 -22.62 2.47
C ARG A 1128 -1.25 -23.32 1.37
N GLY A 1129 -1.12 -22.80 0.15
CA GLY A 1129 -1.77 -23.39 -1.03
C GLY A 1129 -3.21 -22.90 -1.24
N LEU A 1130 -3.77 -22.12 -0.32
CA LEU A 1130 -5.10 -21.51 -0.45
C LEU A 1130 -5.15 -20.64 -1.70
N GLN A 1131 -6.28 -20.66 -2.39
CA GLN A 1131 -6.41 -20.06 -3.71
C GLN A 1131 -7.43 -18.94 -3.68
N PHE A 1132 -7.01 -17.79 -4.20
CA PHE A 1132 -7.89 -16.65 -4.41
C PHE A 1132 -8.19 -16.49 -5.89
N THR A 1133 -9.40 -16.01 -6.17
CA THR A 1133 -9.84 -15.54 -7.48
C THR A 1133 -10.25 -14.09 -7.39
N LEU A 1134 -9.88 -13.32 -8.41
CA LEU A 1134 -10.27 -11.93 -8.58
C LEU A 1134 -11.08 -11.80 -9.88
N GLY A 1135 -12.24 -11.15 -9.79
CA GLY A 1135 -13.11 -10.93 -10.93
C GLY A 1135 -14.08 -9.77 -10.73
N THR A 1136 -14.94 -9.54 -11.71
CA THR A 1136 -16.08 -8.61 -11.61
C THR A 1136 -17.38 -9.38 -11.37
N SER A 1137 -18.49 -8.67 -11.16
CA SER A 1137 -19.81 -9.31 -11.07
C SER A 1137 -20.18 -10.06 -12.35
N ALA A 1138 -19.74 -9.57 -13.52
CA ALA A 1138 -19.99 -10.19 -14.82
C ALA A 1138 -19.06 -11.37 -15.13
N ASN A 1139 -17.77 -11.25 -14.81
CA ASN A 1139 -16.80 -12.33 -14.94
C ASN A 1139 -16.11 -12.61 -13.59
N PRO A 1140 -16.60 -13.59 -12.82
CA PRO A 1140 -16.17 -13.79 -11.43
C PRO A 1140 -14.75 -14.34 -11.28
N VAL A 1141 -14.14 -14.89 -12.34
CA VAL A 1141 -12.80 -15.47 -12.30
C VAL A 1141 -12.00 -14.97 -13.50
N ILE A 1142 -11.33 -13.83 -13.34
CA ILE A 1142 -10.44 -13.26 -14.35
C ILE A 1142 -9.00 -13.66 -14.07
N VAL A 1143 -8.59 -13.62 -12.79
CA VAL A 1143 -7.24 -13.95 -12.34
C VAL A 1143 -7.30 -14.84 -11.12
N ASP A 1144 -6.37 -15.77 -11.00
CA ASP A 1144 -6.18 -16.64 -9.84
C ASP A 1144 -4.77 -16.52 -9.26
N THR A 1145 -4.63 -16.84 -7.97
CA THR A 1145 -3.33 -16.89 -7.29
C THR A 1145 -3.34 -17.90 -6.15
N ILE A 1146 -2.16 -18.17 -5.58
CA ILE A 1146 -1.95 -19.06 -4.44
C ILE A 1146 -1.28 -18.30 -3.29
N VAL A 1147 -1.72 -18.56 -2.06
CA VAL A 1147 -1.10 -18.07 -0.83
C VAL A 1147 0.20 -18.83 -0.55
N MET A 1148 1.32 -18.10 -0.47
CA MET A 1148 2.64 -18.61 -0.09
C MET A 1148 2.71 -18.86 1.42
N ALA A 1149 3.54 -19.82 1.82
CA ALA A 1149 3.82 -20.03 3.25
C ALA A 1149 4.72 -18.93 3.83
N ASN A 1150 5.56 -18.29 3.00
CA ASN A 1150 6.34 -17.13 3.41
C ASN A 1150 5.40 -15.94 3.63
N LEU A 1151 5.22 -15.54 4.89
CA LEU A 1151 4.42 -14.36 5.31
C LEU A 1151 2.93 -14.41 4.94
N GLY A 1152 2.38 -15.55 4.52
CA GLY A 1152 1.02 -15.61 3.99
C GLY A 1152 0.82 -14.78 2.73
N TYR A 1153 1.90 -14.48 2.02
CA TYR A 1153 1.86 -13.53 0.90
C TYR A 1153 1.13 -14.10 -0.31
N PHE A 1154 0.27 -13.29 -0.92
CA PHE A 1154 -0.30 -13.52 -2.23
C PHE A 1154 -0.31 -12.21 -3.03
N GLN A 1155 -0.32 -12.34 -4.35
CA GLN A 1155 -0.50 -11.19 -5.24
C GLN A 1155 -1.44 -11.54 -6.39
N LEU A 1156 -2.21 -10.55 -6.80
CA LEU A 1156 -3.08 -10.54 -7.95
C LEU A 1156 -2.76 -9.29 -8.78
N LYS A 1157 -3.23 -9.27 -10.03
CA LYS A 1157 -3.02 -8.16 -10.97
C LYS A 1157 -4.35 -7.77 -11.59
N ALA A 1158 -4.63 -6.48 -11.66
CA ALA A 1158 -5.88 -5.97 -12.19
C ALA A 1158 -5.71 -4.53 -12.72
N ASN A 1159 -6.62 -4.12 -13.59
CA ASN A 1159 -6.73 -2.72 -14.02
C ASN A 1159 -7.42 -1.89 -12.93
N PRO A 1160 -7.34 -0.55 -12.99
CA PRO A 1160 -8.17 0.28 -12.12
C PRO A 1160 -9.65 -0.06 -12.28
N GLY A 1161 -10.35 -0.25 -11.15
CA GLY A 1161 -11.73 -0.72 -11.12
C GLY A 1161 -12.12 -1.33 -9.77
N ALA A 1162 -13.38 -1.75 -9.67
CA ALA A 1162 -13.90 -2.50 -8.52
C ALA A 1162 -13.84 -4.00 -8.80
N TRP A 1163 -13.23 -4.74 -7.88
CA TRP A 1163 -12.97 -6.18 -8.03
C TRP A 1163 -13.48 -6.94 -6.82
N ILE A 1164 -14.00 -8.14 -7.06
CA ILE A 1164 -14.53 -9.04 -6.05
C ILE A 1164 -13.50 -10.15 -5.82
N LEU A 1165 -12.97 -10.22 -4.61
CA LEU A 1165 -12.06 -11.28 -4.18
C LEU A 1165 -12.88 -12.43 -3.58
N ARG A 1166 -12.66 -13.64 -4.08
CA ARG A 1166 -13.32 -14.86 -3.57
C ARG A 1166 -12.30 -15.97 -3.38
N LEU A 1167 -12.61 -16.91 -2.49
CA LEU A 1167 -11.93 -18.20 -2.47
C LEU A 1167 -12.27 -18.95 -3.76
N ARG A 1168 -11.28 -19.59 -4.37
CA ARG A 1168 -11.53 -20.39 -5.57
C ARG A 1168 -12.48 -21.55 -5.24
N LYS A 1169 -13.50 -21.75 -6.08
CA LYS A 1169 -14.39 -22.91 -6.02
C LYS A 1169 -13.60 -24.23 -5.99
N GLY A 1170 -14.00 -25.15 -5.11
CA GLY A 1170 -13.30 -26.41 -4.80
C GLY A 1170 -12.70 -26.37 -3.39
N ARG A 1171 -11.66 -27.17 -3.11
CA ARG A 1171 -11.13 -27.37 -1.74
C ARG A 1171 -10.80 -26.10 -0.95
N SER A 1172 -10.42 -24.99 -1.62
CA SER A 1172 -10.18 -23.72 -0.90
C SER A 1172 -11.47 -23.18 -0.29
N GLU A 1173 -12.56 -23.14 -1.06
CA GLU A 1173 -13.90 -22.77 -0.58
C GLU A 1173 -14.53 -23.88 0.28
N ASP A 1174 -14.27 -25.17 0.00
CA ASP A 1174 -14.84 -26.27 0.79
C ASP A 1174 -14.24 -26.33 2.20
N ILE A 1175 -12.94 -26.09 2.36
CA ILE A 1175 -12.25 -26.17 3.64
C ILE A 1175 -12.32 -24.83 4.38
N TYR A 1176 -12.13 -23.71 3.69
CA TYR A 1176 -12.01 -22.40 4.33
C TYR A 1176 -13.20 -21.48 4.02
N ARG A 1177 -13.45 -20.57 4.94
CA ARG A 1177 -14.24 -19.35 4.72
C ARG A 1177 -13.37 -18.12 4.99
N ILE A 1178 -13.65 -17.01 4.31
CA ILE A 1178 -13.09 -15.72 4.69
C ILE A 1178 -13.80 -15.31 5.99
N TYR A 1179 -13.04 -15.15 7.07
CA TYR A 1179 -13.59 -14.78 8.38
C TYR A 1179 -13.61 -13.27 8.53
N SER A 1180 -12.51 -12.60 8.18
CA SER A 1180 -12.43 -11.15 8.16
C SER A 1180 -11.39 -10.66 7.18
N HIS A 1181 -11.52 -9.41 6.77
CA HIS A 1181 -10.59 -8.77 5.86
C HIS A 1181 -10.34 -7.31 6.27
N ASP A 1182 -9.16 -6.82 5.97
CA ASP A 1182 -8.72 -5.45 6.24
C ASP A 1182 -8.04 -4.86 5.00
N GLY A 1183 -8.12 -3.55 4.84
CA GLY A 1183 -7.64 -2.81 3.67
C GLY A 1183 -8.56 -2.82 2.44
N THR A 1184 -9.83 -3.22 2.60
CA THR A 1184 -10.82 -3.33 1.51
C THR A 1184 -11.86 -2.21 1.55
N ASP A 1185 -12.75 -2.20 0.54
CA ASP A 1185 -13.83 -1.22 0.39
C ASP A 1185 -15.19 -1.75 0.90
N SER A 1186 -15.33 -3.07 1.06
CA SER A 1186 -16.48 -3.71 1.70
C SER A 1186 -16.43 -3.61 3.24
N PRO A 1187 -17.58 -3.57 3.92
CA PRO A 1187 -17.65 -3.78 5.38
C PRO A 1187 -17.05 -5.13 5.79
N PRO A 1188 -16.51 -5.28 7.02
CA PRO A 1188 -15.89 -6.52 7.49
C PRO A 1188 -16.84 -7.74 7.45
N ASP A 1189 -18.13 -7.49 7.60
CA ASP A 1189 -19.20 -8.48 7.71
C ASP A 1189 -19.88 -8.79 6.35
N ALA A 1190 -19.38 -8.22 5.25
CA ALA A 1190 -19.98 -8.42 3.93
C ALA A 1190 -19.70 -9.82 3.37
N ASP A 1191 -20.71 -10.42 2.73
CA ASP A 1191 -20.59 -11.73 2.06
C ASP A 1191 -19.54 -11.74 0.93
N GLU A 1192 -19.33 -10.59 0.29
CA GLU A 1192 -18.38 -10.42 -0.81
C GLU A 1192 -17.31 -9.39 -0.46
N VAL A 1193 -16.04 -9.78 -0.66
CA VAL A 1193 -14.89 -8.91 -0.42
C VAL A 1193 -14.66 -8.02 -1.64
N VAL A 1194 -15.05 -6.76 -1.54
CA VAL A 1194 -14.92 -5.79 -2.64
C VAL A 1194 -13.69 -4.92 -2.44
N ILE A 1195 -12.87 -4.83 -3.49
CA ILE A 1195 -11.59 -4.13 -3.50
C ILE A 1195 -11.59 -3.16 -4.68
N VAL A 1196 -11.48 -1.87 -4.39
CA VAL A 1196 -11.34 -0.85 -5.43
C VAL A 1196 -9.86 -0.51 -5.61
N LEU A 1197 -9.35 -0.72 -6.84
CA LEU A 1197 -8.05 -0.24 -7.30
C LEU A 1197 -8.24 1.10 -8.01
N ASN A 1198 -7.95 2.21 -7.34
CA ASN A 1198 -8.17 3.57 -7.86
C ASN A 1198 -6.93 4.47 -7.85
N ASN A 1199 -5.76 3.93 -7.52
CA ASN A 1199 -4.51 4.69 -7.42
C ASN A 1199 -3.34 3.88 -7.99
N PHE A 1200 -2.23 4.56 -8.31
CA PHE A 1200 -1.01 3.91 -8.81
C PHE A 1200 -0.18 3.22 -7.72
N LYS A 1201 -0.52 3.42 -6.45
CA LYS A 1201 0.18 2.84 -5.29
C LYS A 1201 -0.21 1.36 -5.15
N SER A 1202 0.57 0.60 -4.39
CA SER A 1202 0.19 -0.78 -4.03
C SER A 1202 -0.97 -0.78 -3.04
N LYS A 1203 -2.04 -1.51 -3.38
CA LYS A 1203 -3.08 -1.87 -2.41
C LYS A 1203 -2.66 -3.17 -1.72
N ILE A 1204 -2.45 -3.11 -0.40
CA ILE A 1204 -2.11 -4.28 0.43
C ILE A 1204 -3.31 -4.61 1.31
N ILE A 1205 -3.79 -5.84 1.25
CA ILE A 1205 -4.92 -6.33 2.06
C ILE A 1205 -4.47 -7.40 3.06
N LYS A 1206 -5.17 -7.52 4.18
CA LYS A 1206 -4.99 -8.65 5.11
C LYS A 1206 -6.27 -9.47 5.12
N VAL A 1207 -6.17 -10.77 4.89
CA VAL A 1207 -7.32 -11.68 4.84
C VAL A 1207 -7.12 -12.75 5.91
N LYS A 1208 -8.03 -12.81 6.88
CA LYS A 1208 -8.06 -13.89 7.84
C LYS A 1208 -9.08 -14.93 7.39
N VAL A 1209 -8.65 -16.18 7.30
CA VAL A 1209 -9.52 -17.31 6.95
C VAL A 1209 -9.68 -18.25 8.13
N GLN A 1210 -10.74 -19.04 8.10
CA GLN A 1210 -11.01 -20.04 9.11
C GLN A 1210 -11.46 -21.32 8.41
N LYS A 1211 -11.03 -22.47 8.91
CA LYS A 1211 -11.57 -23.75 8.45
C LYS A 1211 -13.05 -23.86 8.84
N LYS A 1212 -13.88 -24.41 7.96
CA LYS A 1212 -15.27 -24.74 8.27
C LYS A 1212 -15.30 -25.87 9.32
N ALA A 1213 -16.33 -25.89 10.16
CA ALA A 1213 -16.45 -26.79 11.31
C ALA A 1213 -16.35 -28.29 10.95
N ASP A 1214 -16.79 -28.66 9.74
CA ASP A 1214 -16.72 -30.01 9.19
C ASP A 1214 -15.35 -30.39 8.61
N MET A 1215 -14.45 -29.42 8.39
CA MET A 1215 -13.17 -29.59 7.69
C MET A 1215 -11.94 -29.20 8.54
N VAL A 1216 -12.08 -29.11 9.87
CA VAL A 1216 -11.00 -28.65 10.79
C VAL A 1216 -9.72 -29.50 10.66
N ASN A 1217 -9.86 -30.81 10.53
CA ASN A 1217 -8.73 -31.76 10.42
C ASN A 1217 -8.23 -31.95 8.98
N GLU A 1218 -8.87 -31.33 7.99
CA GLU A 1218 -8.44 -31.42 6.61
C GLU A 1218 -7.26 -30.47 6.36
N ASP A 1219 -6.26 -30.96 5.64
CA ASP A 1219 -5.15 -30.16 5.13
C ASP A 1219 -5.40 -29.89 3.65
N LEU A 1220 -5.20 -28.66 3.23
CA LEU A 1220 -5.44 -28.22 1.86
C LEU A 1220 -4.53 -28.97 0.87
N LEU A 1221 -3.38 -29.49 1.33
CA LEU A 1221 -2.40 -30.21 0.52
C LEU A 1221 -2.32 -31.73 0.79
N SER A 1222 -3.16 -32.31 1.67
CA SER A 1222 -3.18 -33.75 1.92
C SER A 1222 -4.02 -34.50 0.86
N ASP A 1223 -3.64 -35.75 0.56
CA ASP A 1223 -4.53 -36.67 -0.15
C ASP A 1223 -5.47 -37.26 0.90
N GLY A 1224 -6.78 -37.09 0.74
CA GLY A 1224 -7.78 -37.57 1.69
C GLY A 1224 -7.60 -39.06 2.04
N THR A 1225 -8.08 -39.45 3.22
CA THR A 1225 -8.08 -40.85 3.69
C THR A 1225 -8.70 -41.78 2.65
N SER A 1226 -8.10 -42.98 2.52
CA SER A 1226 -8.21 -43.99 1.47
C SER A 1226 -9.60 -44.53 1.09
N GLU A 1227 -10.70 -43.95 1.58
CA GLU A 1227 -12.06 -44.38 1.26
C GLU A 1227 -12.84 -43.38 0.40
N ASN A 1228 -12.35 -42.15 0.23
CA ASN A 1228 -12.84 -41.20 -0.77
C ASN A 1228 -11.76 -40.95 -1.81
N GLU A 1229 -11.74 -41.75 -2.89
CA GLU A 1229 -10.84 -41.55 -4.06
C GLU A 1229 -11.11 -40.23 -4.83
N SER A 1230 -11.86 -39.27 -4.28
CA SER A 1230 -11.92 -37.90 -4.76
C SER A 1230 -10.81 -37.06 -4.13
N GLY A 1231 -9.56 -37.38 -4.46
CA GLY A 1231 -8.37 -36.65 -4.00
C GLY A 1231 -8.31 -35.21 -4.52
N PHE A 1232 -7.46 -34.38 -3.89
CA PHE A 1232 -7.21 -32.95 -4.18
C PHE A 1232 -7.29 -32.61 -5.68
N TRP A 1233 -6.78 -33.46 -6.57
CA TRP A 1233 -6.59 -33.19 -7.99
C TRP A 1233 -7.77 -33.55 -8.92
N ASP A 1234 -8.69 -34.44 -8.52
CA ASP A 1234 -9.81 -34.82 -9.39
C ASP A 1234 -10.99 -33.84 -9.30
N SER A 1235 -11.15 -33.14 -8.18
CA SER A 1235 -12.13 -32.05 -8.03
C SER A 1235 -11.86 -30.86 -8.98
N PHE A 1236 -10.61 -30.67 -9.43
CA PHE A 1236 -10.24 -29.60 -10.36
C PHE A 1236 -10.84 -29.77 -11.77
N LYS A 1237 -11.24 -31.00 -12.16
CA LYS A 1237 -11.79 -31.28 -13.50
C LYS A 1237 -13.19 -30.71 -13.73
N TRP A 1238 -13.94 -30.41 -12.67
CA TRP A 1238 -15.37 -30.07 -12.78
C TRP A 1238 -15.67 -28.56 -12.90
N GLY A 1239 -14.67 -27.68 -12.76
CA GLY A 1239 -14.91 -26.22 -12.63
C GLY A 1239 -15.00 -25.38 -13.91
N PHE A 1240 -14.61 -25.88 -15.09
CA PHE A 1240 -14.42 -25.01 -16.29
C PHE A 1240 -15.48 -25.11 -17.40
N THR A 1241 -16.55 -25.92 -17.25
CA THR A 1241 -17.67 -25.90 -18.21
C THR A 1241 -19.00 -26.01 -17.51
N GLY A 1242 -19.66 -24.88 -17.31
CA GLY A 1242 -21.07 -24.81 -16.94
C GLY A 1242 -21.95 -25.23 -18.12
N GLN A 1243 -22.08 -26.53 -18.38
CA GLN A 1243 -23.14 -27.09 -19.22
C GLN A 1243 -23.47 -28.51 -18.74
N LYS A 1244 -24.76 -28.74 -18.51
CA LYS A 1244 -25.35 -30.02 -18.14
C LYS A 1244 -25.10 -31.08 -19.23
N THR A 1245 -24.92 -32.32 -18.76
CA THR A 1245 -25.14 -33.61 -19.45
C THR A 1245 -24.03 -34.17 -20.35
N GLU A 1246 -23.81 -35.47 -20.14
CA GLU A 1246 -23.01 -36.47 -20.87
C GLU A 1246 -21.55 -36.67 -20.43
N GLU A 1247 -21.28 -37.90 -19.98
CA GLU A 1247 -19.96 -38.47 -19.68
C GLU A 1247 -19.06 -38.39 -20.92
N VAL A 1248 -18.38 -37.26 -21.11
CA VAL A 1248 -17.34 -37.11 -22.13
C VAL A 1248 -16.01 -37.57 -21.54
N LYS A 1249 -15.49 -38.66 -22.10
CA LYS A 1249 -14.22 -39.33 -21.80
C LYS A 1249 -13.01 -38.38 -21.70
N GLN A 1250 -12.04 -38.80 -20.89
CA GLN A 1250 -10.72 -38.21 -20.58
C GLN A 1250 -9.78 -37.93 -21.79
N ASP A 1251 -10.22 -37.21 -22.83
CA ASP A 1251 -9.35 -36.83 -23.96
C ASP A 1251 -8.73 -35.42 -23.83
N LYS A 1252 -9.01 -34.67 -22.75
CA LYS A 1252 -8.41 -33.33 -22.51
C LYS A 1252 -7.05 -33.36 -21.77
N ASP A 1253 -6.62 -34.50 -21.25
CA ASP A 1253 -5.50 -34.56 -20.27
C ASP A 1253 -4.11 -34.84 -20.87
N ASP A 1254 -4.00 -35.31 -22.13
CA ASP A 1254 -2.69 -35.68 -22.70
C ASP A 1254 -2.04 -34.48 -23.43
N ILE A 1255 -1.80 -33.37 -22.72
CA ILE A 1255 -1.04 -32.20 -23.24
C ILE A 1255 0.32 -32.13 -22.54
N ILE A 1256 1.39 -31.85 -23.30
CA ILE A 1256 2.72 -31.61 -22.74
C ILE A 1256 2.93 -30.12 -22.51
N ASN A 1257 3.10 -29.72 -21.26
CA ASN A 1257 3.42 -28.34 -20.88
C ASN A 1257 4.93 -28.12 -20.93
N ILE A 1258 5.38 -27.16 -21.73
CA ILE A 1258 6.80 -26.79 -21.87
C ILE A 1258 6.97 -25.34 -21.46
N PHE A 1259 7.79 -25.08 -20.45
CA PHE A 1259 8.16 -23.73 -20.03
C PHE A 1259 9.54 -23.38 -20.58
N SER A 1260 9.64 -22.21 -21.20
CA SER A 1260 10.89 -21.68 -21.72
C SER A 1260 10.98 -20.19 -21.46
N VAL A 1261 12.20 -19.68 -21.31
CA VAL A 1261 12.46 -18.25 -21.16
C VAL A 1261 13.44 -17.80 -22.24
N ALA A 1262 13.13 -16.67 -22.86
CA ALA A 1262 14.01 -15.99 -23.81
C ALA A 1262 13.98 -14.48 -23.53
N SER A 1263 15.12 -13.83 -23.78
CA SER A 1263 15.28 -12.38 -23.71
C SER A 1263 16.23 -11.95 -24.82
N GLY A 1264 15.76 -11.04 -25.67
CA GLY A 1264 16.48 -10.54 -26.83
C GLY A 1264 16.29 -11.38 -28.09
N HIS A 1265 16.47 -10.75 -29.25
CA HIS A 1265 16.10 -11.31 -30.56
C HIS A 1265 16.84 -12.62 -30.88
N LEU A 1266 18.12 -12.71 -30.49
CA LEU A 1266 18.92 -13.91 -30.69
C LEU A 1266 18.33 -15.12 -29.95
N TYR A 1267 17.97 -14.96 -28.68
CA TYR A 1267 17.39 -16.06 -27.90
C TYR A 1267 15.97 -16.37 -28.32
N GLU A 1268 15.21 -15.40 -28.82
CA GLU A 1268 13.91 -15.64 -29.44
C GLU A 1268 14.01 -16.42 -30.74
N ARG A 1269 15.10 -16.24 -31.50
CA ARG A 1269 15.39 -17.07 -32.69
C ARG A 1269 15.71 -18.50 -32.29
N PHE A 1270 16.60 -18.70 -31.31
CA PHE A 1270 16.84 -20.02 -30.75
C PHE A 1270 15.55 -20.67 -30.25
N LEU A 1271 14.72 -19.90 -29.53
CA LEU A 1271 13.45 -20.38 -28.98
C LEU A 1271 12.52 -20.92 -30.07
N ARG A 1272 12.35 -20.20 -31.19
CA ARG A 1272 11.52 -20.65 -32.32
C ARG A 1272 12.03 -21.96 -32.93
N ILE A 1273 13.35 -22.11 -33.03
CA ILE A 1273 13.98 -23.33 -33.53
C ILE A 1273 13.79 -24.48 -32.54
N MET A 1274 13.98 -24.23 -31.23
CA MET A 1274 13.71 -25.20 -30.18
C MET A 1274 12.26 -25.69 -30.26
N MET A 1275 11.30 -24.76 -30.34
CA MET A 1275 9.89 -25.10 -30.49
C MET A 1275 9.63 -25.97 -31.71
N LEU A 1276 10.17 -25.61 -32.87
CA LEU A 1276 10.01 -26.41 -34.09
C LEU A 1276 10.62 -27.82 -33.94
N SER A 1277 11.78 -27.93 -33.28
CA SER A 1277 12.42 -29.21 -33.01
C SER A 1277 11.57 -30.10 -32.10
N VAL A 1278 10.88 -29.53 -31.11
CA VAL A 1278 9.92 -30.25 -30.27
C VAL A 1278 8.74 -30.73 -31.10
N LEU A 1279 8.10 -29.82 -31.85
CA LEU A 1279 6.87 -30.08 -32.61
C LEU A 1279 7.08 -31.16 -33.69
N LYS A 1280 8.28 -31.26 -34.26
CA LYS A 1280 8.62 -32.30 -35.24
C LYS A 1280 8.88 -33.67 -34.63
N ASN A 1281 9.24 -33.75 -33.35
CA ASN A 1281 9.60 -35.01 -32.68
C ASN A 1281 8.53 -35.51 -31.70
N THR A 1282 7.60 -34.66 -31.29
CA THR A 1282 6.57 -34.96 -30.28
C THR A 1282 5.19 -35.03 -30.93
N LYS A 1283 4.51 -36.18 -30.80
CA LYS A 1283 3.19 -36.38 -31.43
C LYS A 1283 2.03 -35.90 -30.57
N THR A 1284 2.24 -35.91 -29.25
CA THR A 1284 1.25 -35.46 -28.28
C THR A 1284 1.11 -33.94 -28.34
N PRO A 1285 -0.10 -33.38 -28.23
CA PRO A 1285 -0.31 -31.93 -28.25
C PRO A 1285 0.58 -31.20 -27.24
N VAL A 1286 1.20 -30.12 -27.68
CA VAL A 1286 2.15 -29.34 -26.88
C VAL A 1286 1.55 -27.98 -26.54
N LYS A 1287 1.72 -27.56 -25.29
CA LYS A 1287 1.45 -26.21 -24.82
C LYS A 1287 2.73 -25.55 -24.32
N PHE A 1288 3.14 -24.47 -24.98
CA PHE A 1288 4.29 -23.68 -24.57
C PHE A 1288 3.90 -22.57 -23.60
N TRP A 1289 4.74 -22.34 -22.60
CA TRP A 1289 4.58 -21.31 -21.59
C TRP A 1289 5.80 -20.40 -21.64
N PHE A 1290 5.58 -19.10 -21.70
CA PHE A 1290 6.67 -18.12 -21.78
C PHE A 1290 6.48 -17.00 -20.77
N LEU A 1291 7.60 -16.47 -20.28
CA LEU A 1291 7.60 -15.31 -19.39
C LEU A 1291 7.38 -14.02 -20.21
N LYS A 1292 6.19 -13.43 -20.10
CA LYS A 1292 5.72 -12.34 -20.98
C LYS A 1292 6.63 -11.12 -21.01
N ASN A 1293 7.10 -10.68 -19.83
CA ASN A 1293 7.76 -9.37 -19.65
C ASN A 1293 9.13 -9.22 -20.35
N TYR A 1294 9.75 -10.33 -20.76
CA TYR A 1294 11.11 -10.34 -21.35
C TYR A 1294 11.11 -10.62 -22.85
N LEU A 1295 9.93 -10.94 -23.41
CA LEU A 1295 9.76 -11.15 -24.84
C LEU A 1295 9.62 -9.82 -25.56
N SER A 1296 10.23 -9.73 -26.74
CA SER A 1296 10.10 -8.62 -27.67
C SER A 1296 8.66 -8.50 -28.18
N PRO A 1297 8.21 -7.29 -28.54
CA PRO A 1297 6.93 -7.10 -29.21
C PRO A 1297 6.81 -7.94 -30.49
N THR A 1298 7.90 -8.05 -31.25
CA THR A 1298 7.93 -8.80 -32.51
C THR A 1298 7.66 -10.30 -32.31
N PHE A 1299 8.19 -10.89 -31.24
CA PHE A 1299 7.90 -12.28 -30.89
C PHE A 1299 6.46 -12.46 -30.44
N LYS A 1300 5.94 -11.57 -29.58
CA LYS A 1300 4.54 -11.61 -29.11
C LYS A 1300 3.53 -11.47 -30.26
N GLU A 1301 3.83 -10.71 -31.30
CA GLU A 1301 3.01 -10.61 -32.50
C GLU A 1301 3.10 -11.84 -33.42
N PHE A 1302 4.27 -12.49 -33.48
CA PHE A 1302 4.52 -13.63 -34.36
C PHE A 1302 4.03 -14.97 -33.78
N ILE A 1303 4.15 -15.17 -32.47
CA ILE A 1303 3.81 -16.45 -31.81
C ILE A 1303 2.39 -16.95 -32.07
N PRO A 1304 1.32 -16.12 -32.15
CA PRO A 1304 -0.02 -16.60 -32.45
C PRO A 1304 -0.13 -17.12 -33.89
N TYR A 1305 0.60 -16.51 -34.83
CA TYR A 1305 0.66 -16.95 -36.22
C TYR A 1305 1.37 -18.30 -36.34
N MET A 1306 2.51 -18.43 -35.64
CA MET A 1306 3.26 -19.69 -35.59
C MET A 1306 2.45 -20.82 -34.92
N ALA A 1307 1.69 -20.51 -33.85
CA ALA A 1307 0.82 -21.45 -33.16
C ALA A 1307 -0.28 -22.01 -34.06
N ASN A 1308 -0.88 -21.17 -34.89
CA ASN A 1308 -1.89 -21.58 -35.85
C ASN A 1308 -1.32 -22.45 -36.98
N GLU A 1309 -0.12 -22.13 -37.47
CA GLU A 1309 0.52 -22.91 -38.55
C GLU A 1309 0.87 -24.32 -38.07
N TYR A 1310 1.60 -24.42 -36.97
CA TYR A 1310 2.10 -25.70 -36.45
C TYR A 1310 1.15 -26.39 -35.46
N ASN A 1311 -0.05 -25.85 -35.26
CA ASN A 1311 -1.12 -26.40 -34.42
C ASN A 1311 -0.68 -26.73 -32.99
N PHE A 1312 -0.07 -25.76 -32.29
CA PHE A 1312 0.26 -25.87 -30.87
C PHE A 1312 -0.43 -24.81 -30.03
N GLN A 1313 -0.49 -25.02 -28.71
CA GLN A 1313 -1.03 -24.05 -27.76
C GLN A 1313 0.10 -23.25 -27.13
N TYR A 1314 -0.18 -21.99 -26.76
CA TYR A 1314 0.77 -21.21 -25.98
C TYR A 1314 0.06 -20.35 -24.94
N GLU A 1315 0.79 -19.98 -23.90
CA GLU A 1315 0.33 -19.05 -22.88
C GLU A 1315 1.48 -18.19 -22.37
N LEU A 1316 1.19 -16.92 -22.12
CA LEU A 1316 2.17 -15.95 -21.61
C LEU A 1316 1.90 -15.74 -20.12
N VAL A 1317 2.85 -16.13 -19.28
CA VAL A 1317 2.76 -15.98 -17.82
C VAL A 1317 3.59 -14.79 -17.35
N GLN A 1318 3.13 -14.13 -16.30
CA GLN A 1318 3.83 -13.03 -15.66
C GLN A 1318 3.47 -12.94 -14.19
N TYR A 1319 4.47 -12.64 -13.38
CA TYR A 1319 4.38 -12.54 -11.93
C TYR A 1319 5.39 -11.47 -11.47
N LYS A 1320 5.01 -10.54 -10.58
CA LYS A 1320 5.95 -9.53 -10.08
C LYS A 1320 6.84 -10.15 -9.00
N TRP A 1321 8.12 -9.81 -8.99
CA TRP A 1321 9.03 -10.15 -7.90
C TRP A 1321 8.51 -9.58 -6.57
N PRO A 1322 8.22 -10.40 -5.54
CA PRO A 1322 7.67 -9.89 -4.27
C PRO A 1322 8.64 -8.96 -3.53
N ARG A 1323 8.13 -7.87 -2.93
CA ARG A 1323 8.94 -6.85 -2.24
C ARG A 1323 9.75 -7.38 -1.05
N TRP A 1324 9.19 -8.36 -0.35
CA TRP A 1324 9.84 -8.98 0.82
C TRP A 1324 11.02 -9.88 0.43
N LEU A 1325 11.11 -10.28 -0.84
CA LEU A 1325 12.15 -11.15 -1.37
C LEU A 1325 13.22 -10.29 -2.03
N HIS A 1326 14.49 -10.46 -1.63
CA HIS A 1326 15.61 -9.66 -2.13
C HIS A 1326 15.67 -9.68 -3.67
N GLN A 1327 15.55 -8.53 -4.31
CA GLN A 1327 15.47 -8.41 -5.77
C GLN A 1327 16.87 -8.39 -6.40
N GLN A 1328 17.00 -8.99 -7.57
CA GLN A 1328 18.24 -8.90 -8.35
C GLN A 1328 18.22 -7.66 -9.24
N THR A 1329 19.39 -7.06 -9.46
CA THR A 1329 19.54 -5.86 -10.29
C THR A 1329 19.87 -6.18 -11.75
N GLU A 1330 20.57 -7.28 -12.01
CA GLU A 1330 20.93 -7.70 -13.35
C GLU A 1330 19.78 -8.48 -14.01
N LYS A 1331 19.35 -8.04 -15.20
CA LYS A 1331 18.28 -8.68 -15.98
C LYS A 1331 18.45 -10.20 -16.12
N GLN A 1332 19.68 -10.67 -16.34
CA GLN A 1332 19.99 -12.10 -16.44
C GLN A 1332 19.72 -12.86 -15.14
N ARG A 1333 20.17 -12.34 -13.98
CA ARG A 1333 19.92 -12.94 -12.67
C ARG A 1333 18.44 -12.92 -12.30
N ILE A 1334 17.72 -11.87 -12.67
CA ILE A 1334 16.26 -11.80 -12.50
C ILE A 1334 15.58 -12.94 -13.27
N ILE A 1335 15.90 -13.10 -14.57
CA ILE A 1335 15.37 -14.16 -15.42
C ILE A 1335 15.66 -15.55 -14.83
N TRP A 1336 16.89 -15.78 -14.34
CA TRP A 1336 17.26 -17.02 -13.67
C TRP A 1336 16.45 -17.27 -12.39
N GLY A 1337 16.13 -16.23 -11.63
CA GLY A 1337 15.22 -16.33 -10.49
C GLY A 1337 13.84 -16.84 -10.91
N TYR A 1338 13.27 -16.34 -12.01
CA TYR A 1338 11.98 -16.80 -12.54
C TYR A 1338 11.98 -18.25 -13.03
N LYS A 1339 13.13 -18.80 -13.43
CA LYS A 1339 13.23 -20.23 -13.79
C LYS A 1339 12.96 -21.16 -12.60
N ILE A 1340 13.12 -20.69 -11.35
CA ILE A 1340 13.12 -21.59 -10.18
C ILE A 1340 12.26 -21.13 -8.99
N LEU A 1341 12.26 -19.83 -8.64
CA LEU A 1341 11.69 -19.33 -7.39
C LEU A 1341 10.16 -19.28 -7.36
N PHE A 1342 9.51 -19.16 -8.53
CA PHE A 1342 8.09 -18.83 -8.64
C PHE A 1342 7.28 -19.89 -9.39
N LEU A 1343 7.83 -21.10 -9.56
CA LEU A 1343 7.19 -22.17 -10.32
C LEU A 1343 5.83 -22.61 -9.74
N ASP A 1344 5.64 -22.47 -8.44
CA ASP A 1344 4.39 -22.78 -7.76
C ASP A 1344 3.26 -21.79 -8.10
N VAL A 1345 3.61 -20.51 -8.34
CA VAL A 1345 2.66 -19.39 -8.52
C VAL A 1345 2.57 -18.87 -9.97
N LEU A 1346 3.54 -19.14 -10.83
CA LEU A 1346 3.52 -18.74 -12.25
C LEU A 1346 2.47 -19.50 -13.07
N PHE A 1347 2.22 -20.76 -12.71
CA PHE A 1347 1.34 -21.64 -13.47
C PHE A 1347 -0.03 -21.76 -12.80
N PRO A 1348 -1.12 -21.80 -13.59
CA PRO A 1348 -2.41 -22.21 -13.09
C PRO A 1348 -2.33 -23.58 -12.40
N LEU A 1349 -3.28 -23.82 -11.51
CA LEU A 1349 -3.31 -25.07 -10.73
C LEU A 1349 -3.58 -26.30 -11.60
N VAL A 1350 -4.22 -26.12 -12.75
CA VAL A 1350 -4.51 -27.20 -13.71
C VAL A 1350 -3.22 -27.84 -14.28
N VAL A 1351 -2.06 -27.18 -14.15
CA VAL A 1351 -0.78 -27.72 -14.61
C VAL A 1351 -0.16 -28.63 -13.54
N ASP A 1352 -0.29 -29.95 -13.75
CA ASP A 1352 0.26 -30.97 -12.85
C ASP A 1352 1.77 -31.16 -13.01
N LYS A 1353 2.24 -31.17 -14.26
CA LYS A 1353 3.64 -31.35 -14.63
C LYS A 1353 4.00 -30.47 -15.81
N PHE A 1354 5.24 -30.00 -15.84
CA PHE A 1354 5.81 -29.33 -17.01
C PHE A 1354 7.28 -29.70 -17.21
N LEU A 1355 7.76 -29.48 -18.42
CA LEU A 1355 9.16 -29.59 -18.81
C LEU A 1355 9.72 -28.18 -18.97
N PHE A 1356 10.82 -27.88 -18.31
CA PHE A 1356 11.61 -26.71 -18.66
C PHE A 1356 12.60 -27.06 -19.77
N VAL A 1357 12.63 -26.26 -20.82
CA VAL A 1357 13.54 -26.41 -21.96
C VAL A 1357 14.14 -25.04 -22.26
N ASP A 1358 15.47 -24.90 -22.17
CA ASP A 1358 16.15 -23.66 -22.54
C ASP A 1358 15.95 -23.32 -24.01
N ALA A 1359 15.95 -22.02 -24.32
CA ALA A 1359 15.69 -21.54 -25.68
C ALA A 1359 16.69 -22.07 -26.71
N ASP A 1360 17.92 -22.39 -26.31
CA ASP A 1360 19.00 -22.87 -27.16
C ASP A 1360 19.16 -24.40 -27.18
N GLN A 1361 18.14 -25.14 -26.75
CA GLN A 1361 18.06 -26.59 -26.90
C GLN A 1361 17.55 -27.01 -28.30
N ILE A 1362 18.06 -28.14 -28.80
CA ILE A 1362 17.51 -28.83 -29.97
C ILE A 1362 17.03 -30.22 -29.55
N VAL A 1363 15.74 -30.49 -29.72
CA VAL A 1363 15.10 -31.74 -29.32
C VAL A 1363 15.06 -32.73 -30.50
N ARG A 1364 15.45 -33.98 -30.24
CA ARG A 1364 15.55 -35.09 -31.20
C ARG A 1364 14.72 -36.32 -30.81
N THR A 1365 13.88 -36.20 -29.78
CA THR A 1365 13.05 -37.30 -29.26
C THR A 1365 11.66 -36.79 -28.90
N ASP A 1366 10.73 -37.71 -28.66
CA ASP A 1366 9.40 -37.40 -28.13
C ASP A 1366 9.52 -36.97 -26.66
N LEU A 1367 9.18 -35.71 -26.36
CA LEU A 1367 9.26 -35.18 -24.98
C LEU A 1367 8.25 -35.81 -24.04
N LYS A 1368 7.27 -36.56 -24.54
CA LYS A 1368 6.38 -37.37 -23.70
C LYS A 1368 7.16 -38.33 -22.82
N GLU A 1369 8.25 -38.89 -23.34
CA GLU A 1369 9.12 -39.78 -22.56
C GLU A 1369 9.68 -39.10 -21.31
N LEU A 1370 10.00 -37.80 -21.36
CA LEU A 1370 10.46 -37.05 -20.19
C LEU A 1370 9.31 -36.67 -19.25
N ARG A 1371 8.15 -36.28 -19.81
CA ARG A 1371 6.95 -35.97 -19.01
C ARG A 1371 6.52 -37.16 -18.15
N ASP A 1372 6.58 -38.35 -18.74
CA ASP A 1372 6.18 -39.61 -18.12
C ASP A 1372 7.29 -40.26 -17.30
N PHE A 1373 8.47 -39.64 -17.25
CA PHE A 1373 9.60 -40.14 -16.48
C PHE A 1373 9.27 -40.18 -14.99
N ASN A 1374 9.52 -41.32 -14.34
CA ASN A 1374 9.29 -41.47 -12.92
C ASN A 1374 10.38 -40.74 -12.11
N LEU A 1375 9.96 -39.77 -11.29
CA LEU A 1375 10.86 -38.96 -10.45
C LEU A 1375 11.18 -39.58 -9.09
N ASP A 1376 10.70 -40.79 -8.80
CA ASP A 1376 10.94 -41.51 -7.53
C ASP A 1376 10.60 -40.67 -6.29
N GLY A 1377 9.53 -39.88 -6.38
CA GLY A 1377 9.07 -38.99 -5.32
C GLY A 1377 9.80 -37.65 -5.21
N ALA A 1378 10.81 -37.38 -6.05
CA ALA A 1378 11.39 -36.05 -6.16
C ALA A 1378 10.42 -35.06 -6.86
N PRO A 1379 10.39 -33.78 -6.44
CA PRO A 1379 9.55 -32.76 -7.08
C PRO A 1379 10.03 -32.39 -8.49
N TYR A 1380 11.28 -32.69 -8.84
CA TYR A 1380 11.84 -32.39 -10.15
C TYR A 1380 12.99 -33.34 -10.51
N GLY A 1381 13.30 -33.42 -11.80
CA GLY A 1381 14.42 -34.17 -12.33
C GLY A 1381 15.28 -33.31 -13.24
N TYR A 1382 16.58 -33.28 -12.96
CA TYR A 1382 17.56 -32.52 -13.73
C TYR A 1382 18.60 -33.46 -14.33
N THR A 1383 19.18 -33.08 -15.47
CA THR A 1383 20.30 -33.82 -16.05
C THR A 1383 21.61 -33.43 -15.35
N PRO A 1384 22.46 -34.39 -14.93
CA PRO A 1384 23.80 -34.07 -14.42
C PRO A 1384 24.75 -33.62 -15.53
N PHE A 1385 25.78 -32.85 -15.16
CA PHE A 1385 26.87 -32.52 -16.07
C PHE A 1385 27.60 -33.79 -16.56
N CYS A 1386 27.98 -33.80 -17.85
CA CYS A 1386 28.83 -34.85 -18.42
C CYS A 1386 30.25 -34.82 -17.83
N ASP A 1387 30.74 -36.00 -17.46
CA ASP A 1387 32.12 -36.23 -17.01
C ASP A 1387 33.04 -36.80 -18.09
N SER A 1388 32.53 -37.03 -19.31
CA SER A 1388 33.26 -37.77 -20.34
C SER A 1388 34.30 -36.95 -21.10
N ARG A 1389 34.14 -35.63 -21.23
CA ARG A 1389 35.19 -34.76 -21.81
C ARG A 1389 36.20 -34.35 -20.73
N ARG A 1390 37.31 -35.09 -20.65
CA ARG A 1390 38.37 -34.90 -19.64
C ARG A 1390 39.14 -33.58 -19.77
N GLU A 1391 39.23 -33.03 -20.97
CA GLU A 1391 39.86 -31.73 -21.24
C GLU A 1391 39.25 -30.59 -20.41
N MET A 1392 37.96 -30.72 -20.04
CA MET A 1392 37.26 -29.73 -19.24
C MET A 1392 37.34 -29.95 -17.72
N ASP A 1393 38.10 -30.95 -17.22
CA ASP A 1393 38.14 -31.26 -15.78
C ASP A 1393 38.60 -30.07 -14.93
N GLY A 1394 39.44 -29.17 -15.48
CA GLY A 1394 39.86 -27.92 -14.82
C GLY A 1394 38.76 -26.86 -14.66
N TYR A 1395 37.68 -26.92 -15.45
CA TYR A 1395 36.55 -25.98 -15.37
C TYR A 1395 35.39 -26.50 -14.50
N ARG A 1396 35.46 -27.75 -14.03
CA ARG A 1396 34.43 -28.38 -13.17
C ARG A 1396 34.63 -27.99 -11.71
N PHE A 1397 34.33 -26.74 -11.37
CA PHE A 1397 34.54 -26.19 -10.03
C PHE A 1397 33.90 -27.03 -8.91
N TRP A 1398 32.77 -27.70 -9.20
CA TRP A 1398 32.05 -28.55 -8.25
C TRP A 1398 32.76 -29.86 -7.85
N LYS A 1399 33.85 -30.25 -8.55
CA LYS A 1399 34.69 -31.40 -8.16
C LYS A 1399 35.69 -31.06 -7.04
N SER A 1400 35.75 -29.80 -6.61
CA SER A 1400 36.62 -29.34 -5.52
C SER A 1400 35.93 -28.30 -4.63
N GLY A 1401 36.56 -27.92 -3.53
CA GLY A 1401 36.07 -26.85 -2.64
C GLY A 1401 34.70 -27.15 -2.01
N TYR A 1402 33.96 -26.07 -1.71
CA TYR A 1402 32.66 -26.11 -1.03
C TYR A 1402 31.68 -27.11 -1.68
N TRP A 1403 31.52 -27.03 -3.00
CA TRP A 1403 30.56 -27.85 -3.74
C TRP A 1403 30.85 -29.35 -3.65
N ALA A 1404 32.12 -29.77 -3.72
CA ALA A 1404 32.48 -31.19 -3.58
C ALA A 1404 32.13 -31.74 -2.19
N SER A 1405 32.40 -30.94 -1.15
CA SER A 1405 32.04 -31.29 0.23
C SER A 1405 30.52 -31.31 0.44
N HIS A 1406 29.80 -30.30 -0.07
CA HIS A 1406 28.36 -30.15 0.10
C HIS A 1406 27.57 -31.23 -0.64
N LEU A 1407 27.96 -31.56 -1.87
CA LEU A 1407 27.31 -32.59 -2.67
C LEU A 1407 27.54 -34.00 -2.11
N ALA A 1408 28.63 -34.22 -1.36
CA ALA A 1408 28.94 -35.49 -0.69
C ALA A 1408 28.85 -36.71 -1.62
N GLY A 1409 29.43 -36.60 -2.82
CA GLY A 1409 29.42 -37.65 -3.85
C GLY A 1409 28.18 -37.66 -4.76
N ARG A 1410 27.17 -36.82 -4.51
CA ARG A 1410 26.07 -36.59 -5.45
C ARG A 1410 26.57 -35.83 -6.69
N LYS A 1411 25.87 -36.01 -7.81
CA LYS A 1411 26.17 -35.27 -9.04
C LYS A 1411 25.68 -33.82 -8.92
N TYR A 1412 26.41 -32.91 -9.54
CA TYR A 1412 25.97 -31.54 -9.77
C TYR A 1412 25.18 -31.48 -11.08
N HIS A 1413 24.03 -30.79 -11.07
CA HIS A 1413 23.05 -30.81 -12.15
C HIS A 1413 22.99 -29.48 -12.91
N ILE A 1414 22.76 -29.53 -14.22
CA ILE A 1414 22.62 -28.36 -15.12
C ILE A 1414 21.14 -27.97 -15.28
N SER A 1415 20.83 -26.68 -15.34
CA SER A 1415 19.47 -26.12 -15.41
C SER A 1415 18.90 -25.95 -16.83
N ALA A 1416 19.54 -26.50 -17.87
CA ALA A 1416 19.12 -26.26 -19.26
C ALA A 1416 17.93 -27.14 -19.73
N LEU A 1417 17.74 -28.30 -19.09
CA LEU A 1417 16.60 -29.18 -19.31
C LEU A 1417 16.24 -29.89 -17.99
N TYR A 1418 15.00 -29.73 -17.54
CA TYR A 1418 14.48 -30.43 -16.37
C TYR A 1418 12.97 -30.63 -16.42
N VAL A 1419 12.48 -31.61 -15.67
CA VAL A 1419 11.05 -31.89 -15.50
C VAL A 1419 10.64 -31.55 -14.08
N VAL A 1420 9.47 -30.92 -13.92
CA VAL A 1420 8.92 -30.57 -12.62
C VAL A 1420 7.56 -31.21 -12.46
N ASP A 1421 7.40 -31.95 -11.37
CA ASP A 1421 6.11 -32.39 -10.86
C ASP A 1421 5.57 -31.29 -9.96
N LEU A 1422 4.78 -30.38 -10.54
CA LEU A 1422 4.25 -29.21 -9.84
C LEU A 1422 3.33 -29.62 -8.68
N LYS A 1423 2.59 -30.71 -8.84
CA LYS A 1423 1.79 -31.30 -7.77
C LYS A 1423 2.65 -31.66 -6.57
N LYS A 1424 3.75 -32.39 -6.77
CA LYS A 1424 4.70 -32.74 -5.71
C LYS A 1424 5.46 -31.51 -5.19
N PHE A 1425 5.88 -30.61 -6.08
CA PHE A 1425 6.60 -29.37 -5.77
C PHE A 1425 5.78 -28.48 -4.82
N ARG A 1426 4.49 -28.27 -5.13
CA ARG A 1426 3.53 -27.57 -4.28
C ARG A 1426 3.27 -28.35 -2.99
N LYS A 1427 3.11 -29.68 -3.03
CA LYS A 1427 2.87 -30.54 -1.84
C LYS A 1427 3.99 -30.48 -0.81
N ILE A 1428 5.26 -30.39 -1.22
CA ILE A 1428 6.40 -30.36 -0.27
C ILE A 1428 6.92 -28.95 0.07
N ALA A 1429 6.28 -27.90 -0.43
CA ALA A 1429 6.68 -26.50 -0.24
C ALA A 1429 8.05 -26.20 -0.86
N ALA A 1430 8.36 -26.84 -1.99
CA ALA A 1430 9.66 -26.65 -2.62
C ALA A 1430 9.89 -25.17 -2.97
N GLY A 1431 8.88 -24.47 -3.50
CA GLY A 1431 8.94 -23.03 -3.78
C GLY A 1431 9.26 -22.19 -2.53
N ASP A 1432 8.53 -22.40 -1.43
CA ASP A 1432 8.74 -21.65 -0.18
C ASP A 1432 10.12 -21.91 0.43
N ARG A 1433 10.60 -23.16 0.37
CA ARG A 1433 11.95 -23.55 0.83
C ARG A 1433 13.05 -22.91 -0.02
N LEU A 1434 12.87 -22.91 -1.35
CA LEU A 1434 13.81 -22.29 -2.28
C LEU A 1434 13.88 -20.78 -2.06
N ARG A 1435 12.73 -20.11 -1.88
CA ARG A 1435 12.68 -18.67 -1.55
C ARG A 1435 13.33 -18.36 -0.21
N GLY A 1436 13.09 -19.17 0.83
CA GLY A 1436 13.72 -19.01 2.14
C GLY A 1436 15.24 -19.14 2.08
N GLN A 1437 15.76 -20.16 1.39
CA GLN A 1437 17.20 -20.34 1.20
C GLN A 1437 17.81 -19.23 0.36
N TYR A 1438 17.11 -18.82 -0.71
CA TYR A 1438 17.53 -17.71 -1.56
C TYR A 1438 17.64 -16.39 -0.78
N GLN A 1439 16.65 -16.07 0.06
CA GLN A 1439 16.69 -14.85 0.87
C GLN A 1439 17.93 -14.78 1.77
N GLY A 1440 18.33 -15.91 2.36
CA GLY A 1440 19.53 -15.98 3.21
C GLY A 1440 20.85 -15.93 2.46
N LEU A 1441 20.90 -16.33 1.20
CA LEU A 1441 22.14 -16.41 0.40
C LEU A 1441 22.33 -15.22 -0.55
N SER A 1442 21.25 -14.60 -1.02
CA SER A 1442 21.28 -13.62 -2.11
C SER A 1442 21.83 -12.25 -1.74
N GLN A 1443 21.96 -11.95 -0.44
CA GLN A 1443 22.57 -10.72 0.06
C GLN A 1443 24.07 -10.62 -0.26
N ASP A 1444 24.77 -11.75 -0.43
CA ASP A 1444 26.15 -11.76 -0.91
C ASP A 1444 26.15 -11.83 -2.45
N PRO A 1445 26.65 -10.80 -3.16
CA PRO A 1445 26.69 -10.78 -4.62
C PRO A 1445 27.57 -11.90 -5.22
N ASN A 1446 28.51 -12.46 -4.45
CA ASN A 1446 29.34 -13.58 -4.90
C ASN A 1446 28.64 -14.95 -4.74
N SER A 1447 27.52 -14.98 -4.03
CA SER A 1447 26.73 -16.19 -3.80
C SER A 1447 25.78 -16.45 -4.98
N LEU A 1448 25.48 -17.73 -5.21
CA LEU A 1448 24.58 -18.18 -6.27
C LEU A 1448 24.97 -17.57 -7.64
N SER A 1449 26.24 -17.72 -8.04
CA SER A 1449 26.77 -17.12 -9.28
C SER A 1449 25.93 -17.50 -10.50
N ASN A 1450 25.49 -18.76 -10.58
CA ASN A 1450 24.47 -19.24 -11.53
C ASN A 1450 23.20 -19.60 -10.77
N LEU A 1451 22.34 -18.62 -10.49
CA LEU A 1451 21.21 -18.73 -9.57
C LEU A 1451 20.29 -19.95 -9.82
N ASP A 1452 19.87 -20.16 -11.07
CA ASP A 1452 18.95 -21.24 -11.47
C ASP A 1452 19.57 -22.64 -11.34
N GLN A 1453 20.90 -22.73 -11.27
CA GLN A 1453 21.65 -23.98 -11.15
C GLN A 1453 22.13 -24.22 -9.72
N ASP A 1454 22.71 -23.19 -9.09
CA ASP A 1454 23.30 -23.27 -7.76
C ASP A 1454 22.23 -23.49 -6.69
N LEU A 1455 21.09 -22.79 -6.77
CA LEU A 1455 20.08 -22.87 -5.71
C LEU A 1455 19.47 -24.29 -5.56
N PRO A 1456 19.03 -24.98 -6.64
CA PRO A 1456 18.56 -26.37 -6.53
C PRO A 1456 19.65 -27.34 -6.05
N ASN A 1457 20.89 -27.20 -6.54
CA ASN A 1457 22.00 -28.07 -6.12
C ASN A 1457 22.39 -27.81 -4.65
N ASN A 1458 22.30 -26.57 -4.18
CA ASN A 1458 22.49 -26.22 -2.77
C ASN A 1458 21.40 -26.88 -1.90
N MET A 1459 20.15 -26.86 -2.37
CA MET A 1459 19.00 -27.41 -1.66
C MET A 1459 18.80 -28.92 -1.83
N ILE A 1460 19.71 -29.64 -2.50
CA ILE A 1460 19.55 -31.06 -2.89
C ILE A 1460 19.23 -32.02 -1.74
N HIS A 1461 19.58 -31.66 -0.50
CA HIS A 1461 19.31 -32.46 0.70
C HIS A 1461 17.91 -32.24 1.27
N GLN A 1462 17.30 -31.08 1.03
CA GLN A 1462 15.97 -30.71 1.51
C GLN A 1462 14.89 -30.80 0.42
N VAL A 1463 15.28 -30.54 -0.83
CA VAL A 1463 14.45 -30.62 -2.03
C VAL A 1463 15.16 -31.57 -3.00
N PRO A 1464 14.82 -32.87 -2.99
CA PRO A 1464 15.58 -33.88 -3.71
C PRO A 1464 15.53 -33.66 -5.22
N ILE A 1465 16.65 -33.91 -5.91
CA ILE A 1465 16.74 -33.90 -7.37
C ILE A 1465 16.81 -35.34 -7.87
N LYS A 1466 15.92 -35.73 -8.78
CA LYS A 1466 16.10 -36.96 -9.55
C LYS A 1466 17.11 -36.72 -10.67
N SER A 1467 18.24 -37.43 -10.65
CA SER A 1467 19.19 -37.38 -11.77
C SER A 1467 18.58 -38.07 -13.00
N LEU A 1468 18.40 -37.33 -14.09
CA LEU A 1468 17.96 -37.87 -15.38
C LEU A 1468 19.11 -38.60 -16.09
N PRO A 1469 18.80 -39.58 -16.97
CA PRO A 1469 19.79 -40.21 -17.84
C PRO A 1469 20.59 -39.19 -18.66
N GLN A 1470 21.90 -39.41 -18.81
CA GLN A 1470 22.80 -38.44 -19.48
C GLN A 1470 22.39 -38.13 -20.93
N GLU A 1471 21.76 -39.07 -21.61
CA GLU A 1471 21.24 -38.91 -22.98
C GLU A 1471 20.21 -37.78 -23.11
N TRP A 1472 19.56 -37.37 -22.02
CA TRP A 1472 18.60 -36.27 -22.05
C TRP A 1472 19.21 -34.92 -22.35
N LEU A 1473 20.49 -34.68 -22.02
CA LEU A 1473 21.18 -33.41 -22.29
C LEU A 1473 22.62 -33.68 -22.70
N TRP A 1474 22.93 -33.35 -23.95
CA TRP A 1474 24.28 -33.37 -24.48
C TRP A 1474 24.73 -31.95 -24.80
N CYS A 1475 25.90 -31.54 -24.31
CA CYS A 1475 26.60 -30.35 -24.78
C CYS A 1475 28.03 -30.69 -25.19
N GLU A 1476 28.50 -30.12 -26.30
CA GLU A 1476 29.87 -30.29 -26.81
C GLU A 1476 30.92 -29.98 -25.75
N THR A 1477 30.73 -28.94 -24.94
CA THR A 1477 31.70 -28.56 -23.89
C THR A 1477 31.93 -29.68 -22.89
N TRP A 1478 30.89 -30.39 -22.43
CA TRP A 1478 31.03 -31.31 -21.30
C TRP A 1478 31.04 -32.78 -21.70
N CYS A 1479 30.39 -33.12 -22.81
CA CYS A 1479 30.16 -34.49 -23.26
C CYS A 1479 31.13 -34.87 -24.39
N ASP A 1480 31.51 -36.14 -24.44
CA ASP A 1480 32.32 -36.71 -25.52
C ASP A 1480 31.52 -36.81 -26.83
N ASP A 1481 32.21 -36.78 -27.97
CA ASP A 1481 31.58 -36.79 -29.29
C ASP A 1481 30.83 -38.10 -29.60
N ALA A 1482 31.25 -39.23 -29.03
CA ALA A 1482 30.62 -40.52 -29.26
C ALA A 1482 29.23 -40.60 -28.62
N SER A 1483 29.01 -39.91 -27.49
CA SER A 1483 27.72 -39.84 -26.81
C SER A 1483 26.66 -39.04 -27.58
N LYS A 1484 27.07 -38.11 -28.46
CA LYS A 1484 26.17 -37.25 -29.27
C LYS A 1484 25.14 -38.02 -30.09
N LYS A 1485 25.50 -39.22 -30.59
CA LYS A 1485 24.60 -40.07 -31.39
C LYS A 1485 23.38 -40.56 -30.61
N ARG A 1486 23.48 -40.65 -29.28
CA ARG A 1486 22.39 -41.07 -28.39
C ARG A 1486 21.69 -39.89 -27.72
N ALA A 1487 22.10 -38.66 -28.03
CA ALA A 1487 21.54 -37.46 -27.42
C ALA A 1487 20.09 -37.24 -27.85
N LYS A 1488 19.20 -37.17 -26.86
CA LYS A 1488 17.78 -36.84 -27.00
C LYS A 1488 17.55 -35.34 -27.12
N THR A 1489 18.37 -34.54 -26.44
CA THR A 1489 18.46 -33.10 -26.67
C THR A 1489 19.91 -32.64 -26.76
N ILE A 1490 20.14 -31.59 -27.54
CA ILE A 1490 21.45 -30.94 -27.69
C ILE A 1490 21.35 -29.52 -27.14
N ASP A 1491 22.16 -29.24 -26.14
CA ASP A 1491 22.35 -27.95 -25.51
C ASP A 1491 23.50 -27.20 -26.19
N LEU A 1492 23.23 -26.01 -26.72
CA LEU A 1492 24.23 -25.12 -27.32
C LEU A 1492 24.98 -24.32 -26.26
N CYS A 1493 25.54 -25.02 -25.27
CA CYS A 1493 26.22 -24.39 -24.15
C CYS A 1493 27.52 -23.71 -24.57
N ASN A 1494 27.87 -22.62 -23.90
CA ASN A 1494 29.10 -21.89 -24.20
C ASN A 1494 30.33 -22.75 -23.89
N ASN A 1495 31.35 -22.65 -24.75
CA ASN A 1495 32.63 -23.30 -24.51
C ASN A 1495 33.65 -22.25 -24.02
N PRO A 1496 34.08 -22.30 -22.74
CA PRO A 1496 34.98 -21.30 -22.18
C PRO A 1496 36.39 -21.34 -22.81
N MET A 1497 36.74 -22.43 -23.51
CA MET A 1497 38.04 -22.61 -24.16
C MET A 1497 38.06 -22.01 -25.58
N THR A 1498 37.02 -22.25 -26.39
CA THR A 1498 36.98 -21.77 -27.79
C THR A 1498 36.34 -20.40 -27.93
N LYS A 1499 35.40 -20.02 -27.04
CA LYS A 1499 34.64 -18.75 -27.08
C LYS A 1499 33.96 -18.47 -28.43
N GLU A 1500 33.61 -19.54 -29.17
CA GLU A 1500 32.90 -19.45 -30.45
C GLU A 1500 31.51 -18.83 -30.27
N PRO A 1501 31.05 -17.94 -31.16
CA PRO A 1501 29.68 -17.42 -31.14
C PRO A 1501 28.63 -18.54 -31.24
N LYS A 1502 27.54 -18.42 -30.48
CA LYS A 1502 26.50 -19.46 -30.40
C LYS A 1502 25.89 -19.85 -31.76
N LEU A 1503 25.69 -18.89 -32.68
CA LEU A 1503 25.13 -19.18 -34.01
C LEU A 1503 26.08 -20.03 -34.88
N GLU A 1504 27.38 -19.71 -34.85
CA GLU A 1504 28.41 -20.48 -35.57
C GLU A 1504 28.52 -21.90 -35.00
N ALA A 1505 28.53 -22.01 -33.67
CA ALA A 1505 28.50 -23.28 -32.96
C ALA A 1505 27.23 -24.09 -33.32
N ALA A 1506 26.05 -23.46 -33.37
CA ALA A 1506 24.80 -24.14 -33.69
C ALA A 1506 24.83 -24.80 -35.07
N VAL A 1507 25.25 -24.05 -36.09
CA VAL A 1507 25.36 -24.54 -37.48
C VAL A 1507 26.37 -25.67 -37.61
N ARG A 1508 27.49 -25.60 -36.88
CA ARG A 1508 28.55 -26.61 -36.89
C ARG A 1508 28.16 -27.88 -36.15
N ILE A 1509 27.51 -27.73 -34.99
CA ILE A 1509 27.20 -28.84 -34.08
C ILE A 1509 25.95 -29.59 -34.57
N VAL A 1510 24.93 -28.91 -35.08
CA VAL A 1510 23.62 -29.52 -35.36
C VAL A 1510 23.29 -29.39 -36.85
N PRO A 1511 23.51 -30.45 -37.66
CA PRO A 1511 23.29 -30.39 -39.11
C PRO A 1511 21.88 -29.95 -39.52
N GLU A 1512 20.86 -30.40 -38.78
CA GLU A 1512 19.45 -30.07 -39.02
C GLU A 1512 19.05 -28.64 -38.59
N TRP A 1513 19.94 -27.91 -37.90
CA TRP A 1513 19.65 -26.56 -37.40
C TRP A 1513 19.39 -25.56 -38.53
N GLN A 1514 20.15 -25.65 -39.63
CA GLN A 1514 19.96 -24.78 -40.79
C GLN A 1514 18.58 -24.96 -41.43
N ASP A 1515 18.07 -26.20 -41.47
CA ASP A 1515 16.77 -26.51 -42.05
C ASP A 1515 15.65 -25.90 -41.18
N TYR A 1516 15.73 -26.03 -39.86
CA TYR A 1516 14.79 -25.39 -38.94
C TYR A 1516 14.84 -23.85 -39.03
N ASP A 1517 16.03 -23.26 -39.05
CA ASP A 1517 16.21 -21.81 -39.16
C ASP A 1517 15.63 -21.27 -40.48
N GLN A 1518 15.86 -21.96 -41.60
CA GLN A 1518 15.31 -21.58 -42.90
C GLN A 1518 13.77 -21.69 -42.93
N GLU A 1519 13.21 -22.75 -42.37
CA GLU A 1519 11.75 -22.95 -42.31
C GLU A 1519 11.07 -21.82 -41.52
N ILE A 1520 11.60 -21.50 -40.33
CA ILE A 1520 11.09 -20.38 -39.52
C ILE A 1520 11.26 -19.04 -40.25
N LYS A 1521 12.40 -18.80 -40.90
CA LYS A 1521 12.61 -17.58 -41.70
C LYS A 1521 11.59 -17.43 -42.83
N GLN A 1522 11.28 -18.51 -43.55
CA GLN A 1522 10.25 -18.48 -44.60
C GLN A 1522 8.87 -18.17 -44.02
N LEU A 1523 8.54 -18.72 -42.85
CA LEU A 1523 7.30 -18.43 -42.15
C LEU A 1523 7.23 -16.95 -41.71
N GLN A 1524 8.32 -16.39 -41.20
CA GLN A 1524 8.40 -14.96 -40.84
C GLN A 1524 8.28 -14.03 -42.05
N ILE A 1525 8.93 -14.36 -43.17
CA ILE A 1525 8.80 -13.58 -44.41
C ILE A 1525 7.35 -13.59 -44.89
N ARG A 1526 6.65 -14.73 -44.77
CA ARG A 1526 5.23 -14.85 -45.11
C ARG A 1526 4.37 -13.98 -44.19
N PHE A 1527 4.58 -14.09 -42.87
CA PHE A 1527 3.90 -13.26 -41.87
C PHE A 1527 4.09 -11.76 -42.14
N GLN A 1528 5.32 -11.32 -42.40
CA GLN A 1528 5.64 -9.92 -42.68
C GLN A 1528 4.95 -9.43 -43.96
N LYS A 1529 4.93 -10.24 -45.05
CA LYS A 1529 4.21 -9.91 -46.29
C LYS A 1529 2.69 -9.85 -46.07
N GLU A 1530 2.12 -10.77 -45.29
CA GLU A 1530 0.69 -10.77 -44.96
C GLU A 1530 0.30 -9.59 -44.06
N LYS A 1531 1.21 -9.15 -43.18
CA LYS A 1531 1.06 -7.97 -42.33
C LYS A 1531 1.07 -6.69 -43.17
N GLU A 1532 2.03 -6.55 -44.08
CA GLU A 1532 2.14 -5.41 -45.01
C GLU A 1532 0.95 -5.32 -45.98
N THR A 1533 0.40 -6.45 -46.43
CA THR A 1533 -0.78 -6.49 -47.31
C THR A 1533 -2.12 -6.35 -46.58
N GLY A 1534 -2.12 -6.36 -45.24
CA GLY A 1534 -3.33 -6.32 -44.40
C GLY A 1534 -4.20 -7.58 -44.49
N ALA A 1535 -3.70 -8.68 -45.06
CA ALA A 1535 -4.45 -9.93 -45.23
C ALA A 1535 -4.80 -10.58 -43.88
N LEU A 1536 -3.90 -10.49 -42.89
CA LEU A 1536 -4.07 -10.99 -41.51
C LEU A 1536 -5.33 -10.45 -40.81
N TYR A 1537 -5.76 -9.22 -41.10
CA TYR A 1537 -6.93 -8.61 -40.47
C TYR A 1537 -8.26 -8.99 -41.17
N LYS A 1538 -8.23 -9.44 -42.43
CA LYS A 1538 -9.45 -9.77 -43.21
C LYS A 1538 -10.05 -11.13 -42.85
N GLU A 1539 -9.26 -12.08 -42.38
CA GLU A 1539 -9.76 -13.43 -42.00
C GLU A 1539 -10.54 -13.43 -40.68
N LYS A 1540 -10.21 -12.56 -39.71
CA LYS A 1540 -10.95 -12.50 -38.43
C LYS A 1540 -12.37 -11.96 -38.54
N THR A 1541 -12.70 -11.20 -39.59
CA THR A 1541 -14.06 -10.65 -39.81
C THR A 1541 -15.04 -11.61 -40.49
N LYS A 1542 -14.64 -12.85 -40.82
CA LYS A 1542 -15.56 -13.86 -41.33
C LYS A 1542 -15.97 -14.83 -40.22
N GLU A 1543 -16.86 -14.40 -39.33
CA GLU A 1543 -17.68 -15.34 -38.57
C GLU A 1543 -18.49 -16.21 -39.57
N PRO A 1544 -18.59 -17.53 -39.34
CA PRO A 1544 -19.29 -18.41 -40.26
C PRO A 1544 -20.79 -18.10 -40.17
N SER A 1545 -21.32 -17.50 -41.23
CA SER A 1545 -22.74 -17.44 -41.53
C SER A 1545 -23.33 -18.85 -41.46
N ARG A 1546 -23.93 -19.19 -40.30
CA ARG A 1546 -24.84 -20.33 -40.18
C ARG A 1546 -26.13 -19.99 -40.92
N GLU A 1547 -26.08 -20.12 -42.25
CA GLU A 1547 -27.28 -20.38 -43.05
C GLU A 1547 -27.74 -21.81 -42.74
N GLY A 1548 -28.57 -21.97 -41.72
CA GLY A 1548 -29.42 -23.13 -41.52
C GLY A 1548 -30.84 -22.79 -42.00
N PRO A 1549 -31.51 -23.66 -42.78
CA PRO A 1549 -32.66 -23.27 -43.57
C PRO A 1549 -33.91 -23.04 -42.71
N GLN A 1550 -34.64 -21.98 -43.06
CA GLN A 1550 -35.98 -21.66 -42.60
C GLN A 1550 -36.91 -22.89 -42.69
N LYS A 1551 -37.26 -23.46 -41.54
CA LYS A 1551 -38.53 -24.17 -41.38
C LYS A 1551 -39.47 -23.28 -40.59
N ARG A 1552 -40.41 -22.69 -41.34
CA ARG A 1552 -41.73 -22.28 -40.83
C ARG A 1552 -42.41 -23.52 -40.25
N GLU A 1553 -42.85 -23.44 -39.01
CA GLU A 1553 -44.10 -24.05 -38.58
C GLU A 1553 -44.78 -23.09 -37.62
N GLU A 1554 -45.96 -22.64 -38.03
CA GLU A 1554 -46.88 -21.82 -37.27
C GLU A 1554 -47.54 -22.68 -36.18
N LEU A 1555 -47.42 -22.27 -34.91
CA LEU A 1555 -48.49 -22.16 -33.90
C LEU A 1555 -47.93 -21.50 -32.63
#